data_AF-A0A6B1D8D5-F1
#
_entry.id   AF-A0A6B1D8D5-F1
#
_cell.length_a   1.000
_cell.length_b   1.000
_cell.length_c   1.000
_cell.angle_alpha   90.00
_cell.angle_beta   90.00
_cell.angle_gamma   90.00
#
_symmetry.space_group_name_H-M   'P 1'
#
loop_
_entity.id
_entity.type
_entity.pdbx_description
1 polymer ?
#
loop_
_entity_poly.entity_id
_entity_poly.type
_entity_poly.pdbx_seq_one_letter_code
_entity_poly.pdbx_strand_id
1 'polypeptide(L)'
;MSSDFIFGIHDFGGEEHMRAARKPGWIVFSEVVGHDPNDLTGKDYSSLSRHGLGVIVCLNNGYFPQGTLPPSSEYANFARRCANFVGASKGCSRWVIGNEMNYAIGRPRLASALDTRRHFGDAPAGDPTLRSLPGRFSALLSASDREAILDTVEGEELITPQLYANCYGMCRQAVHALEGHEEDQVLVGAVAPWNTQTVYPGNPSGDWIKYFQDILLQCGASGCDGITLHTFTHGANPTLILDNSKLPGFPQHHCHFQAYRDFMHAIPVNMRQLPVYITETDQAGPWENVNRGWIQAAYAEIDRWNRQNAQKIRALVLYRWPQLDRWHIKGKEGVIEDFRAALRHDYRWNVETELVQPERRVERQPDIQPEARPNLQPEKPVERGPTRVVEERQEVGVTEEMRMGRGMVYRVQWLKGKPPSPLYPGQVISFPVTVRNTGTIAWPAGGPQQVSLGYHFFQNRQELPYPDGSPVLTELPNDVAPGETVTIDAQMVIPDRPGNYTLVLDLISGGENWFQTMQSDILTRWLSVSKAPQTADAEKAVEPEAETVEQERVTADPAPQPETTPGLQVRAEARSSSAPHGPPIVDIASSLPRGKNPFALRTPDQIRRLVICHTAAPSGVPIQTVAQAHISQGYPGIAYHYFVLESGEILQVAEIEAVVNDEAEWSLTGVNICLEGNFDEAVPPPAQLTAAAQLCAWMLPRFQLTAESVVGMCELLDTSSPGNTFDYGPAWKRALNEKIIQFLTDSPLSPPAEGVGEETPGPPDDSPAVTEPERIPAPKPPIEDVVERLPRDPQRFVQREAVDIEFIVINHTAAPPITPLQTIAAAFHRRLPGILYQFFIASNGAIYQTQPLMEVVDGRVPYIARAINIGFAGEFSDDIPTPAQIKSGRQLIAWLMEEFPQLTLASIRGVNEFINHTSPGEQWLQGRRWKDILINAVRTGDDAIATVDATPGGEPGPGSKGLEPGSSQAANGRMELIGGEDEQSQGGVLGAQEQPIQRELVARPQIRDISHELPRHPTLQYRRRQLAAITNIAVHHTALPPRVGPEQIAQTHVDEDLDRGKSAWSGIGYHYFIPADGEILQTQPVELRTHHVDRHNSYAIGVAFAGSFMNGATPSPHQIHAGARLIAWLLQEFELQLTDVLGHNEFSYNATPCPGSEWLEGNRWRDTLMAEIERVQGGVPPYHYVLFPSEALMTETLEEASHYFDEFKPVAGTFLEDALQARYVTLVGAGTISTAEAERRLADAGVEIDHLEDSDAISAAQRLLQLAHDGRRFRSLLES
;
A
#
# COMPACT_ATOMS: atom_id res chain seq x y z
N MET A 1 21.79 -28.85 -5.91
CA MET A 1 21.14 -29.79 -6.86
C MET A 1 19.69 -29.35 -7.10
N SER A 2 19.04 -29.81 -8.17
CA SER A 2 17.66 -29.46 -8.53
C SER A 2 16.91 -30.68 -9.09
N SER A 3 15.60 -30.72 -8.92
CA SER A 3 14.72 -31.56 -9.75
C SER A 3 14.56 -30.92 -11.14
N ASP A 4 14.45 -31.75 -12.18
CA ASP A 4 13.99 -31.36 -13.54
C ASP A 4 12.45 -31.45 -13.69
N PHE A 5 11.82 -32.22 -12.81
CA PHE A 5 10.40 -32.53 -12.83
C PHE A 5 9.59 -31.47 -12.08
N ILE A 6 8.38 -31.18 -12.56
CA ILE A 6 7.46 -30.26 -11.88
C ILE A 6 6.70 -30.89 -10.71
N PHE A 7 6.70 -32.22 -10.57
CA PHE A 7 5.98 -32.92 -9.49
C PHE A 7 6.43 -32.46 -8.10
N GLY A 8 5.50 -32.29 -7.17
CA GLY A 8 5.85 -32.00 -5.78
C GLY A 8 4.73 -32.19 -4.76
N ILE A 9 5.13 -32.24 -3.48
CA ILE A 9 4.27 -32.56 -2.33
C ILE A 9 4.66 -31.69 -1.13
N HIS A 10 3.68 -31.18 -0.39
CA HIS A 10 3.91 -30.46 0.88
C HIS A 10 4.00 -31.44 2.07
N ASP A 11 5.04 -31.28 2.89
CA ASP A 11 5.52 -32.17 3.95
C ASP A 11 5.91 -33.59 3.47
N PHE A 12 6.43 -34.40 4.41
CA PHE A 12 7.01 -35.72 4.15
C PHE A 12 5.98 -36.87 4.10
N GLY A 13 6.41 -37.98 3.48
CA GLY A 13 5.74 -39.28 3.46
C GLY A 13 5.14 -39.68 2.10
N GLY A 14 5.11 -38.76 1.12
CA GLY A 14 4.58 -39.00 -0.23
C GLY A 14 5.66 -39.18 -1.30
N GLU A 15 6.90 -38.83 -0.99
CA GLU A 15 8.06 -38.87 -1.88
C GLU A 15 8.36 -40.28 -2.42
N GLU A 16 7.91 -41.35 -1.76
CA GLU A 16 8.07 -42.70 -2.25
C GLU A 16 7.38 -42.94 -3.60
N HIS A 17 6.24 -42.28 -3.88
CA HIS A 17 5.59 -42.40 -5.18
C HIS A 17 6.38 -41.73 -6.30
N MET A 18 7.00 -40.57 -6.02
CA MET A 18 7.93 -39.91 -6.93
C MET A 18 9.21 -40.75 -7.17
N ARG A 19 9.77 -41.33 -6.10
CA ARG A 19 10.94 -42.23 -6.17
C ARG A 19 10.63 -43.52 -6.94
N ALA A 20 9.47 -44.15 -6.70
CA ALA A 20 9.03 -45.36 -7.39
C ALA A 20 8.77 -45.12 -8.89
N ALA A 21 8.21 -43.95 -9.25
CA ALA A 21 8.06 -43.51 -10.64
C ALA A 21 9.39 -43.13 -11.32
N ARG A 22 10.50 -43.07 -10.57
CA ARG A 22 11.82 -42.55 -10.98
C ARG A 22 11.81 -41.08 -11.42
N LYS A 23 10.89 -40.30 -10.85
CA LYS A 23 10.70 -38.87 -11.13
C LYS A 23 10.84 -38.08 -9.82
N PRO A 24 12.07 -37.94 -9.28
CA PRO A 24 12.30 -37.22 -8.03
C PRO A 24 11.96 -35.74 -8.24
N GLY A 25 10.79 -35.34 -7.72
CA GLY A 25 10.29 -33.99 -7.76
C GLY A 25 10.71 -33.16 -6.54
N TRP A 26 9.79 -32.32 -6.06
CA TRP A 26 10.01 -31.35 -4.99
C TRP A 26 9.27 -31.71 -3.69
N ILE A 27 9.89 -31.44 -2.54
CA ILE A 27 9.23 -31.46 -1.24
C ILE A 27 9.33 -30.06 -0.62
N VAL A 28 8.19 -29.50 -0.22
CA VAL A 28 8.11 -28.23 0.51
C VAL A 28 7.85 -28.52 1.99
N PHE A 29 8.62 -27.88 2.87
CA PHE A 29 8.34 -27.84 4.30
C PHE A 29 7.96 -26.43 4.72
N SER A 30 6.94 -26.28 5.56
CA SER A 30 6.67 -25.02 6.26
C SER A 30 7.16 -25.14 7.70
N GLU A 31 8.20 -24.39 8.06
CA GLU A 31 8.86 -24.42 9.37
C GLU A 31 8.57 -23.16 10.18
N VAL A 32 8.48 -23.33 11.50
CA VAL A 32 8.39 -22.24 12.48
C VAL A 32 9.73 -22.13 13.17
N VAL A 33 10.43 -21.02 12.97
CA VAL A 33 11.79 -20.78 13.51
C VAL A 33 11.80 -19.75 14.64
N GLY A 34 10.73 -18.98 14.83
CA GLY A 34 10.71 -17.84 15.77
C GLY A 34 11.65 -16.71 15.32
N HIS A 35 11.95 -15.80 16.24
CA HIS A 35 12.91 -14.71 16.04
C HIS A 35 13.98 -14.62 17.13
N ASP A 36 14.17 -15.65 17.98
CA ASP A 36 15.27 -15.63 18.96
C ASP A 36 16.64 -15.66 18.23
N PRO A 37 17.45 -14.59 18.29
CA PRO A 37 18.71 -14.53 17.59
C PRO A 37 19.77 -15.50 18.12
N ASN A 38 19.53 -16.13 19.28
CA ASN A 38 20.43 -17.07 19.95
C ASN A 38 20.07 -18.54 19.71
N ASP A 39 18.92 -18.83 19.07
CA ASP A 39 18.58 -20.19 18.69
C ASP A 39 19.40 -20.60 17.45
N LEU A 40 20.35 -21.51 17.69
CA LEU A 40 21.28 -22.08 16.70
C LEU A 40 20.79 -23.42 16.13
N THR A 41 19.52 -23.78 16.28
CA THR A 41 18.98 -25.05 15.78
C THR A 41 18.56 -24.97 14.30
N GLY A 42 18.76 -26.09 13.59
CA GLY A 42 18.36 -26.33 12.20
C GLY A 42 17.94 -27.80 11.98
N LYS A 43 17.72 -28.21 10.72
CA LYS A 43 17.19 -29.54 10.36
C LYS A 43 17.97 -30.23 9.23
N ASP A 44 18.09 -31.56 9.29
CA ASP A 44 18.75 -32.36 8.25
C ASP A 44 17.72 -32.94 7.25
N TYR A 45 17.61 -32.29 6.10
CA TYR A 45 16.82 -32.71 4.93
C TYR A 45 17.62 -33.58 3.96
N SER A 46 18.89 -33.92 4.26
CA SER A 46 19.78 -34.67 3.35
C SER A 46 19.28 -36.07 3.03
N SER A 47 18.37 -36.64 3.84
CA SER A 47 17.67 -37.89 3.53
C SER A 47 16.87 -37.81 2.22
N LEU A 48 16.35 -36.63 1.86
CA LEU A 48 15.56 -36.39 0.66
C LEU A 48 16.46 -36.00 -0.53
N SER A 49 17.35 -35.02 -0.36
CA SER A 49 18.20 -34.54 -1.45
C SER A 49 19.28 -35.53 -1.89
N ARG A 50 19.74 -36.43 -1.02
CA ARG A 50 20.56 -37.61 -1.44
C ARG A 50 19.80 -38.58 -2.36
N HIS A 51 18.46 -38.53 -2.39
CA HIS A 51 17.62 -39.25 -3.34
C HIS A 51 17.23 -38.42 -4.58
N GLY A 52 17.89 -37.27 -4.79
CA GLY A 52 17.66 -36.39 -5.95
C GLY A 52 16.41 -35.50 -5.85
N LEU A 53 15.67 -35.55 -4.74
CA LEU A 53 14.52 -34.67 -4.51
C LEU A 53 14.99 -33.23 -4.30
N GLY A 54 14.30 -32.29 -4.92
CA GLY A 54 14.44 -30.88 -4.60
C GLY A 54 13.78 -30.58 -3.25
N VAL A 55 14.49 -29.91 -2.34
CA VAL A 55 13.93 -29.45 -1.06
C VAL A 55 13.77 -27.93 -1.12
N ILE A 56 12.63 -27.45 -0.62
CA ILE A 56 12.31 -26.04 -0.39
C ILE A 56 11.78 -25.94 1.05
N VAL A 57 12.22 -24.94 1.81
CA VAL A 57 11.77 -24.72 3.19
C VAL A 57 11.27 -23.29 3.34
N CYS A 58 10.02 -23.14 3.77
CA CYS A 58 9.43 -21.86 4.13
C CYS A 58 9.67 -21.57 5.62
N LEU A 59 10.37 -20.47 5.89
CA LEU A 59 10.75 -20.01 7.22
C LEU A 59 9.71 -18.99 7.70
N ASN A 60 9.01 -19.34 8.78
CA ASN A 60 8.00 -18.50 9.43
C ASN A 60 8.46 -18.15 10.84
N ASN A 61 8.21 -16.93 11.29
CA ASN A 61 8.31 -16.57 12.70
C ASN A 61 7.35 -17.43 13.54
N GLY A 62 6.10 -17.55 13.10
CA GLY A 62 5.09 -18.40 13.70
C GLY A 62 3.86 -18.55 12.81
N TYR A 63 2.76 -18.92 13.46
CA TYR A 63 1.41 -18.78 12.90
C TYR A 63 0.65 -17.75 13.75
N PHE A 64 -0.66 -17.61 13.54
CA PHE A 64 -1.49 -16.78 14.41
C PHE A 64 -1.34 -17.17 15.90
N PRO A 65 -1.17 -16.22 16.84
CA PRO A 65 -1.11 -14.75 16.69
C PRO A 65 0.28 -14.15 16.44
N GLN A 66 1.34 -14.96 16.39
CA GLN A 66 2.73 -14.48 16.24
C GLN A 66 3.04 -13.93 14.84
N GLY A 67 2.30 -14.35 13.82
CA GLY A 67 2.50 -13.94 12.43
C GLY A 67 3.58 -14.72 11.69
N THR A 68 3.48 -14.76 10.36
CA THR A 68 4.47 -15.39 9.47
C THR A 68 5.80 -14.64 9.49
N LEU A 69 5.75 -13.31 9.66
CA LEU A 69 6.83 -12.44 10.11
C LEU A 69 6.50 -11.94 11.54
N PRO A 70 7.48 -11.54 12.37
CA PRO A 70 7.21 -10.87 13.64
C PRO A 70 6.87 -9.39 13.40
N PRO A 71 6.66 -8.55 14.43
CA PRO A 71 6.67 -7.09 14.27
C PRO A 71 7.97 -6.57 13.63
N SER A 72 7.91 -5.46 12.92
CA SER A 72 9.05 -4.90 12.18
C SER A 72 10.28 -4.58 13.04
N SER A 73 10.08 -4.25 14.33
CA SER A 73 11.15 -4.09 15.33
C SER A 73 12.03 -5.34 15.48
N GLU A 74 11.49 -6.53 15.21
CA GLU A 74 12.17 -7.83 15.35
C GLU A 74 12.73 -8.37 14.03
N TYR A 75 12.60 -7.66 12.89
CA TYR A 75 13.09 -8.16 11.59
C TYR A 75 14.59 -8.47 11.58
N ALA A 76 15.42 -7.69 12.28
CA ALA A 76 16.86 -7.98 12.42
C ALA A 76 17.14 -9.27 13.23
N ASN A 77 16.34 -9.53 14.26
CA ASN A 77 16.43 -10.74 15.07
C ASN A 77 15.91 -11.97 14.31
N PHE A 78 14.83 -11.80 13.54
CA PHE A 78 14.29 -12.82 12.63
C PHE A 78 15.25 -13.19 11.50
N ALA A 79 15.89 -12.20 10.86
CA ALA A 79 16.90 -12.43 9.83
C ALA A 79 18.09 -13.23 10.38
N ARG A 80 18.57 -12.86 11.58
CA ARG A 80 19.61 -13.59 12.31
C ARG A 80 19.17 -15.02 12.68
N ARG A 81 17.92 -15.21 13.14
CA ARG A 81 17.37 -16.54 13.42
C ARG A 81 17.24 -17.41 12.17
N CYS A 82 16.83 -16.82 11.04
CA CYS A 82 16.77 -17.49 9.74
C CYS A 82 18.16 -17.93 9.28
N ALA A 83 19.16 -17.05 9.35
CA ALA A 83 20.56 -17.41 9.06
C ALA A 83 21.07 -18.54 9.96
N ASN A 84 20.84 -18.47 11.27
CA ASN A 84 21.15 -19.56 12.21
C ASN A 84 20.49 -20.89 11.79
N PHE A 85 19.21 -20.85 11.38
CA PHE A 85 18.48 -22.04 10.93
C PHE A 85 19.10 -22.63 9.66
N VAL A 86 19.45 -21.78 8.68
CA VAL A 86 20.05 -22.19 7.41
C VAL A 86 21.43 -22.82 7.63
N GLY A 87 22.34 -22.15 8.32
CA GLY A 87 23.70 -22.65 8.58
C GLY A 87 23.75 -23.90 9.47
N ALA A 88 22.74 -24.10 10.33
CA ALA A 88 22.58 -25.34 11.10
C ALA A 88 21.85 -26.47 10.32
N SER A 89 21.20 -26.15 9.21
CA SER A 89 20.44 -27.09 8.38
C SER A 89 21.29 -27.74 7.29
N LYS A 90 20.82 -28.88 6.77
CA LYS A 90 21.55 -29.67 5.76
C LYS A 90 20.63 -30.22 4.70
N GLY A 91 21.13 -30.30 3.46
CA GLY A 91 20.40 -30.93 2.35
C GLY A 91 19.24 -30.11 1.78
N CYS A 92 19.08 -28.85 2.17
CA CYS A 92 18.27 -27.84 1.50
C CYS A 92 19.20 -26.74 0.93
N SER A 93 18.71 -25.97 -0.04
CA SER A 93 19.40 -24.82 -0.64
C SER A 93 18.42 -23.75 -1.15
N ARG A 94 17.21 -23.71 -0.58
CA ARG A 94 16.05 -22.93 -1.06
C ARG A 94 15.15 -22.54 0.11
N TRP A 95 15.10 -21.24 0.39
CA TRP A 95 14.55 -20.71 1.64
C TRP A 95 13.49 -19.65 1.32
N VAL A 96 12.21 -19.96 1.56
CA VAL A 96 11.12 -19.00 1.38
C VAL A 96 10.96 -18.19 2.66
N ILE A 97 10.90 -16.86 2.57
CA ILE A 97 10.74 -16.01 3.76
C ILE A 97 9.28 -15.57 3.88
N GLY A 98 8.59 -16.07 4.90
CA GLY A 98 7.17 -15.80 5.12
C GLY A 98 6.23 -16.49 4.11
N ASN A 99 4.93 -16.45 4.42
CA ASN A 99 3.87 -17.16 3.71
C ASN A 99 2.52 -16.44 3.86
N GLU A 100 1.85 -16.14 2.74
CA GLU A 100 0.52 -15.51 2.70
C GLU A 100 0.47 -14.18 3.46
N MET A 101 1.48 -13.32 3.30
CA MET A 101 1.69 -12.10 4.09
C MET A 101 0.57 -11.04 3.95
N ASN A 102 -0.22 -11.09 2.89
CA ASN A 102 -1.43 -10.26 2.73
C ASN A 102 -2.64 -10.76 3.54
N TYR A 103 -2.63 -12.02 4.00
CA TYR A 103 -3.71 -12.59 4.79
C TYR A 103 -3.60 -12.12 6.25
N ALA A 104 -4.69 -11.61 6.85
CA ALA A 104 -4.65 -11.03 8.19
C ALA A 104 -4.19 -12.02 9.28
N ILE A 105 -4.51 -13.32 9.14
CA ILE A 105 -4.05 -14.39 10.03
C ILE A 105 -2.53 -14.60 9.99
N GLY A 106 -1.86 -14.15 8.91
CA GLY A 106 -0.41 -14.15 8.76
C GLY A 106 0.30 -12.97 9.45
N ARG A 107 -0.41 -11.98 10.01
CA ARG A 107 0.19 -10.80 10.63
C ARG A 107 0.53 -11.01 12.11
N PRO A 108 1.54 -10.32 12.65
CA PRO A 108 1.80 -10.30 14.09
C PRO A 108 0.72 -9.49 14.83
N ARG A 109 0.32 -9.95 16.01
CA ARG A 109 -0.63 -9.25 16.90
C ARG A 109 -0.06 -8.94 18.27
N LEU A 110 -0.48 -7.81 18.85
CA LEU A 110 -0.33 -7.54 20.28
C LEU A 110 -1.11 -8.56 21.12
N ALA A 111 -0.55 -8.98 22.25
CA ALA A 111 -1.11 -10.03 23.12
C ALA A 111 -2.46 -9.68 23.77
N SER A 112 -2.88 -8.41 23.72
CA SER A 112 -4.19 -7.92 24.14
C SER A 112 -5.33 -8.31 23.17
N ALA A 113 -5.04 -8.47 21.87
CA ALA A 113 -6.04 -8.69 20.80
C ALA A 113 -6.56 -10.14 20.69
N LEU A 114 -6.57 -10.89 21.80
CA LEU A 114 -6.74 -12.35 21.86
C LEU A 114 -8.21 -12.86 21.91
N ASP A 115 -9.17 -12.13 21.36
CA ASP A 115 -10.54 -12.66 21.12
C ASP A 115 -10.74 -12.99 19.63
N THR A 116 -10.24 -14.15 19.20
CA THR A 116 -10.47 -14.67 17.84
C THR A 116 -11.93 -15.04 17.59
N ARG A 117 -12.68 -15.43 18.64
CA ARG A 117 -14.05 -15.95 18.50
C ARG A 117 -15.03 -14.86 18.08
N ARG A 118 -14.86 -13.63 18.58
CA ARG A 118 -15.67 -12.48 18.15
C ARG A 118 -15.48 -12.14 16.66
N HIS A 119 -14.29 -12.35 16.11
CA HIS A 119 -13.91 -11.84 14.79
C HIS A 119 -13.99 -12.90 13.69
N PHE A 120 -13.70 -14.16 14.00
CA PHE A 120 -13.57 -15.24 13.01
C PHE A 120 -14.41 -16.49 13.32
N GLY A 121 -15.12 -16.52 14.45
CA GLY A 121 -15.86 -17.69 14.94
C GLY A 121 -14.97 -18.79 15.53
N ASP A 122 -15.55 -19.97 15.76
CA ASP A 122 -14.79 -21.18 16.08
C ASP A 122 -14.25 -21.82 14.79
N ALA A 123 -12.97 -22.19 14.79
CA ALA A 123 -12.31 -22.81 13.64
C ALA A 123 -12.94 -24.19 13.30
N PRO A 124 -13.11 -24.54 12.01
CA PRO A 124 -13.53 -25.88 11.63
C PRO A 124 -12.59 -26.97 12.16
N ALA A 125 -13.14 -28.08 12.64
CA ALA A 125 -12.36 -29.18 13.19
C ALA A 125 -11.31 -29.69 12.16
N GLY A 126 -10.06 -29.81 12.62
CA GLY A 126 -8.93 -30.19 11.75
C GLY A 126 -8.31 -29.03 10.95
N ASP A 127 -8.53 -27.77 11.33
CA ASP A 127 -7.79 -26.60 10.80
C ASP A 127 -7.15 -25.78 11.94
N PRO A 128 -6.00 -26.24 12.49
CA PRO A 128 -5.30 -25.57 13.60
C PRO A 128 -4.62 -24.25 13.20
N THR A 129 -4.63 -23.92 11.91
CA THR A 129 -3.95 -22.77 11.29
C THR A 129 -4.92 -21.74 10.70
N LEU A 130 -6.23 -21.92 10.91
CA LEU A 130 -7.29 -21.00 10.47
C LEU A 130 -7.36 -20.77 8.95
N ARG A 131 -6.87 -21.72 8.13
CA ARG A 131 -6.77 -21.59 6.67
C ARG A 131 -8.09 -21.78 5.89
N SER A 132 -9.19 -22.06 6.60
CA SER A 132 -10.54 -22.21 6.07
C SER A 132 -11.53 -21.14 6.54
N LEU A 133 -11.07 -20.08 7.19
CA LEU A 133 -11.92 -18.92 7.49
C LEU A 133 -12.41 -18.28 6.17
N PRO A 134 -13.69 -17.87 6.07
CA PRO A 134 -14.23 -17.28 4.83
C PRO A 134 -13.43 -16.08 4.30
N GLY A 135 -12.85 -15.28 5.19
CA GLY A 135 -12.01 -14.13 4.84
C GLY A 135 -10.68 -14.45 4.13
N ARG A 136 -10.21 -15.71 4.08
CA ARG A 136 -8.97 -16.05 3.34
C ARG A 136 -9.10 -15.74 1.85
N PHE A 137 -10.27 -15.95 1.26
CA PHE A 137 -10.58 -15.63 -0.15
C PHE A 137 -11.60 -14.49 -0.25
N SER A 138 -11.34 -13.38 0.45
CA SER A 138 -12.30 -12.28 0.58
C SER A 138 -12.80 -11.69 -0.75
N ALA A 139 -12.02 -11.73 -1.84
CA ALA A 139 -12.44 -11.26 -3.17
C ALA A 139 -13.64 -12.04 -3.77
N LEU A 140 -13.96 -13.22 -3.22
CA LEU A 140 -15.13 -14.03 -3.61
C LEU A 140 -16.42 -13.64 -2.86
N LEU A 141 -16.31 -12.85 -1.79
CA LEU A 141 -17.41 -12.48 -0.91
C LEU A 141 -18.18 -11.25 -1.46
N SER A 142 -19.41 -11.03 -0.98
CA SER A 142 -20.18 -9.85 -1.37
C SER A 142 -19.50 -8.55 -0.90
N ALA A 143 -19.89 -7.39 -1.45
CA ALA A 143 -19.33 -6.11 -1.00
C ALA A 143 -19.53 -5.88 0.51
N SER A 144 -20.72 -6.18 1.04
CA SER A 144 -21.04 -6.10 2.46
C SER A 144 -20.26 -7.09 3.33
N ASP A 145 -20.05 -8.32 2.86
CA ASP A 145 -19.26 -9.32 3.60
C ASP A 145 -17.76 -8.97 3.61
N ARG A 146 -17.27 -8.29 2.55
CA ARG A 146 -15.90 -7.75 2.51
C ARG A 146 -15.72 -6.58 3.45
N GLU A 147 -16.63 -5.58 3.42
CA GLU A 147 -16.62 -4.44 4.34
C GLU A 147 -16.61 -4.95 5.81
N ALA A 148 -17.48 -5.90 6.16
CA ALA A 148 -17.58 -6.48 7.51
C ALA A 148 -16.36 -7.33 7.95
N ILE A 149 -15.44 -7.69 7.04
CA ILE A 149 -14.19 -8.42 7.33
C ILE A 149 -12.96 -7.49 7.32
N LEU A 150 -13.12 -6.25 6.83
CA LEU A 150 -12.11 -5.19 6.86
C LEU A 150 -12.25 -4.27 8.08
N ASP A 151 -13.46 -4.12 8.62
CA ASP A 151 -13.81 -3.25 9.76
C ASP A 151 -13.21 -3.68 11.12
N THR A 152 -12.31 -4.67 11.14
CA THR A 152 -11.66 -5.17 12.34
C THR A 152 -10.20 -5.55 12.05
N VAL A 153 -9.22 -4.82 12.62
CA VAL A 153 -8.51 -5.19 13.87
C VAL A 153 -7.77 -3.98 14.46
N GLU A 154 -7.95 -3.70 15.75
CA GLU A 154 -7.03 -2.83 16.51
C GLU A 154 -5.80 -3.64 16.98
N GLY A 155 -4.58 -3.15 16.74
CA GLY A 155 -3.34 -3.76 17.26
C GLY A 155 -2.70 -4.86 16.38
N GLU A 156 -2.88 -4.80 15.07
CA GLU A 156 -2.05 -5.51 14.07
C GLU A 156 -1.00 -4.58 13.47
N GLU A 157 0.17 -5.13 13.10
CA GLU A 157 1.05 -4.51 12.10
C GLU A 157 0.69 -5.05 10.71
N LEU A 158 0.39 -4.15 9.77
CA LEU A 158 0.01 -4.50 8.41
C LEU A 158 1.27 -4.69 7.54
N ILE A 159 1.52 -5.92 7.08
CA ILE A 159 2.71 -6.24 6.26
C ILE A 159 2.54 -5.65 4.84
N THR A 160 2.92 -4.38 4.68
CA THR A 160 2.98 -3.67 3.38
C THR A 160 4.07 -4.26 2.47
N PRO A 161 4.06 -3.97 1.15
CA PRO A 161 5.13 -4.38 0.25
C PRO A 161 6.53 -3.93 0.72
N GLN A 162 6.63 -2.72 1.29
CA GLN A 162 7.89 -2.20 1.84
C GLN A 162 8.35 -2.99 3.07
N LEU A 163 7.45 -3.23 4.04
CA LEU A 163 7.81 -3.99 5.26
C LEU A 163 8.20 -5.43 4.92
N TYR A 164 7.50 -6.05 3.96
CA TYR A 164 7.91 -7.35 3.44
C TYR A 164 9.30 -7.30 2.79
N ALA A 165 9.54 -6.37 1.85
CA ALA A 165 10.81 -6.25 1.15
C ALA A 165 11.99 -5.98 2.11
N ASN A 166 11.78 -5.16 3.14
CA ASN A 166 12.76 -4.91 4.19
C ASN A 166 13.13 -6.21 4.94
N CYS A 167 12.11 -6.95 5.42
CA CYS A 167 12.32 -8.20 6.15
C CYS A 167 12.97 -9.29 5.29
N TYR A 168 12.48 -9.46 4.07
CA TYR A 168 13.02 -10.38 3.06
C TYR A 168 14.47 -10.05 2.72
N GLY A 169 14.79 -8.77 2.49
CA GLY A 169 16.14 -8.29 2.20
C GLY A 169 17.12 -8.57 3.34
N MET A 170 16.74 -8.28 4.59
CA MET A 170 17.53 -8.62 5.77
C MET A 170 17.77 -10.13 5.88
N CYS A 171 16.72 -10.95 5.71
CA CYS A 171 16.84 -12.41 5.77
C CYS A 171 17.76 -12.96 4.67
N ARG A 172 17.63 -12.45 3.44
CA ARG A 172 18.47 -12.85 2.31
C ARG A 172 19.94 -12.47 2.52
N GLN A 173 20.21 -11.24 2.91
CA GLN A 173 21.57 -10.77 3.21
C GLN A 173 22.20 -11.58 4.35
N ALA A 174 21.45 -11.91 5.39
CA ALA A 174 21.93 -12.71 6.52
C ALA A 174 22.23 -14.17 6.13
N VAL A 175 21.48 -14.75 5.18
CA VAL A 175 21.73 -16.10 4.64
C VAL A 175 22.94 -16.11 3.70
N HIS A 176 23.03 -15.17 2.76
CA HIS A 176 24.16 -15.08 1.81
C HIS A 176 25.49 -14.67 2.45
N ALA A 177 25.47 -14.17 3.69
CA ALA A 177 26.66 -13.89 4.49
C ALA A 177 27.25 -15.15 5.20
N LEU A 178 26.61 -16.32 5.09
CA LEU A 178 27.10 -17.57 5.67
C LEU A 178 28.04 -18.31 4.69
N GLU A 179 29.20 -18.74 5.19
CA GLU A 179 30.17 -19.54 4.43
C GLU A 179 29.52 -20.83 3.89
N GLY A 180 29.53 -21.00 2.57
CA GLY A 180 28.94 -22.15 1.87
C GLY A 180 27.45 -22.03 1.52
N HIS A 181 26.80 -20.89 1.80
CA HIS A 181 25.40 -20.59 1.42
C HIS A 181 25.28 -19.35 0.50
N GLU A 182 26.38 -18.89 -0.10
CA GLU A 182 26.43 -17.71 -0.96
C GLU A 182 25.57 -17.89 -2.24
N GLU A 183 25.35 -19.14 -2.65
CA GLU A 183 24.57 -19.56 -3.84
C GLU A 183 23.20 -20.18 -3.46
N ASP A 184 22.77 -20.12 -2.19
CA ASP A 184 21.44 -20.59 -1.78
C ASP A 184 20.35 -19.64 -2.29
N GLN A 185 19.21 -20.18 -2.73
CA GLN A 185 18.15 -19.36 -3.30
C GLN A 185 17.18 -18.89 -2.22
N VAL A 186 17.19 -17.61 -1.87
CA VAL A 186 16.21 -17.03 -0.94
C VAL A 186 15.02 -16.51 -1.74
N LEU A 187 13.87 -17.13 -1.56
CA LEU A 187 12.70 -17.00 -2.42
C LEU A 187 11.65 -16.07 -1.78
N VAL A 188 11.04 -15.21 -2.59
CA VAL A 188 9.90 -14.38 -2.18
C VAL A 188 8.72 -15.27 -1.80
N GLY A 189 8.10 -14.98 -0.66
CA GLY A 189 6.95 -15.69 -0.10
C GLY A 189 5.69 -15.57 -0.94
N ALA A 190 4.91 -16.64 -0.97
CA ALA A 190 3.71 -16.70 -1.78
C ALA A 190 2.61 -15.78 -1.21
N VAL A 191 2.03 -14.97 -2.08
CA VAL A 191 0.89 -14.11 -1.77
C VAL A 191 -0.40 -14.94 -1.82
N ALA A 192 -1.30 -14.74 -0.85
CA ALA A 192 -2.59 -15.42 -0.81
C ALA A 192 -3.46 -14.95 -2.00
N PRO A 193 -3.87 -15.84 -2.92
CA PRO A 193 -4.75 -15.47 -4.01
C PRO A 193 -6.12 -15.07 -3.47
N TRP A 194 -6.78 -14.13 -4.15
CA TRP A 194 -8.13 -13.65 -3.82
C TRP A 194 -8.29 -13.05 -2.40
N ASN A 195 -7.20 -12.69 -1.72
CA ASN A 195 -7.25 -12.03 -0.42
C ASN A 195 -7.05 -10.51 -0.56
N THR A 196 -8.02 -9.75 -0.05
CA THR A 196 -8.10 -8.29 -0.15
C THR A 196 -7.89 -7.57 1.18
N GLN A 197 -7.33 -8.24 2.19
CA GLN A 197 -7.27 -7.69 3.55
C GLN A 197 -6.09 -6.72 3.76
N THR A 198 -5.06 -6.74 2.91
CA THR A 198 -3.93 -5.80 2.95
C THR A 198 -4.15 -4.67 1.96
N VAL A 199 -4.67 -3.56 2.48
CA VAL A 199 -4.85 -2.28 1.76
C VAL A 199 -3.75 -1.29 2.18
N TYR A 200 -3.31 -0.45 1.25
CA TYR A 200 -2.29 0.60 1.44
C TYR A 200 -2.48 1.67 0.34
N PRO A 201 -1.87 2.88 0.42
CA PRO A 201 -2.23 4.00 -0.47
C PRO A 201 -2.17 3.69 -1.96
N GLY A 202 -1.14 2.96 -2.42
CA GLY A 202 -1.04 2.53 -3.82
C GLY A 202 -2.01 1.41 -4.25
N ASN A 203 -2.70 0.76 -3.31
CA ASN A 203 -3.57 -0.39 -3.55
C ASN A 203 -4.76 -0.40 -2.55
N PRO A 204 -5.70 0.55 -2.67
CA PRO A 204 -6.82 0.69 -1.74
C PRO A 204 -7.88 -0.42 -1.87
N SER A 205 -7.86 -1.20 -2.96
CA SER A 205 -8.76 -2.34 -3.19
C SER A 205 -8.25 -3.66 -2.59
N GLY A 206 -7.00 -3.71 -2.14
CA GLY A 206 -6.34 -4.94 -1.69
C GLY A 206 -6.14 -5.94 -2.83
N ASP A 207 -5.91 -5.48 -4.07
CA ASP A 207 -5.63 -6.35 -5.20
C ASP A 207 -4.35 -7.15 -4.93
N TRP A 208 -4.48 -8.47 -4.77
CA TRP A 208 -3.37 -9.36 -4.39
C TRP A 208 -2.34 -9.53 -5.50
N ILE A 209 -2.72 -9.36 -6.77
CA ILE A 209 -1.79 -9.37 -7.90
C ILE A 209 -0.97 -8.07 -7.89
N LYS A 210 -1.60 -6.93 -7.56
CA LYS A 210 -0.85 -5.68 -7.34
C LYS A 210 0.06 -5.76 -6.11
N TYR A 211 -0.38 -6.32 -4.98
CA TYR A 211 0.47 -6.52 -3.80
C TYR A 211 1.70 -7.38 -4.12
N PHE A 212 1.52 -8.45 -4.89
CA PHE A 212 2.61 -9.28 -5.40
C PHE A 212 3.55 -8.49 -6.33
N GLN A 213 3.03 -7.71 -7.26
CA GLN A 213 3.84 -6.87 -8.16
C GLN A 213 4.63 -5.83 -7.39
N ASP A 214 4.00 -5.13 -6.45
CA ASP A 214 4.63 -4.09 -5.62
C ASP A 214 5.74 -4.69 -4.73
N ILE A 215 5.58 -5.91 -4.20
CA ILE A 215 6.65 -6.63 -3.50
C ILE A 215 7.85 -6.87 -4.43
N LEU A 216 7.63 -7.37 -5.64
CA LEU A 216 8.72 -7.66 -6.58
C LEU A 216 9.44 -6.39 -7.04
N LEU A 217 8.70 -5.29 -7.23
CA LEU A 217 9.28 -3.98 -7.55
C LEU A 217 10.13 -3.43 -6.38
N GLN A 218 9.67 -3.56 -5.13
CA GLN A 218 10.41 -3.11 -3.95
C GLN A 218 11.66 -3.95 -3.64
N CYS A 219 11.62 -5.25 -3.89
CA CYS A 219 12.82 -6.10 -3.75
C CYS A 219 13.81 -5.89 -4.92
N GLY A 220 13.28 -5.68 -6.14
CA GLY A 220 14.07 -5.44 -7.34
C GLY A 220 14.80 -6.69 -7.89
N ALA A 221 15.23 -6.60 -9.15
CA ALA A 221 15.79 -7.74 -9.89
C ALA A 221 17.12 -8.31 -9.35
N SER A 222 17.88 -7.52 -8.59
CA SER A 222 19.10 -7.96 -7.88
C SER A 222 18.84 -8.36 -6.41
N GLY A 223 17.65 -8.04 -5.89
CA GLY A 223 17.24 -8.38 -4.52
C GLY A 223 16.62 -9.77 -4.38
N CYS A 224 16.22 -10.43 -5.47
CA CYS A 224 15.53 -11.72 -5.43
C CYS A 224 16.26 -12.87 -6.13
N ASP A 225 16.29 -14.05 -5.52
CA ASP A 225 16.81 -15.29 -6.13
C ASP A 225 15.72 -16.16 -6.78
N GLY A 226 14.45 -15.84 -6.53
CA GLY A 226 13.30 -16.59 -7.03
C GLY A 226 11.98 -16.22 -6.35
N ILE A 227 10.90 -16.79 -6.88
CA ILE A 227 9.52 -16.38 -6.61
C ILE A 227 8.68 -17.62 -6.26
N THR A 228 7.82 -17.53 -5.24
CA THR A 228 6.84 -18.58 -4.92
C THR A 228 5.39 -18.12 -5.12
N LEU A 229 4.52 -19.05 -5.49
CA LEU A 229 3.10 -18.81 -5.82
C LEU A 229 2.20 -19.88 -5.20
N HIS A 230 0.98 -19.53 -4.80
CA HIS A 230 -0.07 -20.47 -4.39
C HIS A 230 -1.23 -20.45 -5.39
N THR A 231 -1.77 -21.61 -5.77
CA THR A 231 -2.80 -21.73 -6.83
C THR A 231 -3.88 -22.74 -6.44
N PHE A 232 -5.16 -22.44 -6.63
CA PHE A 232 -6.25 -23.34 -6.21
C PHE A 232 -7.39 -23.42 -7.25
N THR A 233 -8.31 -24.36 -7.08
CA THR A 233 -9.66 -24.28 -7.67
C THR A 233 -10.71 -24.11 -6.58
N HIS A 234 -11.92 -23.65 -6.93
CA HIS A 234 -13.04 -23.58 -5.98
C HIS A 234 -13.90 -24.85 -6.09
N GLY A 235 -13.31 -25.99 -5.74
CA GLY A 235 -13.94 -27.31 -5.84
C GLY A 235 -13.19 -28.28 -6.77
N ALA A 236 -13.45 -29.58 -6.58
CA ALA A 236 -12.64 -30.69 -7.09
C ALA A 236 -12.95 -31.14 -8.55
N ASN A 237 -13.58 -30.29 -9.36
CA ASN A 237 -13.87 -30.62 -10.76
C ASN A 237 -12.65 -30.30 -11.66
N PRO A 238 -12.07 -31.26 -12.40
CA PRO A 238 -10.89 -31.03 -13.24
C PRO A 238 -11.10 -29.98 -14.34
N THR A 239 -12.33 -29.67 -14.76
CA THR A 239 -12.56 -28.60 -15.74
C THR A 239 -12.14 -27.22 -15.20
N LEU A 240 -12.15 -27.02 -13.88
CA LEU A 240 -11.76 -25.76 -13.22
C LEU A 240 -10.25 -25.48 -13.29
N ILE A 241 -9.45 -26.42 -13.81
CA ILE A 241 -8.04 -26.18 -14.15
C ILE A 241 -7.90 -25.30 -15.40
N LEU A 242 -8.84 -25.43 -16.35
CA LEU A 242 -8.82 -24.75 -17.65
C LEU A 242 -9.93 -23.69 -17.78
N ASP A 243 -10.65 -23.43 -16.69
CA ASP A 243 -11.70 -22.44 -16.62
C ASP A 243 -11.08 -21.02 -16.60
N ASN A 244 -11.35 -20.24 -17.64
CA ASN A 244 -10.81 -18.89 -17.84
C ASN A 244 -11.79 -17.80 -17.36
N SER A 245 -12.80 -18.15 -16.55
CA SER A 245 -13.73 -17.16 -15.96
C SER A 245 -13.00 -16.12 -15.10
N LYS A 246 -13.59 -14.93 -15.01
CA LYS A 246 -13.07 -13.76 -14.30
C LYS A 246 -13.88 -13.50 -13.02
N LEU A 247 -13.25 -12.86 -12.04
CA LEU A 247 -13.88 -12.56 -10.76
C LEU A 247 -14.86 -11.37 -10.90
N PRO A 248 -16.12 -11.47 -10.43
CA PRO A 248 -17.10 -10.39 -10.57
C PRO A 248 -16.68 -9.05 -9.93
N GLY A 249 -15.87 -9.08 -8.87
CA GLY A 249 -15.32 -7.89 -8.21
C GLY A 249 -13.93 -7.45 -8.68
N PHE A 250 -13.26 -8.23 -9.52
CA PHE A 250 -11.91 -8.00 -10.06
C PHE A 250 -11.83 -8.58 -11.48
N PRO A 251 -12.57 -8.03 -12.47
CA PRO A 251 -12.76 -8.66 -13.79
C PRO A 251 -11.47 -8.80 -14.61
N GLN A 252 -10.40 -8.12 -14.22
CA GLN A 252 -9.06 -8.32 -14.77
C GLN A 252 -8.46 -9.69 -14.41
N HIS A 253 -8.80 -10.26 -13.24
CA HIS A 253 -8.18 -11.47 -12.68
C HIS A 253 -9.07 -12.72 -12.78
N HIS A 254 -8.45 -13.88 -12.94
CA HIS A 254 -9.14 -15.15 -13.13
C HIS A 254 -9.67 -15.75 -11.81
N CYS A 255 -10.75 -16.51 -11.96
CA CYS A 255 -11.17 -17.53 -11.01
C CYS A 255 -10.30 -18.79 -11.13
N HIS A 256 -10.31 -19.60 -10.07
CA HIS A 256 -9.77 -20.96 -10.09
C HIS A 256 -8.29 -21.03 -10.54
N PHE A 257 -7.87 -22.14 -11.16
CA PHE A 257 -6.45 -22.42 -11.34
C PHE A 257 -5.75 -21.39 -12.23
N GLN A 258 -6.44 -20.88 -13.27
CA GLN A 258 -5.90 -19.92 -14.24
C GLN A 258 -5.40 -18.60 -13.61
N ALA A 259 -5.75 -18.30 -12.35
CA ALA A 259 -5.16 -17.20 -11.58
C ALA A 259 -3.63 -17.29 -11.45
N TYR A 260 -3.01 -18.47 -11.65
CA TYR A 260 -1.55 -18.59 -11.76
C TYR A 260 -0.98 -17.68 -12.85
N ARG A 261 -1.72 -17.46 -13.94
CA ARG A 261 -1.29 -16.65 -15.09
C ARG A 261 -1.26 -15.16 -14.77
N ASP A 262 -2.17 -14.68 -13.93
CA ASP A 262 -2.19 -13.27 -13.50
C ASP A 262 -0.94 -12.94 -12.68
N PHE A 263 -0.56 -13.83 -11.76
CA PHE A 263 0.73 -13.74 -11.07
C PHE A 263 1.91 -13.79 -12.06
N MET A 264 1.95 -14.76 -12.98
CA MET A 264 3.05 -14.89 -13.94
C MET A 264 3.21 -13.64 -14.84
N HIS A 265 2.10 -13.04 -15.28
CA HIS A 265 2.14 -11.81 -16.09
C HIS A 265 2.61 -10.60 -15.26
N ALA A 266 2.22 -10.53 -13.98
CA ALA A 266 2.59 -9.45 -13.06
C ALA A 266 4.08 -9.44 -12.66
N ILE A 267 4.83 -10.52 -12.90
CA ILE A 267 6.29 -10.54 -12.67
C ILE A 267 6.98 -9.52 -13.60
N PRO A 268 7.71 -8.52 -13.05
CA PRO A 268 8.42 -7.52 -13.83
C PRO A 268 9.34 -8.13 -14.90
N VAL A 269 9.45 -7.49 -16.07
CA VAL A 269 10.18 -8.05 -17.23
C VAL A 269 11.64 -8.38 -16.90
N ASN A 270 12.31 -7.49 -16.15
CA ASN A 270 13.68 -7.65 -15.65
C ASN A 270 13.82 -8.72 -14.53
N MET A 271 12.74 -9.40 -14.15
CA MET A 271 12.69 -10.51 -13.19
C MET A 271 12.19 -11.82 -13.82
N ARG A 272 11.82 -11.84 -15.11
CA ARG A 272 11.28 -13.05 -15.77
C ARG A 272 12.31 -14.17 -16.01
N GLN A 273 13.59 -13.90 -15.77
CA GLN A 273 14.66 -14.91 -15.67
C GLN A 273 14.66 -15.66 -14.33
N LEU A 274 14.03 -15.12 -13.28
CA LEU A 274 14.01 -15.72 -11.95
C LEU A 274 13.17 -17.01 -11.93
N PRO A 275 13.57 -18.02 -11.13
CA PRO A 275 12.82 -19.26 -11.00
C PRO A 275 11.49 -19.03 -10.26
N VAL A 276 10.41 -19.59 -10.81
CA VAL A 276 9.09 -19.59 -10.16
C VAL A 276 8.76 -21.00 -9.67
N TYR A 277 8.23 -21.11 -8.44
CA TYR A 277 7.79 -22.37 -7.83
C TYR A 277 6.35 -22.21 -7.32
N ILE A 278 5.41 -23.07 -7.74
CA ILE A 278 4.10 -23.13 -7.08
C ILE A 278 4.24 -24.03 -5.85
N THR A 279 4.27 -23.42 -4.66
CA THR A 279 4.58 -24.09 -3.37
C THR A 279 3.37 -24.68 -2.67
N GLU A 280 2.15 -24.30 -3.06
CA GLU A 280 0.89 -24.84 -2.53
C GLU A 280 -0.16 -24.92 -3.64
N THR A 281 -0.79 -26.09 -3.81
CA THR A 281 -1.99 -26.24 -4.63
C THR A 281 -2.94 -27.32 -4.12
N ASP A 282 -4.24 -27.01 -4.11
CA ASP A 282 -5.36 -27.93 -3.90
C ASP A 282 -6.69 -27.32 -4.44
N GLN A 283 -7.81 -27.99 -4.20
CA GLN A 283 -9.16 -27.60 -4.63
C GLN A 283 -9.94 -26.69 -3.64
N ALA A 284 -9.23 -25.97 -2.76
CA ALA A 284 -9.69 -25.18 -1.60
C ALA A 284 -10.41 -25.99 -0.49
N GLY A 285 -11.20 -27.01 -0.85
CA GLY A 285 -11.80 -27.96 0.07
C GLY A 285 -10.87 -29.12 0.45
N PRO A 286 -11.14 -29.85 1.55
CA PRO A 286 -10.45 -31.09 1.88
C PRO A 286 -10.47 -32.09 0.71
N TRP A 287 -9.37 -32.83 0.51
CA TRP A 287 -9.38 -33.93 -0.48
C TRP A 287 -10.39 -35.01 -0.08
N GLU A 288 -11.24 -35.41 -1.01
CA GLU A 288 -12.07 -36.62 -0.92
C GLU A 288 -11.25 -37.85 -1.31
N ASN A 289 -11.59 -39.05 -0.84
CA ASN A 289 -10.95 -40.29 -1.27
C ASN A 289 -11.50 -40.78 -2.63
N VAL A 290 -11.31 -39.96 -3.69
CA VAL A 290 -11.84 -40.20 -5.03
C VAL A 290 -10.82 -39.74 -6.09
N ASN A 291 -10.56 -40.58 -7.08
CA ASN A 291 -9.79 -40.18 -8.26
C ASN A 291 -10.68 -39.31 -9.16
N ARG A 292 -10.46 -37.99 -9.16
CA ARG A 292 -11.27 -37.02 -9.92
C ARG A 292 -10.56 -36.52 -11.21
N GLY A 293 -9.31 -36.92 -11.46
CA GLY A 293 -8.51 -36.45 -12.59
C GLY A 293 -8.00 -35.02 -12.45
N TRP A 294 -8.16 -34.41 -11.27
CA TRP A 294 -7.77 -33.03 -10.99
C TRP A 294 -6.26 -32.87 -10.97
N ILE A 295 -5.55 -33.83 -10.35
CA ILE A 295 -4.09 -33.79 -10.24
C ILE A 295 -3.45 -33.99 -11.61
N GLN A 296 -3.96 -34.95 -12.40
CA GLN A 296 -3.56 -35.12 -13.81
C GLN A 296 -3.75 -33.84 -14.64
N ALA A 297 -4.89 -33.16 -14.50
CA ALA A 297 -5.18 -31.92 -15.21
C ALA A 297 -4.24 -30.77 -14.79
N ALA A 298 -4.04 -30.56 -13.49
CA ALA A 298 -3.20 -29.48 -12.95
C ALA A 298 -1.74 -29.58 -13.44
N TYR A 299 -1.14 -30.78 -13.40
CA TYR A 299 0.21 -31.00 -13.92
C TYR A 299 0.29 -30.84 -15.45
N ALA A 300 -0.74 -31.26 -16.20
CA ALA A 300 -0.78 -31.12 -17.65
C ALA A 300 -0.87 -29.64 -18.10
N GLU A 301 -1.52 -28.78 -17.31
CA GLU A 301 -1.60 -27.34 -17.56
C GLU A 301 -0.26 -26.63 -17.30
N ILE A 302 0.45 -26.98 -16.22
CA ILE A 302 1.78 -26.38 -15.96
C ILE A 302 2.85 -26.89 -16.95
N ASP A 303 2.77 -28.14 -17.40
CA ASP A 303 3.61 -28.64 -18.51
C ASP A 303 3.30 -27.90 -19.84
N ARG A 304 2.02 -27.62 -20.12
CA ARG A 304 1.61 -26.79 -21.27
C ARG A 304 2.17 -25.38 -21.19
N TRP A 305 2.02 -24.69 -20.04
CA TRP A 305 2.63 -23.37 -19.82
C TRP A 305 4.14 -23.41 -20.08
N ASN A 306 4.84 -24.41 -19.52
CA ASN A 306 6.28 -24.56 -19.65
C ASN A 306 6.75 -24.87 -21.08
N ARG A 307 5.92 -25.45 -21.94
CA ARG A 307 6.21 -25.60 -23.38
C ARG A 307 6.01 -24.30 -24.16
N GLN A 308 5.02 -23.50 -23.78
CA GLN A 308 4.60 -22.31 -24.54
C GLN A 308 5.37 -21.04 -24.16
N ASN A 309 5.79 -20.90 -22.89
CA ASN A 309 6.34 -19.66 -22.35
C ASN A 309 7.86 -19.75 -22.11
N ALA A 310 8.54 -18.60 -22.16
CA ALA A 310 9.96 -18.51 -21.82
C ALA A 310 10.21 -18.68 -20.31
N GLN A 311 9.39 -18.04 -19.47
CA GLN A 311 9.48 -18.13 -18.02
C GLN A 311 8.85 -19.44 -17.52
N LYS A 312 9.70 -20.33 -16.96
CA LYS A 312 9.33 -21.69 -16.56
C LYS A 312 8.96 -21.78 -15.08
N ILE A 313 7.85 -22.45 -14.79
CA ILE A 313 7.41 -22.85 -13.45
C ILE A 313 8.08 -24.19 -13.11
N ARG A 314 8.96 -24.20 -12.09
CA ARG A 314 9.85 -25.33 -11.79
C ARG A 314 9.25 -26.41 -10.91
N ALA A 315 8.19 -26.09 -10.16
CA ALA A 315 7.46 -27.00 -9.28
C ALA A 315 5.97 -26.64 -9.24
N LEU A 316 5.13 -27.66 -9.05
CA LEU A 316 3.72 -27.58 -8.66
C LEU A 316 3.52 -28.55 -7.49
N VAL A 317 3.17 -28.03 -6.31
CA VAL A 317 3.29 -28.77 -5.05
C VAL A 317 1.93 -29.01 -4.39
N LEU A 318 1.53 -30.28 -4.30
CA LEU A 318 0.24 -30.70 -3.73
C LEU A 318 0.18 -30.51 -2.21
N TYR A 319 -0.84 -29.80 -1.72
CA TYR A 319 -1.08 -29.57 -0.29
C TYR A 319 -2.14 -30.52 0.26
N ARG A 320 -1.86 -31.36 1.28
CA ARG A 320 -0.57 -31.74 1.87
C ARG A 320 -0.54 -33.24 2.12
N TRP A 321 0.63 -33.84 2.34
CA TRP A 321 0.67 -35.29 2.54
C TRP A 321 0.15 -35.78 3.91
N PRO A 322 0.78 -35.44 5.05
CA PRO A 322 0.51 -36.06 6.34
C PRO A 322 -0.82 -35.59 6.94
N GLN A 323 -1.38 -36.41 7.83
CA GLN A 323 -2.63 -36.16 8.55
C GLN A 323 -2.46 -35.14 9.69
N LEU A 324 -2.05 -33.92 9.33
CA LEU A 324 -1.85 -32.78 10.25
C LEU A 324 -2.98 -31.75 10.21
N ASP A 325 -3.76 -31.74 9.12
CA ASP A 325 -4.99 -30.97 8.97
C ASP A 325 -6.00 -31.72 8.07
N ARG A 326 -7.16 -31.12 7.80
CA ARG A 326 -8.21 -31.71 6.96
C ARG A 326 -7.84 -31.90 5.48
N TRP A 327 -6.84 -31.17 4.96
CA TRP A 327 -6.35 -31.24 3.56
C TRP A 327 -5.24 -32.30 3.37
N HIS A 328 -5.06 -33.23 4.30
CA HIS A 328 -4.15 -34.37 4.13
C HIS A 328 -4.52 -35.27 2.93
N ILE A 329 -3.52 -35.91 2.34
CA ILE A 329 -3.64 -36.88 1.23
C ILE A 329 -3.39 -38.32 1.72
N LYS A 330 -2.58 -38.53 2.76
CA LYS A 330 -2.25 -39.85 3.33
C LYS A 330 -3.52 -40.65 3.65
N GLY A 331 -3.63 -41.86 3.08
CA GLY A 331 -4.79 -42.76 3.24
C GLY A 331 -5.95 -42.54 2.26
N LYS A 332 -5.87 -41.53 1.39
CA LYS A 332 -6.88 -41.24 0.35
C LYS A 332 -6.46 -41.83 -0.99
N GLU A 333 -6.43 -43.16 -1.10
CA GLU A 333 -5.93 -43.88 -2.28
C GLU A 333 -6.47 -43.37 -3.62
N GLY A 334 -7.71 -42.89 -3.73
CA GLY A 334 -8.22 -42.30 -4.98
C GLY A 334 -7.45 -41.04 -5.43
N VAL A 335 -7.04 -40.19 -4.49
CA VAL A 335 -6.18 -39.01 -4.74
C VAL A 335 -4.78 -39.46 -5.12
N ILE A 336 -4.30 -40.49 -4.42
CA ILE A 336 -2.96 -41.02 -4.63
C ILE A 336 -2.88 -41.75 -5.98
N GLU A 337 -3.96 -42.37 -6.46
CA GLU A 337 -4.11 -42.90 -7.82
C GLU A 337 -4.11 -41.79 -8.88
N ASP A 338 -4.76 -40.65 -8.66
CA ASP A 338 -4.71 -39.48 -9.55
C ASP A 338 -3.26 -38.95 -9.67
N PHE A 339 -2.53 -38.86 -8.55
CA PHE A 339 -1.12 -38.49 -8.54
C PHE A 339 -0.20 -39.55 -9.18
N ARG A 340 -0.38 -40.84 -8.86
CA ARG A 340 0.33 -41.97 -9.52
C ARG A 340 0.04 -41.99 -11.02
N ALA A 341 -1.15 -41.58 -11.45
CA ALA A 341 -1.53 -41.47 -12.85
C ALA A 341 -0.82 -40.30 -13.56
N ALA A 342 -0.76 -39.11 -12.92
CA ALA A 342 0.01 -37.97 -13.41
C ALA A 342 1.51 -38.29 -13.54
N LEU A 343 2.08 -39.00 -12.56
CA LEU A 343 3.47 -39.48 -12.56
C LEU A 343 3.83 -40.43 -13.72
N ARG A 344 2.86 -40.91 -14.52
CA ARG A 344 3.16 -41.65 -15.76
C ARG A 344 3.71 -40.73 -16.86
N HIS A 345 3.35 -39.46 -16.88
CA HIS A 345 3.77 -38.47 -17.88
C HIS A 345 5.14 -37.85 -17.53
N ASP A 346 5.97 -37.55 -18.52
CA ASP A 346 7.33 -37.01 -18.30
C ASP A 346 7.33 -35.47 -18.24
N TYR A 347 6.57 -34.91 -17.29
CA TYR A 347 6.40 -33.47 -17.14
C TYR A 347 7.63 -32.82 -16.49
N ARG A 348 8.24 -31.86 -17.20
CA ARG A 348 9.48 -31.18 -16.83
C ARG A 348 9.35 -29.67 -16.98
N TRP A 349 10.22 -28.91 -16.32
CA TRP A 349 10.29 -27.46 -16.52
C TRP A 349 11.35 -27.04 -17.55
N ASN A 350 12.34 -27.90 -17.81
CA ASN A 350 13.47 -27.65 -18.71
C ASN A 350 13.25 -28.14 -20.15
N VAL A 351 12.00 -28.16 -20.62
CA VAL A 351 11.66 -28.58 -22.00
C VAL A 351 12.11 -27.51 -23.01
N GLU A 352 12.80 -27.92 -24.07
CA GLU A 352 13.13 -27.04 -25.19
C GLU A 352 11.85 -26.63 -25.96
N THR A 353 11.79 -25.37 -26.37
CA THR A 353 10.62 -24.81 -27.06
C THR A 353 10.64 -25.22 -28.55
N GLU A 354 10.02 -26.34 -28.89
CA GLU A 354 9.72 -26.69 -30.29
C GLU A 354 8.70 -25.68 -30.88
N LEU A 355 9.23 -24.63 -31.50
CA LEU A 355 8.44 -23.62 -32.22
C LEU A 355 7.85 -24.23 -33.49
N VAL A 356 6.65 -24.81 -33.36
CA VAL A 356 5.83 -25.30 -34.48
C VAL A 356 5.56 -24.14 -35.45
N GLN A 357 6.18 -24.18 -36.63
CA GLN A 357 5.86 -23.23 -37.69
C GLN A 357 4.47 -23.51 -38.26
N PRO A 358 3.65 -22.49 -38.55
CA PRO A 358 2.34 -22.71 -39.16
C PRO A 358 2.50 -23.16 -40.61
N GLU A 359 2.24 -24.45 -40.88
CA GLU A 359 2.24 -24.97 -42.24
C GLU A 359 1.20 -24.26 -43.12
N ARG A 360 1.59 -23.91 -44.35
CA ARG A 360 0.68 -23.27 -45.32
C ARG A 360 -0.47 -24.21 -45.67
N ARG A 361 -1.65 -23.94 -45.11
CA ARG A 361 -2.90 -24.64 -45.42
C ARG A 361 -3.34 -24.36 -46.86
N VAL A 362 -2.97 -25.24 -47.78
CA VAL A 362 -3.49 -25.24 -49.16
C VAL A 362 -4.93 -25.75 -49.15
N GLU A 363 -5.87 -24.92 -49.57
CA GLU A 363 -7.28 -25.33 -49.69
C GLU A 363 -7.48 -26.36 -50.81
N ARG A 364 -8.21 -27.44 -50.49
CA ARG A 364 -9.02 -28.19 -51.45
C ARG A 364 -10.33 -28.60 -50.77
N GLN A 365 -11.44 -28.40 -51.49
CA GLN A 365 -12.78 -28.79 -51.06
C GLN A 365 -13.02 -30.31 -51.19
N PRO A 366 -14.04 -30.86 -50.51
CA PRO A 366 -14.18 -32.30 -50.30
C PRO A 366 -14.91 -33.03 -51.44
N ASP A 367 -14.82 -34.37 -51.46
CA ASP A 367 -15.95 -35.20 -51.91
C ASP A 367 -15.94 -36.64 -51.35
N ILE A 368 -17.08 -37.00 -50.75
CA ILE A 368 -17.81 -38.31 -50.71
C ILE A 368 -17.13 -39.61 -50.20
N GLN A 369 -17.88 -40.27 -49.30
CA GLN A 369 -17.71 -41.59 -48.64
C GLN A 369 -17.73 -42.80 -49.62
N PRO A 370 -17.38 -44.03 -49.14
CA PRO A 370 -18.45 -44.94 -48.65
C PRO A 370 -18.10 -45.79 -47.40
N GLU A 371 -19.07 -46.57 -46.92
CA GLU A 371 -19.07 -47.35 -45.67
C GLU A 371 -18.57 -48.81 -45.80
N ALA A 372 -18.28 -49.48 -44.66
CA ALA A 372 -18.75 -50.84 -44.28
C ALA A 372 -17.79 -51.60 -43.31
N ARG A 373 -18.33 -52.59 -42.59
CA ARG A 373 -17.66 -53.57 -41.69
C ARG A 373 -17.58 -54.98 -42.39
N PRO A 374 -17.23 -56.15 -41.78
CA PRO A 374 -16.79 -56.47 -40.39
C PRO A 374 -15.70 -57.60 -40.24
N ASN A 375 -15.46 -58.04 -38.99
CA ASN A 375 -15.19 -59.43 -38.54
C ASN A 375 -13.89 -60.19 -38.92
N LEU A 376 -13.08 -60.61 -37.92
CA LEU A 376 -13.15 -61.96 -37.26
C LEU A 376 -12.11 -62.16 -36.12
N GLN A 377 -12.11 -63.35 -35.49
CA GLN A 377 -11.34 -63.74 -34.27
C GLN A 377 -10.04 -64.53 -34.59
N PRO A 378 -9.17 -64.83 -33.59
CA PRO A 378 -9.26 -66.09 -32.80
C PRO A 378 -9.24 -65.85 -31.26
N GLU A 379 -9.99 -66.55 -30.40
CA GLU A 379 -9.96 -67.98 -29.93
C GLU A 379 -9.05 -68.28 -28.71
N LYS A 380 -9.54 -69.18 -27.82
CA LYS A 380 -8.92 -69.69 -26.55
C LYS A 380 -8.84 -71.23 -26.58
N PRO A 381 -7.86 -71.84 -25.88
CA PRO A 381 -8.20 -72.74 -24.73
C PRO A 381 -7.23 -72.54 -23.52
N VAL A 382 -7.57 -72.60 -22.22
CA VAL A 382 -8.38 -73.52 -21.36
C VAL A 382 -7.58 -74.67 -20.72
N GLU A 383 -7.55 -74.73 -19.38
CA GLU A 383 -7.93 -75.86 -18.48
C GLU A 383 -8.25 -75.30 -17.06
N ARG A 384 -9.47 -75.50 -16.50
CA ARG A 384 -9.93 -76.53 -15.50
C ARG A 384 -9.24 -76.42 -14.12
N GLY A 385 -9.91 -76.35 -12.95
CA GLY A 385 -11.27 -76.77 -12.50
C GLY A 385 -11.19 -78.09 -11.70
N PRO A 386 -12.06 -78.46 -10.71
CA PRO A 386 -13.38 -77.92 -10.24
C PRO A 386 -13.37 -77.39 -8.77
N THR A 387 -14.30 -76.58 -8.22
CA THR A 387 -15.79 -76.62 -8.04
C THR A 387 -16.31 -77.52 -6.89
N ARG A 388 -16.94 -76.89 -5.86
CA ARG A 388 -18.16 -77.29 -5.08
C ARG A 388 -18.26 -76.46 -3.77
N VAL A 389 -19.42 -76.11 -3.17
CA VAL A 389 -20.86 -76.10 -3.54
C VAL A 389 -21.55 -75.11 -2.54
N VAL A 390 -22.37 -74.12 -2.94
CA VAL A 390 -23.88 -74.13 -2.99
C VAL A 390 -24.54 -74.14 -1.58
N GLU A 391 -25.73 -73.60 -1.26
CA GLU A 391 -26.92 -72.97 -1.91
C GLU A 391 -27.34 -71.76 -1.00
N GLU A 392 -28.16 -70.74 -1.27
CA GLU A 392 -28.93 -70.20 -2.41
C GLU A 392 -29.23 -68.70 -2.07
N ARG A 393 -30.35 -68.09 -2.51
CA ARG A 393 -30.89 -66.79 -2.05
C ARG A 393 -32.18 -66.96 -1.23
N GLN A 394 -32.45 -66.02 -0.31
CA GLN A 394 -33.83 -65.62 -0.01
C GLN A 394 -33.88 -64.16 0.45
N GLU A 395 -34.88 -63.41 -0.02
CA GLU A 395 -35.16 -62.06 0.46
C GLU A 395 -35.91 -62.13 1.79
N VAL A 396 -35.37 -61.48 2.82
CA VAL A 396 -36.09 -61.12 4.04
C VAL A 396 -36.01 -59.60 4.15
N GLY A 397 -37.16 -58.94 4.35
CA GLY A 397 -37.24 -57.49 4.30
C GLY A 397 -36.34 -56.81 5.33
N VAL A 398 -35.61 -55.78 4.89
CA VAL A 398 -34.86 -54.89 5.78
C VAL A 398 -35.87 -54.14 6.64
N THR A 399 -35.97 -54.52 7.92
CA THR A 399 -36.80 -53.79 8.89
C THR A 399 -36.25 -52.39 9.10
N GLU A 400 -37.13 -51.43 9.40
CA GLU A 400 -36.78 -50.00 9.47
C GLU A 400 -35.71 -49.67 10.52
N GLU A 401 -35.51 -50.55 11.51
CA GLU A 401 -34.45 -50.48 12.51
C GLU A 401 -33.03 -50.55 11.90
N MET A 402 -32.82 -51.33 10.83
CA MET A 402 -31.51 -51.40 10.15
C MET A 402 -31.17 -50.12 9.35
N ARG A 403 -32.07 -49.13 9.31
CA ARG A 403 -31.79 -47.78 8.80
C ARG A 403 -31.33 -46.80 9.88
N MET A 404 -31.34 -47.19 11.15
CA MET A 404 -31.07 -46.32 12.31
C MET A 404 -29.90 -46.84 13.16
N GLY A 405 -28.70 -46.83 12.58
CA GLY A 405 -27.45 -47.23 13.24
C GLY A 405 -27.00 -46.30 14.36
N ARG A 406 -27.66 -46.35 15.53
CA ARG A 406 -27.19 -45.72 16.77
C ARG A 406 -25.96 -46.46 17.31
N GLY A 407 -24.78 -46.11 16.77
CA GLY A 407 -23.51 -46.50 17.37
C GLY A 407 -23.34 -45.90 18.77
N MET A 408 -22.76 -46.68 19.68
CA MET A 408 -22.15 -46.17 20.91
C MET A 408 -20.82 -45.50 20.54
N VAL A 409 -20.71 -44.18 20.75
CA VAL A 409 -19.57 -43.36 20.32
C VAL A 409 -19.16 -42.39 21.43
N TYR A 410 -17.87 -42.32 21.73
CA TYR A 410 -17.27 -41.30 22.58
C TYR A 410 -17.05 -40.01 21.77
N ARG A 411 -17.55 -38.85 22.25
CA ARG A 411 -17.18 -37.52 21.73
C ARG A 411 -17.13 -36.49 22.86
N VAL A 412 -16.09 -35.67 22.89
CA VAL A 412 -15.94 -34.51 23.77
C VAL A 412 -16.05 -33.19 22.99
N GLN A 413 -16.72 -32.21 23.56
CA GLN A 413 -16.63 -30.80 23.19
C GLN A 413 -15.85 -30.04 24.27
N TRP A 414 -14.78 -29.36 23.88
CA TRP A 414 -13.91 -28.61 24.79
C TRP A 414 -14.42 -27.17 24.97
N LEU A 415 -14.79 -26.80 26.20
CA LEU A 415 -15.38 -25.48 26.50
C LEU A 415 -14.36 -24.51 27.10
N LYS A 416 -13.53 -24.98 28.04
CA LYS A 416 -12.45 -24.21 28.68
C LYS A 416 -11.23 -25.08 28.93
N GLY A 417 -10.07 -24.43 29.02
CA GLY A 417 -8.78 -25.06 29.30
C GLY A 417 -7.68 -24.17 28.76
N LYS A 418 -6.96 -23.50 29.67
CA LYS A 418 -5.78 -22.67 29.37
C LYS A 418 -4.84 -22.78 30.58
N PRO A 419 -3.60 -23.27 30.42
CA PRO A 419 -2.61 -23.28 31.49
C PRO A 419 -2.31 -21.87 32.04
N PRO A 420 -1.80 -21.76 33.28
CA PRO A 420 -1.20 -20.53 33.79
C PRO A 420 0.04 -20.13 32.96
N SER A 421 0.50 -18.90 33.15
CA SER A 421 1.72 -18.35 32.56
C SER A 421 2.31 -17.30 33.52
N PRO A 422 3.65 -17.17 33.66
CA PRO A 422 4.70 -17.95 33.01
C PRO A 422 4.74 -19.42 33.46
N LEU A 423 5.42 -20.25 32.67
CA LEU A 423 5.70 -21.66 32.96
C LEU A 423 7.21 -21.90 33.02
N TYR A 424 7.65 -22.78 33.92
CA TYR A 424 9.05 -23.10 34.15
C TYR A 424 9.36 -24.59 33.92
N PRO A 425 10.62 -24.96 33.60
CA PRO A 425 10.93 -26.30 33.15
C PRO A 425 10.80 -27.33 34.28
N GLY A 426 10.23 -28.50 33.98
CA GLY A 426 9.98 -29.57 34.96
C GLY A 426 8.89 -29.26 36.00
N GLN A 427 8.21 -28.12 35.92
CA GLN A 427 7.16 -27.72 36.85
C GLN A 427 5.93 -28.63 36.72
N VAL A 428 5.38 -29.11 37.83
CA VAL A 428 4.02 -29.69 37.85
C VAL A 428 3.00 -28.56 37.99
N ILE A 429 1.99 -28.54 37.12
CA ILE A 429 0.89 -27.55 37.18
C ILE A 429 -0.47 -28.24 37.26
N SER A 430 -1.46 -27.53 37.82
CA SER A 430 -2.88 -27.89 37.81
C SER A 430 -3.69 -26.71 37.29
N PHE A 431 -4.73 -26.94 36.47
CA PHE A 431 -5.65 -25.88 36.03
C PHE A 431 -7.01 -26.41 35.54
N PRO A 432 -8.11 -25.64 35.70
CA PRO A 432 -9.44 -26.09 35.32
C PRO A 432 -9.64 -26.19 33.79
N VAL A 433 -10.04 -27.38 33.37
CA VAL A 433 -10.44 -27.77 32.00
C VAL A 433 -11.91 -28.15 32.02
N THR A 434 -12.76 -27.41 31.31
CA THR A 434 -14.21 -27.68 31.23
C THR A 434 -14.53 -28.35 29.90
N VAL A 435 -15.15 -29.53 29.97
CA VAL A 435 -15.50 -30.38 28.82
C VAL A 435 -16.94 -30.86 28.91
N ARG A 436 -17.55 -31.07 27.74
CA ARG A 436 -18.91 -31.58 27.60
C ARG A 436 -18.92 -32.91 26.84
N ASN A 437 -19.68 -33.88 27.33
CA ASN A 437 -19.92 -35.13 26.62
C ASN A 437 -20.94 -34.87 25.50
N THR A 438 -20.51 -35.03 24.25
CA THR A 438 -21.35 -34.94 23.04
C THR A 438 -21.50 -36.30 22.34
N GLY A 439 -21.01 -37.37 22.95
CA GLY A 439 -21.16 -38.74 22.50
C GLY A 439 -22.51 -39.35 22.86
N THR A 440 -22.62 -40.67 22.65
CA THR A 440 -23.82 -41.48 22.97
C THR A 440 -23.60 -42.44 24.15
N ILE A 441 -22.42 -42.42 24.75
CA ILE A 441 -22.02 -43.21 25.93
C ILE A 441 -21.73 -42.26 27.09
N ALA A 442 -22.11 -42.62 28.32
CA ALA A 442 -21.60 -41.95 29.52
C ALA A 442 -20.10 -42.23 29.70
N TRP A 443 -19.37 -41.27 30.27
CA TRP A 443 -17.97 -41.45 30.66
C TRP A 443 -17.92 -41.86 32.14
N PRO A 444 -17.53 -43.09 32.50
CA PRO A 444 -17.39 -43.46 33.90
C PRO A 444 -16.12 -42.82 34.49
N ALA A 445 -16.22 -42.31 35.72
CA ALA A 445 -15.09 -41.75 36.46
C ALA A 445 -14.20 -42.82 37.12
N GLY A 446 -14.60 -44.09 37.09
CA GLY A 446 -13.81 -45.20 37.65
C GLY A 446 -14.16 -46.56 37.06
N GLY A 447 -13.32 -47.56 37.33
CA GLY A 447 -13.50 -48.95 36.87
C GLY A 447 -12.85 -49.26 35.51
N PRO A 448 -13.10 -50.45 34.92
CA PRO A 448 -12.31 -50.95 33.78
C PRO A 448 -12.42 -50.17 32.46
N GLN A 449 -13.34 -49.21 32.35
CA GLN A 449 -13.47 -48.30 31.21
C GLN A 449 -13.42 -46.82 31.65
N GLN A 450 -12.80 -46.57 32.82
CA GLN A 450 -12.60 -45.23 33.37
C GLN A 450 -12.09 -44.27 32.30
N VAL A 451 -12.74 -43.11 32.19
CA VAL A 451 -12.26 -42.02 31.37
C VAL A 451 -11.41 -41.09 32.22
N SER A 452 -10.28 -40.66 31.68
CA SER A 452 -9.37 -39.70 32.30
C SER A 452 -8.94 -38.65 31.28
N LEU A 453 -8.44 -37.51 31.76
CA LEU A 453 -7.83 -36.47 30.94
C LEU A 453 -6.31 -36.65 30.91
N GLY A 454 -5.76 -36.83 29.71
CA GLY A 454 -4.32 -36.93 29.47
C GLY A 454 -3.79 -35.76 28.64
N TYR A 455 -2.47 -35.75 28.45
CA TYR A 455 -1.77 -34.72 27.68
C TYR A 455 -0.62 -35.28 26.86
N HIS A 456 -0.24 -34.56 25.81
CA HIS A 456 0.96 -34.77 25.01
C HIS A 456 1.66 -33.42 24.83
N PHE A 457 2.99 -33.40 24.82
CA PHE A 457 3.77 -32.23 24.44
C PHE A 457 4.48 -32.49 23.12
N PHE A 458 4.46 -31.52 22.23
CA PHE A 458 5.23 -31.52 20.99
C PHE A 458 6.20 -30.34 20.98
N GLN A 459 7.39 -30.56 20.43
CA GLN A 459 8.32 -29.50 20.06
C GLN A 459 8.72 -29.70 18.59
N ASN A 460 8.69 -28.64 17.79
CA ASN A 460 9.06 -28.66 16.36
C ASN A 460 8.34 -29.75 15.53
N ARG A 461 7.09 -30.07 15.92
CA ARG A 461 6.20 -31.14 15.42
C ARG A 461 6.61 -32.59 15.76
N GLN A 462 7.61 -32.79 16.60
CA GLN A 462 7.92 -34.09 17.21
C GLN A 462 7.26 -34.21 18.58
N GLU A 463 6.61 -35.34 18.87
CA GLU A 463 6.09 -35.67 20.20
C GLU A 463 7.24 -35.93 21.18
N LEU A 464 7.15 -35.39 22.38
CA LEU A 464 8.15 -35.55 23.43
C LEU A 464 7.81 -36.76 24.31
N PRO A 465 8.81 -37.58 24.68
CA PRO A 465 8.60 -38.63 25.67
C PRO A 465 8.28 -38.02 27.04
N TYR A 466 7.37 -38.63 27.78
CA TYR A 466 7.11 -38.28 29.17
C TYR A 466 8.35 -38.53 30.04
N PRO A 467 8.67 -37.67 31.03
CA PRO A 467 9.86 -37.83 31.87
C PRO A 467 9.99 -39.22 32.52
N ASP A 468 8.89 -39.75 33.03
CA ASP A 468 8.81 -41.07 33.69
C ASP A 468 8.28 -42.18 32.76
N GLY A 469 8.15 -41.91 31.45
CA GLY A 469 7.72 -42.88 30.43
C GLY A 469 6.19 -43.02 30.23
N SER A 470 5.36 -42.44 31.10
CA SER A 470 3.89 -42.40 30.96
C SER A 470 3.30 -41.03 31.31
N PRO A 471 2.15 -40.63 30.72
CA PRO A 471 1.47 -39.39 31.09
C PRO A 471 0.92 -39.46 32.53
N VAL A 472 0.85 -38.31 33.20
CA VAL A 472 -0.06 -38.15 34.35
C VAL A 472 -1.48 -38.04 33.78
N LEU A 473 -2.34 -39.00 34.14
CA LEU A 473 -3.76 -39.00 33.78
C LEU A 473 -4.56 -38.42 34.94
N THR A 474 -5.36 -37.39 34.66
CA THR A 474 -6.25 -36.77 35.65
C THR A 474 -7.61 -37.44 35.62
N GLU A 475 -8.09 -37.96 36.75
CA GLU A 475 -9.39 -38.61 36.86
C GLU A 475 -10.55 -37.62 36.68
N LEU A 476 -11.71 -38.11 36.20
CA LEU A 476 -12.95 -37.33 36.22
C LEU A 476 -13.50 -37.26 37.66
N PRO A 477 -14.06 -36.12 38.11
CA PRO A 477 -14.62 -36.00 39.47
C PRO A 477 -15.93 -36.77 39.67
N ASN A 478 -16.65 -37.10 38.58
CA ASN A 478 -17.89 -37.86 38.56
C ASN A 478 -18.15 -38.43 37.17
N ASP A 479 -18.99 -39.47 37.07
CA ASP A 479 -19.50 -39.98 35.80
C ASP A 479 -20.18 -38.84 35.00
N VAL A 480 -19.99 -38.82 33.67
CA VAL A 480 -20.48 -37.73 32.79
C VAL A 480 -21.41 -38.30 31.72
N ALA A 481 -22.71 -38.07 31.87
CA ALA A 481 -23.74 -38.55 30.95
C ALA A 481 -23.70 -37.84 29.57
N PRO A 482 -24.26 -38.44 28.50
CA PRO A 482 -24.44 -37.76 27.22
C PRO A 482 -25.16 -36.41 27.36
N GLY A 483 -24.53 -35.34 26.89
CA GLY A 483 -25.00 -33.96 26.99
C GLY A 483 -24.56 -33.20 28.25
N GLU A 484 -23.97 -33.88 29.24
CA GLU A 484 -23.50 -33.30 30.51
C GLU A 484 -22.13 -32.62 30.38
N THR A 485 -21.84 -31.67 31.28
CA THR A 485 -20.61 -30.87 31.30
C THR A 485 -19.91 -31.01 32.65
N VAL A 486 -18.62 -31.29 32.63
CA VAL A 486 -17.76 -31.45 33.81
C VAL A 486 -16.59 -30.45 33.76
N THR A 487 -16.01 -30.12 34.91
CA THR A 487 -14.71 -29.43 34.99
C THR A 487 -13.73 -30.32 35.75
N ILE A 488 -12.55 -30.47 35.15
CA ILE A 488 -11.46 -31.35 35.58
C ILE A 488 -10.28 -30.43 35.94
N ASP A 489 -9.65 -30.59 37.10
CA ASP A 489 -8.46 -29.81 37.45
C ASP A 489 -7.21 -30.52 36.92
N ALA A 490 -6.83 -30.18 35.69
CA ALA A 490 -5.93 -30.95 34.84
C ALA A 490 -4.47 -30.84 35.29
N GLN A 491 -3.89 -31.98 35.69
CA GLN A 491 -2.51 -32.07 36.15
C GLN A 491 -1.56 -32.48 35.01
N MET A 492 -0.42 -31.80 34.90
CA MET A 492 0.64 -32.14 33.95
C MET A 492 2.03 -31.70 34.40
N VAL A 493 3.05 -32.39 33.90
CA VAL A 493 4.46 -32.02 34.06
C VAL A 493 4.91 -31.22 32.83
N ILE A 494 5.37 -29.99 33.04
CA ILE A 494 5.96 -29.14 31.99
C ILE A 494 7.33 -29.71 31.56
N PRO A 495 7.69 -29.69 30.25
CA PRO A 495 8.98 -30.19 29.75
C PRO A 495 10.21 -29.69 30.51
N ASP A 496 11.29 -30.49 30.53
CA ASP A 496 12.53 -30.26 31.30
C ASP A 496 13.38 -29.08 30.79
N ARG A 497 13.03 -28.50 29.64
CA ARG A 497 13.81 -27.46 28.95
C ARG A 497 13.00 -26.19 28.68
N PRO A 498 13.61 -25.00 28.78
CA PRO A 498 13.03 -23.78 28.21
C PRO A 498 12.79 -23.92 26.70
N GLY A 499 11.79 -23.22 26.18
CA GLY A 499 11.45 -23.20 24.76
C GLY A 499 9.94 -23.09 24.50
N ASN A 500 9.57 -23.11 23.22
CA ASN A 500 8.17 -23.14 22.80
C ASN A 500 7.71 -24.59 22.56
N TYR A 501 6.48 -24.87 22.95
CA TYR A 501 5.85 -26.20 22.91
C TYR A 501 4.39 -26.11 22.49
N THR A 502 3.91 -27.20 21.87
CA THR A 502 2.48 -27.44 21.66
C THR A 502 1.99 -28.46 22.67
N LEU A 503 1.12 -28.05 23.59
CA LEU A 503 0.33 -28.95 24.43
C LEU A 503 -0.88 -29.43 23.64
N VAL A 504 -1.12 -30.74 23.64
CA VAL A 504 -2.39 -31.35 23.24
C VAL A 504 -3.01 -32.01 24.48
N LEU A 505 -4.30 -31.75 24.70
CA LEU A 505 -5.12 -32.45 25.68
C LEU A 505 -6.10 -33.38 24.95
N ASP A 506 -6.22 -34.61 25.43
CA ASP A 506 -7.21 -35.59 24.97
C ASP A 506 -7.77 -36.39 26.15
N LEU A 507 -8.97 -36.96 25.98
CA LEU A 507 -9.52 -37.92 26.93
C LEU A 507 -9.07 -39.34 26.56
N ILE A 508 -8.93 -40.22 27.55
CA ILE A 508 -8.51 -41.61 27.36
C ILE A 508 -9.46 -42.55 28.10
N SER A 509 -9.93 -43.62 27.44
CA SER A 509 -10.81 -44.64 28.02
C SER A 509 -10.03 -45.91 28.36
N GLY A 510 -10.18 -46.39 29.60
CA GLY A 510 -9.52 -47.61 30.10
C GLY A 510 -7.99 -47.52 30.16
N GLY A 511 -7.43 -46.31 30.18
CA GLY A 511 -5.97 -46.08 30.25
C GLY A 511 -5.19 -46.31 28.94
N GLU A 512 -5.84 -46.79 27.87
CA GLU A 512 -5.17 -47.10 26.59
C GLU A 512 -5.86 -46.48 25.35
N ASN A 513 -7.17 -46.19 25.41
CA ASN A 513 -7.95 -45.81 24.22
C ASN A 513 -8.20 -44.30 24.15
N TRP A 514 -7.30 -43.58 23.47
CA TRP A 514 -7.39 -42.13 23.25
C TRP A 514 -8.61 -41.75 22.41
N PHE A 515 -9.36 -40.73 22.83
CA PHE A 515 -10.57 -40.24 22.17
C PHE A 515 -10.27 -39.71 20.76
N GLN A 516 -9.08 -39.17 20.51
CA GLN A 516 -8.59 -38.80 19.18
C GLN A 516 -8.58 -40.02 18.22
N THR A 517 -8.13 -41.19 18.69
CA THR A 517 -8.16 -42.42 17.85
C THR A 517 -9.58 -42.94 17.61
N MET A 518 -10.53 -42.55 18.46
CA MET A 518 -11.97 -42.81 18.33
C MET A 518 -12.72 -41.69 17.57
N GLN A 519 -12.00 -40.81 16.86
CA GLN A 519 -12.55 -39.73 16.02
C GLN A 519 -13.28 -38.61 16.79
N SER A 520 -12.95 -38.42 18.06
CA SER A 520 -13.35 -37.26 18.87
C SER A 520 -12.34 -36.12 18.75
N ASP A 521 -12.78 -34.90 19.11
CA ASP A 521 -11.97 -33.69 19.07
C ASP A 521 -10.96 -33.62 20.23
N ILE A 522 -9.83 -32.94 20.01
CA ILE A 522 -8.74 -32.68 21.00
C ILE A 522 -8.59 -31.17 21.25
N LEU A 523 -7.96 -30.78 22.38
CA LEU A 523 -7.69 -29.37 22.67
C LEU A 523 -6.20 -29.04 22.59
N THR A 524 -5.82 -28.25 21.58
CA THR A 524 -4.43 -27.82 21.35
C THR A 524 -4.15 -26.44 21.95
N ARG A 525 -2.95 -26.24 22.51
CA ARG A 525 -2.46 -24.98 23.11
C ARG A 525 -0.98 -24.76 22.80
N TRP A 526 -0.60 -23.51 22.54
CA TRP A 526 0.79 -23.08 22.48
C TRP A 526 1.25 -22.60 23.85
N LEU A 527 2.45 -23.00 24.26
CA LEU A 527 3.04 -22.66 25.56
C LEU A 527 4.52 -22.29 25.40
N SER A 528 4.93 -21.26 26.12
CA SER A 528 6.34 -20.85 26.24
C SER A 528 6.81 -21.17 27.65
N VAL A 529 7.89 -21.95 27.75
CA VAL A 529 8.54 -22.30 29.00
C VAL A 529 9.80 -21.46 29.13
N SER A 530 9.81 -20.56 30.10
CA SER A 530 10.92 -19.62 30.34
C SER A 530 11.95 -20.24 31.29
N LYS A 531 13.20 -19.76 31.26
CA LYS A 531 14.12 -20.03 32.38
C LYS A 531 13.54 -19.42 33.65
N ALA A 532 13.60 -20.16 34.77
CA ALA A 532 13.29 -19.59 36.07
C ALA A 532 14.29 -18.47 36.41
N PRO A 533 13.86 -17.37 37.06
CA PRO A 533 14.78 -16.33 37.52
C PRO A 533 15.85 -16.94 38.44
N GLN A 534 17.13 -16.69 38.15
CA GLN A 534 18.21 -17.08 39.05
C GLN A 534 18.23 -16.14 40.25
N THR A 535 17.60 -16.55 41.34
CA THR A 535 17.82 -15.94 42.66
C THR A 535 19.27 -16.22 43.07
N ALA A 536 20.06 -15.16 43.24
CA ALA A 536 21.35 -15.26 43.89
C ALA A 536 21.19 -15.73 45.35
N ASP A 537 22.21 -16.40 45.86
CA ASP A 537 22.43 -16.76 47.27
C ASP A 537 21.36 -17.61 47.96
N ALA A 538 21.51 -18.93 47.81
CA ALA A 538 20.82 -19.95 48.60
C ALA A 538 21.80 -20.97 49.25
N GLU A 539 22.96 -20.51 49.74
CA GLU A 539 23.87 -21.31 50.59
C GLU A 539 24.24 -20.63 51.92
N LYS A 540 23.35 -20.74 52.90
CA LYS A 540 23.67 -21.11 54.30
C LYS A 540 22.41 -21.38 55.11
N ALA A 541 22.46 -22.45 55.91
CA ALA A 541 21.37 -22.84 56.80
C ALA A 541 21.56 -22.27 58.22
N VAL A 542 20.45 -22.09 58.94
CA VAL A 542 20.18 -22.51 60.34
C VAL A 542 18.77 -22.03 60.73
N GLU A 543 18.11 -22.74 61.66
CA GLU A 543 16.74 -22.46 62.14
C GLU A 543 16.72 -21.41 63.30
N PRO A 544 15.71 -21.32 64.19
CA PRO A 544 14.79 -20.18 64.18
C PRO A 544 14.69 -19.41 65.52
N GLU A 545 14.00 -18.26 65.51
CA GLU A 545 13.28 -17.55 66.60
C GLU A 545 12.96 -16.13 66.04
N ALA A 546 11.85 -15.41 66.26
CA ALA A 546 10.76 -15.33 67.25
C ALA A 546 10.82 -13.97 68.01
N GLU A 547 9.65 -13.32 68.19
CA GLU A 547 9.40 -12.15 69.06
C GLU A 547 10.14 -10.82 68.72
N THR A 548 9.67 -9.60 68.99
CA THR A 548 8.38 -8.84 68.96
C THR A 548 8.71 -7.44 69.57
N VAL A 549 7.76 -6.49 69.60
CA VAL A 549 7.82 -5.18 70.33
C VAL A 549 8.78 -4.12 69.68
N GLU A 550 8.42 -2.91 69.21
CA GLU A 550 7.42 -1.85 69.51
C GLU A 550 7.98 -0.69 70.39
N GLN A 551 7.45 0.54 70.21
CA GLN A 551 7.65 1.77 71.05
C GLN A 551 9.03 2.49 70.92
N GLU A 552 9.22 3.81 71.12
CA GLU A 552 8.36 5.04 71.17
C GLU A 552 9.30 6.24 70.75
N ARG A 553 8.93 7.26 69.95
CA ARG A 553 8.07 8.45 70.16
C ARG A 553 8.77 9.66 70.87
N VAL A 554 8.23 10.89 70.67
CA VAL A 554 8.40 12.15 71.47
C VAL A 554 9.26 13.31 70.88
N THR A 555 8.56 14.24 70.19
CA THR A 555 8.62 15.74 70.19
C THR A 555 9.89 16.60 69.90
N ALA A 556 9.76 17.41 68.82
CA ALA A 556 9.75 18.89 68.77
C ALA A 556 11.03 19.80 68.86
N ASP A 557 10.94 20.89 68.08
CA ASP A 557 11.77 22.10 67.87
C ASP A 557 12.03 22.99 69.13
N PRO A 558 12.86 24.10 69.13
CA PRO A 558 13.23 24.98 68.00
C PRO A 558 14.71 25.51 67.91
N ALA A 559 15.01 26.32 66.88
CA ALA A 559 16.29 27.00 66.57
C ALA A 559 16.51 28.38 67.28
N PRO A 560 17.75 28.97 67.27
CA PRO A 560 18.06 30.11 66.36
C PRO A 560 19.56 30.27 65.90
N GLN A 561 19.90 31.36 65.18
CA GLN A 561 21.21 31.73 64.56
C GLN A 561 22.21 32.48 65.50
N PRO A 562 23.48 32.85 65.11
CA PRO A 562 23.78 34.10 64.35
C PRO A 562 25.13 34.25 63.53
N GLU A 563 25.25 35.32 62.70
CA GLU A 563 26.40 36.28 62.43
C GLU A 563 27.92 35.90 62.23
N THR A 564 28.85 36.64 61.53
CA THR A 564 28.86 37.68 60.42
C THR A 564 30.31 37.97 59.83
N THR A 565 30.44 38.19 58.49
CA THR A 565 31.47 38.97 57.69
C THR A 565 33.02 38.80 57.91
N PRO A 566 34.01 39.50 57.23
CA PRO A 566 34.00 40.58 56.19
C PRO A 566 34.88 40.38 54.91
N GLY A 567 34.55 41.11 53.82
CA GLY A 567 35.17 41.00 52.47
C GLY A 567 36.27 42.00 52.02
N LEU A 568 36.47 42.11 50.69
CA LEU A 568 37.27 43.14 49.99
C LEU A 568 36.66 43.49 48.60
N GLN A 569 37.27 44.37 47.78
CA GLN A 569 36.54 45.52 47.21
C GLN A 569 37.00 46.04 45.82
N VAL A 570 36.09 46.74 45.09
CA VAL A 570 36.34 47.67 43.93
C VAL A 570 36.74 46.96 42.60
N ARG A 571 36.30 47.34 41.37
CA ARG A 571 35.90 48.63 40.74
C ARG A 571 34.77 48.49 39.70
N ALA A 572 34.30 49.62 39.15
CA ALA A 572 33.23 49.72 38.14
C ALA A 572 33.75 50.00 36.70
N GLU A 573 32.79 50.25 35.78
CA GLU A 573 32.89 50.79 34.40
C GLU A 573 32.95 49.80 33.21
N ALA A 574 31.76 49.57 32.65
CA ALA A 574 31.41 49.58 31.23
C ALA A 574 32.39 49.04 30.16
N ARG A 575 31.96 47.96 29.49
CA ARG A 575 31.96 47.92 28.02
C ARG A 575 30.57 47.59 27.50
N SER A 576 30.14 48.35 26.50
CA SER A 576 28.91 48.06 25.75
C SER A 576 29.17 46.95 24.73
N SER A 577 28.27 45.98 24.69
CA SER A 577 27.95 45.20 23.50
C SER A 577 26.51 44.71 23.64
N SER A 578 25.63 45.09 22.72
CA SER A 578 24.22 44.71 22.73
C SER A 578 24.05 43.21 22.54
N ALA A 579 23.68 42.51 23.61
CA ALA A 579 23.21 41.13 23.55
C ALA A 579 21.67 41.13 23.47
N PRO A 580 21.04 40.22 22.69
CA PRO A 580 19.59 40.06 22.69
C PRO A 580 19.06 39.74 24.10
N HIS A 581 17.85 40.21 24.41
CA HIS A 581 17.09 39.70 25.55
C HIS A 581 16.94 38.19 25.41
N GLY A 582 17.28 37.45 26.46
CA GLY A 582 17.09 36.00 26.49
C GLY A 582 15.63 35.61 26.61
N PRO A 583 15.29 34.33 26.37
CA PRO A 583 13.99 33.82 26.73
C PRO A 583 13.75 33.97 28.26
N PRO A 584 12.49 34.09 28.71
CA PRO A 584 12.19 34.09 30.13
C PRO A 584 12.52 32.71 30.72
N ILE A 585 13.42 32.68 31.71
CA ILE A 585 13.83 31.47 32.43
C ILE A 585 13.46 31.64 33.90
N VAL A 586 12.77 30.66 34.47
CA VAL A 586 12.41 30.62 35.90
C VAL A 586 13.37 29.69 36.63
N ASP A 587 14.23 30.21 37.50
CA ASP A 587 15.11 29.38 38.32
C ASP A 587 14.33 28.74 39.49
N ILE A 588 14.38 27.41 39.53
CA ILE A 588 13.82 26.58 40.59
C ILE A 588 14.86 25.56 41.14
N ALA A 589 16.13 25.66 40.74
CA ALA A 589 17.19 24.69 41.03
C ALA A 589 17.51 24.53 42.54
N SER A 590 17.14 25.54 43.34
CA SER A 590 17.22 25.51 44.81
C SER A 590 16.00 24.87 45.50
N SER A 591 14.90 24.66 44.78
CA SER A 591 13.62 24.11 45.31
C SER A 591 13.43 22.60 45.05
N LEU A 592 14.20 22.03 44.13
CA LEU A 592 14.13 20.61 43.79
C LEU A 592 14.85 19.73 44.83
N PRO A 593 14.38 18.49 45.06
CA PRO A 593 15.08 17.56 45.93
C PRO A 593 16.47 17.23 45.38
N ARG A 594 17.43 16.96 46.28
CA ARG A 594 18.80 16.54 45.96
C ARG A 594 19.13 15.22 46.67
N GLY A 595 20.00 14.44 46.04
CA GLY A 595 20.47 13.15 46.56
C GLY A 595 21.51 13.29 47.66
N LYS A 596 22.05 12.15 48.13
CA LYS A 596 23.16 12.12 49.09
C LYS A 596 24.52 12.39 48.45
N ASN A 597 24.62 12.17 47.13
CA ASN A 597 25.82 12.45 46.35
C ASN A 597 25.80 13.94 45.95
N PRO A 598 26.94 14.66 46.00
CA PRO A 598 27.04 15.99 45.40
C PRO A 598 27.08 15.88 43.87
N PHE A 599 26.66 16.94 43.17
CA PHE A 599 27.00 17.09 41.76
C PHE A 599 28.51 17.29 41.62
N ALA A 600 29.09 16.72 40.56
CA ALA A 600 30.41 17.13 40.08
C ALA A 600 30.33 18.55 39.50
N LEU A 601 31.47 19.20 39.28
CA LEU A 601 31.53 20.56 38.72
C LEU A 601 32.49 20.61 37.52
N ARG A 602 32.02 21.22 36.42
CA ARG A 602 32.82 21.55 35.24
C ARG A 602 33.08 23.05 35.14
N THR A 603 34.10 23.45 34.39
CA THR A 603 34.24 24.83 33.92
C THR A 603 33.48 25.05 32.60
N PRO A 604 32.99 26.26 32.29
CA PRO A 604 32.20 26.52 31.09
C PRO A 604 32.89 26.18 29.76
N ASP A 605 34.23 26.19 29.71
CA ASP A 605 35.02 25.78 28.54
C ASP A 605 35.07 24.26 28.31
N GLN A 606 34.54 23.45 29.23
CA GLN A 606 34.32 22.02 29.01
C GLN A 606 33.00 21.72 28.28
N ILE A 607 32.11 22.70 28.10
CA ILE A 607 30.86 22.54 27.36
C ILE A 607 31.16 22.42 25.86
N ARG A 608 30.58 21.41 25.21
CA ARG A 608 30.78 21.09 23.79
C ARG A 608 29.50 20.84 23.00
N ARG A 609 28.34 20.74 23.67
CA ARG A 609 27.04 20.49 23.03
C ARG A 609 25.87 20.88 23.92
N LEU A 610 24.70 21.04 23.30
CA LEU A 610 23.40 21.05 23.96
C LEU A 610 22.75 19.69 23.70
N VAL A 611 22.24 19.04 24.74
CA VAL A 611 21.68 17.66 24.65
C VAL A 611 20.19 17.72 24.90
N ILE A 612 19.39 17.36 23.89
CA ILE A 612 17.93 17.34 23.97
C ILE A 612 17.47 16.00 24.54
N CYS A 613 16.68 16.06 25.61
CA CYS A 613 16.13 14.92 26.34
C CYS A 613 14.59 15.03 26.43
N HIS A 614 13.91 13.95 26.79
CA HIS A 614 12.50 13.99 27.20
C HIS A 614 12.28 13.39 28.60
N THR A 615 11.06 13.51 29.15
CA THR A 615 10.72 12.82 30.42
C THR A 615 10.36 11.34 30.23
N ALA A 616 10.12 10.89 28.99
CA ALA A 616 9.56 9.59 28.64
C ALA A 616 8.18 9.30 29.29
N ALA A 617 7.53 10.33 29.83
CA ALA A 617 6.32 10.24 30.65
C ALA A 617 5.24 11.20 30.13
N PRO A 618 3.95 10.97 30.42
CA PRO A 618 2.88 11.91 30.10
C PRO A 618 3.15 13.32 30.66
N SER A 619 2.64 14.34 29.97
CA SER A 619 2.67 15.73 30.44
C SER A 619 1.94 15.89 31.78
N GLY A 620 2.36 16.85 32.60
CA GLY A 620 1.79 17.14 33.92
C GLY A 620 2.35 16.29 35.06
N VAL A 621 3.39 15.48 34.83
CA VAL A 621 4.12 14.78 35.91
C VAL A 621 4.96 15.80 36.70
N PRO A 622 4.73 15.99 38.02
CA PRO A 622 5.43 17.01 38.79
C PRO A 622 6.96 16.84 38.73
N ILE A 623 7.68 17.94 38.46
CA ILE A 623 9.13 17.90 38.26
C ILE A 623 9.92 17.42 39.50
N GLN A 624 9.36 17.59 40.70
CA GLN A 624 9.90 17.01 41.93
C GLN A 624 9.87 15.47 41.91
N THR A 625 8.89 14.85 41.25
CA THR A 625 8.81 13.40 41.01
C THR A 625 9.90 12.96 40.03
N VAL A 626 10.14 13.74 38.97
CA VAL A 626 11.23 13.49 38.00
C VAL A 626 12.60 13.60 38.68
N ALA A 627 12.81 14.60 39.53
CA ALA A 627 14.02 14.72 40.34
C ALA A 627 14.17 13.55 41.34
N GLN A 628 13.09 13.13 41.99
CA GLN A 628 13.10 12.02 42.95
C GLN A 628 13.36 10.66 42.30
N ALA A 629 12.92 10.45 41.05
CA ALA A 629 13.22 9.26 40.26
C ALA A 629 14.71 9.17 39.87
N HIS A 630 15.32 10.29 39.47
CA HIS A 630 16.76 10.35 39.25
C HIS A 630 17.57 10.06 40.52
N ILE A 631 17.13 10.58 41.67
CA ILE A 631 17.75 10.31 42.97
C ILE A 631 17.63 8.84 43.38
N SER A 632 16.51 8.15 43.07
CA SER A 632 16.39 6.71 43.37
C SER A 632 17.25 5.83 42.45
N GLN A 633 17.64 6.34 41.28
CA GLN A 633 18.65 5.73 40.40
C GLN A 633 20.10 6.06 40.83
N GLY A 634 20.29 6.85 41.89
CA GLY A 634 21.60 7.16 42.49
C GLY A 634 22.22 8.51 42.10
N TYR A 635 21.55 9.29 41.25
CA TYR A 635 22.05 10.61 40.82
C TYR A 635 22.00 11.66 41.95
N PRO A 636 22.87 12.69 41.89
CA PRO A 636 22.92 13.78 42.87
C PRO A 636 21.67 14.68 42.89
N GLY A 637 20.82 14.60 41.86
CA GLY A 637 19.57 15.35 41.73
C GLY A 637 18.91 15.03 40.40
N ILE A 638 18.14 15.98 39.84
CA ILE A 638 17.62 15.86 38.47
C ILE A 638 18.77 15.83 37.45
N ALA A 639 18.64 15.04 36.38
CA ALA A 639 19.70 14.83 35.39
C ALA A 639 19.88 15.98 34.36
N TYR A 640 19.20 17.11 34.58
CA TYR A 640 18.99 18.17 33.58
C TYR A 640 19.42 19.54 34.12
N HIS A 641 19.72 20.48 33.22
CA HIS A 641 20.05 21.87 33.58
C HIS A 641 18.87 22.79 33.31
N TYR A 642 18.17 22.55 32.19
CA TYR A 642 16.92 23.20 31.82
C TYR A 642 15.81 22.19 31.56
N PHE A 643 14.57 22.59 31.83
CA PHE A 643 13.38 21.79 31.64
C PHE A 643 12.29 22.67 31.00
N VAL A 644 11.75 22.26 29.86
CA VAL A 644 10.76 23.02 29.09
C VAL A 644 9.41 22.35 29.22
N LEU A 645 8.47 23.03 29.89
CA LEU A 645 7.10 22.54 30.07
C LEU A 645 6.35 22.49 28.74
N GLU A 646 5.26 21.72 28.67
CA GLU A 646 4.39 21.65 27.48
C GLU A 646 3.89 23.04 27.04
N SER A 647 3.70 23.93 28.01
CA SER A 647 3.32 25.35 27.83
C SER A 647 4.36 26.22 27.11
N GLY A 648 5.61 25.75 26.99
CA GLY A 648 6.75 26.56 26.56
C GLY A 648 7.42 27.39 27.67
N GLU A 649 7.02 27.24 28.92
CA GLU A 649 7.77 27.82 30.05
C GLU A 649 9.11 27.08 30.25
N ILE A 650 10.20 27.84 30.43
CA ILE A 650 11.56 27.31 30.60
C ILE A 650 11.97 27.44 32.07
N LEU A 651 12.25 26.30 32.69
CA LEU A 651 12.72 26.21 34.07
C LEU A 651 14.23 25.94 34.08
N GLN A 652 15.00 26.68 34.88
CA GLN A 652 16.36 26.29 35.27
C GLN A 652 16.27 25.39 36.50
N VAL A 653 16.88 24.21 36.41
CA VAL A 653 16.68 23.09 37.35
C VAL A 653 17.98 22.55 37.96
N ALA A 654 19.12 22.93 37.38
CA ALA A 654 20.45 22.82 37.98
C ALA A 654 21.34 24.00 37.52
N GLU A 655 22.45 24.26 38.20
CA GLU A 655 23.47 25.20 37.74
C GLU A 655 24.15 24.69 36.46
N ILE A 656 24.63 25.58 35.59
CA ILE A 656 25.22 25.15 34.31
C ILE A 656 26.60 24.50 34.45
N GLU A 657 27.27 24.69 35.59
CA GLU A 657 28.48 24.00 36.01
C GLU A 657 28.21 22.61 36.62
N ALA A 658 26.96 22.29 36.98
CA ALA A 658 26.63 21.05 37.70
C ALA A 658 26.62 19.82 36.78
N VAL A 659 27.40 18.80 37.12
CA VAL A 659 27.54 17.55 36.36
C VAL A 659 26.98 16.38 37.17
N VAL A 660 26.15 15.56 36.52
CA VAL A 660 25.41 14.44 37.10
C VAL A 660 26.27 13.17 37.15
N ASN A 661 27.09 12.98 36.11
CA ASN A 661 28.07 11.91 35.97
C ASN A 661 29.26 12.46 35.16
N ASP A 662 30.43 12.61 35.78
CA ASP A 662 31.63 13.17 35.17
C ASP A 662 32.45 12.18 34.33
N GLU A 663 32.14 10.88 34.38
CA GLU A 663 32.65 9.87 33.45
C GLU A 663 31.84 9.82 32.13
N ALA A 664 30.62 10.36 32.11
CA ALA A 664 29.71 10.25 30.98
C ALA A 664 29.70 11.51 30.09
N GLU A 665 30.03 11.36 28.81
CA GLU A 665 30.25 12.47 27.88
C GLU A 665 29.04 13.42 27.72
N TRP A 666 27.82 12.87 27.72
CA TRP A 666 26.56 13.62 27.67
C TRP A 666 26.37 14.52 28.89
N SER A 667 26.81 14.11 30.09
CA SER A 667 26.68 14.92 31.30
C SER A 667 27.89 15.81 31.56
N LEU A 668 29.11 15.37 31.25
CA LEU A 668 30.31 16.20 31.44
C LEU A 668 30.34 17.35 30.43
N THR A 669 30.13 17.08 29.14
CA THR A 669 30.31 18.07 28.06
C THR A 669 29.01 18.65 27.52
N GLY A 670 27.87 18.03 27.85
CA GLY A 670 26.54 18.46 27.40
C GLY A 670 25.80 19.32 28.40
N VAL A 671 25.12 20.37 27.91
CA VAL A 671 24.06 21.03 28.68
C VAL A 671 22.73 20.39 28.30
N ASN A 672 22.28 19.46 29.15
CA ASN A 672 21.04 18.72 29.02
C ASN A 672 19.82 19.65 29.18
N ILE A 673 18.95 19.66 28.17
CA ILE A 673 17.68 20.38 28.08
C ILE A 673 16.58 19.31 27.92
N CYS A 674 15.72 19.16 28.93
CA CYS A 674 14.63 18.20 28.89
C CYS A 674 13.32 18.85 28.42
N LEU A 675 12.60 18.18 27.53
CA LEU A 675 11.22 18.52 27.16
C LEU A 675 10.25 17.66 27.98
N GLU A 676 9.21 18.28 28.55
CA GLU A 676 8.12 17.57 29.23
C GLU A 676 7.27 16.79 28.23
N GLY A 677 7.33 15.46 28.28
CA GLY A 677 6.49 14.56 27.48
C GLY A 677 7.15 13.23 27.12
N ASN A 678 6.39 12.38 26.43
CA ASN A 678 6.91 11.26 25.66
C ASN A 678 6.69 11.56 24.18
N PHE A 679 7.78 11.47 23.40
CA PHE A 679 7.81 11.81 21.98
C PHE A 679 8.23 10.61 21.10
N ASP A 680 8.00 9.38 21.59
CA ASP A 680 8.24 8.16 20.82
C ASP A 680 7.22 7.98 19.68
N GLU A 681 6.03 8.58 19.81
CA GLU A 681 4.95 8.51 18.80
C GLU A 681 4.36 9.89 18.42
N ALA A 682 4.74 10.97 19.11
CA ALA A 682 4.24 12.33 18.89
C ALA A 682 5.37 13.38 18.94
N VAL A 683 5.16 14.56 18.36
CA VAL A 683 6.15 15.67 18.38
C VAL A 683 5.92 16.64 19.56
N PRO A 684 6.96 17.33 20.06
CA PRO A 684 6.83 18.42 21.02
C PRO A 684 5.87 19.52 20.52
N PRO A 685 4.91 19.99 21.34
CA PRO A 685 3.97 21.04 20.94
C PRO A 685 4.68 22.34 20.50
N PRO A 686 4.08 23.13 19.59
CA PRO A 686 4.75 24.28 18.98
C PRO A 686 5.29 25.33 19.96
N ALA A 687 4.67 25.49 21.13
CA ALA A 687 5.16 26.38 22.19
C ALA A 687 6.46 25.84 22.82
N GLN A 688 6.44 24.61 23.33
CA GLN A 688 7.60 23.89 23.87
C GLN A 688 8.76 23.80 22.87
N LEU A 689 8.49 23.45 21.61
CA LEU A 689 9.51 23.37 20.56
C LEU A 689 10.13 24.74 20.24
N THR A 690 9.32 25.81 20.26
CA THR A 690 9.83 27.18 20.03
C THR A 690 10.62 27.70 21.21
N ALA A 691 10.20 27.41 22.45
CA ALA A 691 10.94 27.74 23.67
C ALA A 691 12.31 27.01 23.73
N ALA A 692 12.34 25.72 23.38
CA ALA A 692 13.58 24.96 23.26
C ALA A 692 14.52 25.54 22.20
N ALA A 693 13.98 25.96 21.04
CA ALA A 693 14.77 26.62 19.99
C ALA A 693 15.33 27.97 20.44
N GLN A 694 14.54 28.80 21.14
CA GLN A 694 14.99 30.07 21.71
C GLN A 694 16.09 29.88 22.75
N LEU A 695 15.96 28.90 23.63
CA LEU A 695 16.98 28.55 24.62
C LEU A 695 18.29 28.12 23.92
N CYS A 696 18.20 27.24 22.91
CA CYS A 696 19.37 26.81 22.16
C CYS A 696 20.05 27.98 21.43
N ALA A 697 19.30 28.78 20.64
CA ALA A 697 19.83 29.95 19.95
C ALA A 697 20.44 31.00 20.90
N TRP A 698 19.91 31.13 22.12
CA TRP A 698 20.49 31.98 23.17
C TRP A 698 21.81 31.42 23.73
N MET A 699 21.93 30.10 23.87
CA MET A 699 23.11 29.43 24.44
C MET A 699 24.26 29.24 23.46
N LEU A 700 23.99 28.89 22.19
CA LEU A 700 25.02 28.58 21.18
C LEU A 700 26.13 29.65 21.09
N PRO A 701 25.85 30.95 20.90
CA PRO A 701 26.90 31.97 20.84
C PRO A 701 27.61 32.22 22.19
N ARG A 702 27.01 31.84 23.32
CA ARG A 702 27.61 31.99 24.66
C ARG A 702 28.69 30.93 24.93
N PHE A 703 28.54 29.74 24.36
CA PHE A 703 29.49 28.62 24.49
C PHE A 703 30.35 28.39 23.23
N GLN A 704 30.26 29.30 22.24
CA GLN A 704 30.99 29.22 20.96
C GLN A 704 30.66 27.94 20.16
N LEU A 705 29.39 27.55 20.19
CA LEU A 705 28.83 26.35 19.55
C LEU A 705 28.03 26.70 18.29
N THR A 706 27.86 25.73 17.39
CA THR A 706 27.05 25.81 16.16
C THR A 706 25.71 25.07 16.31
N ALA A 707 24.78 25.24 15.38
CA ALA A 707 23.53 24.45 15.38
C ALA A 707 23.79 22.92 15.31
N GLU A 708 24.89 22.50 14.68
CA GLU A 708 25.37 21.10 14.66
C GLU A 708 25.81 20.58 16.04
N SER A 709 26.00 21.49 17.01
CA SER A 709 26.31 21.14 18.40
C SER A 709 25.05 20.90 19.25
N VAL A 710 23.87 20.85 18.63
CA VAL A 710 22.59 20.49 19.28
C VAL A 710 22.21 19.08 18.86
N VAL A 711 22.21 18.15 19.81
CA VAL A 711 22.04 16.71 19.58
C VAL A 711 20.99 16.12 20.50
N GLY A 712 20.33 15.04 20.10
CA GLY A 712 19.50 14.22 20.97
C GLY A 712 20.34 13.29 21.86
N MET A 713 19.78 12.84 22.99
CA MET A 713 20.45 11.82 23.81
C MET A 713 20.69 10.51 23.03
N CYS A 714 19.79 10.15 22.12
CA CYS A 714 19.86 9.03 21.18
C CYS A 714 21.07 9.08 20.22
N GLU A 715 21.70 10.23 20.03
CA GLU A 715 22.92 10.38 19.23
C GLU A 715 24.19 10.12 20.06
N LEU A 716 24.07 10.07 21.39
CA LEU A 716 25.15 9.88 22.35
C LEU A 716 25.07 8.53 23.08
N LEU A 717 23.89 7.90 23.12
CA LEU A 717 23.57 6.67 23.83
C LEU A 717 22.51 5.85 23.07
N ASP A 718 22.51 4.54 23.30
CA ASP A 718 21.43 3.63 22.87
C ASP A 718 20.17 3.87 23.73
N THR A 719 19.34 4.82 23.30
CA THR A 719 18.10 5.24 23.98
C THR A 719 17.15 5.93 22.99
N SER A 720 15.84 5.93 23.26
CA SER A 720 14.87 6.65 22.42
C SER A 720 14.88 8.17 22.65
N SER A 721 15.25 8.64 23.84
CA SER A 721 15.23 10.07 24.25
C SER A 721 16.03 10.97 23.28
N PRO A 722 15.49 12.10 22.80
CA PRO A 722 14.27 12.79 23.25
C PRO A 722 12.98 12.30 22.60
N GLY A 723 13.00 11.17 21.90
CA GLY A 723 11.84 10.47 21.36
C GLY A 723 12.15 9.88 20.00
N ASN A 724 11.62 8.70 19.68
CA ASN A 724 11.80 8.08 18.35
C ASN A 724 11.42 9.01 17.18
N THR A 725 10.49 9.97 17.38
CA THR A 725 10.09 10.97 16.37
C THR A 725 11.13 12.08 16.10
N PHE A 726 12.26 12.10 16.83
CA PHE A 726 13.28 13.15 16.75
C PHE A 726 14.04 13.14 15.42
N ASP A 727 14.59 11.98 15.03
CA ASP A 727 15.28 11.76 13.74
C ASP A 727 14.42 10.95 12.74
N TYR A 728 13.38 10.26 13.19
CA TYR A 728 12.54 9.39 12.36
C TYR A 728 11.06 9.83 12.36
N GLY A 729 10.25 9.31 11.43
CA GLY A 729 8.85 9.70 11.29
C GLY A 729 8.70 11.20 11.04
N PRO A 730 8.07 11.99 11.94
CA PRO A 730 8.03 13.45 11.86
C PRO A 730 9.39 14.17 11.87
N ALA A 731 10.47 13.52 12.31
CA ALA A 731 11.85 14.01 12.32
C ALA A 731 12.01 15.45 12.88
N TRP A 732 11.40 15.73 14.05
CA TRP A 732 11.23 17.09 14.56
C TRP A 732 12.53 17.82 14.96
N LYS A 733 13.66 17.11 15.04
CA LYS A 733 15.01 17.70 15.10
C LYS A 733 15.25 18.70 13.96
N ARG A 734 14.71 18.43 12.77
CA ARG A 734 14.78 19.37 11.64
C ARG A 734 14.04 20.67 11.97
N ALA A 735 12.81 20.59 12.47
CA ALA A 735 12.01 21.76 12.84
C ALA A 735 12.61 22.53 14.04
N LEU A 736 13.28 21.83 14.97
CA LEU A 736 14.08 22.45 16.03
C LEU A 736 15.25 23.25 15.43
N ASN A 737 16.04 22.64 14.55
CA ASN A 737 17.22 23.27 13.96
C ASN A 737 16.85 24.44 13.01
N GLU A 738 15.79 24.32 12.22
CA GLU A 738 15.26 25.41 11.39
C GLU A 738 14.84 26.61 12.26
N LYS A 739 14.17 26.38 13.40
CA LYS A 739 13.84 27.44 14.38
C LYS A 739 15.07 28.02 15.07
N ILE A 740 16.07 27.22 15.40
CA ILE A 740 17.34 27.70 15.99
C ILE A 740 18.06 28.61 15.01
N ILE A 741 18.17 28.20 13.74
CA ILE A 741 18.76 29.01 12.67
C ILE A 741 17.97 30.31 12.52
N GLN A 742 16.64 30.27 12.51
CA GLN A 742 15.79 31.47 12.46
C GLN A 742 16.10 32.44 13.63
N PHE A 743 16.14 31.97 14.88
CA PHE A 743 16.46 32.86 16.02
C PHE A 743 17.91 33.38 16.01
N LEU A 744 18.83 32.69 15.34
CA LEU A 744 20.20 33.17 15.10
C LEU A 744 20.28 34.20 13.96
N THR A 745 19.45 34.09 12.91
CA THR A 745 19.39 35.08 11.81
C THR A 745 18.59 36.33 12.17
N ASP A 746 17.53 36.17 12.97
CA ASP A 746 16.67 37.27 13.42
C ASP A 746 17.32 38.07 14.58
N SER A 747 18.45 37.59 15.10
CA SER A 747 19.28 38.30 16.08
C SER A 747 20.14 39.39 15.40
N PRO A 748 20.14 40.65 15.88
CA PRO A 748 20.74 41.78 15.18
C PRO A 748 22.29 41.81 15.24
N LEU A 749 22.95 41.02 14.38
CA LEU A 749 24.41 40.99 14.21
C LEU A 749 24.84 41.00 12.73
N SER A 750 24.59 42.10 12.04
CA SER A 750 25.28 42.48 10.80
C SER A 750 25.37 44.01 10.66
N PRO A 751 26.42 44.56 10.01
CA PRO A 751 26.73 45.99 10.06
C PRO A 751 25.79 46.84 9.17
N PRO A 752 25.55 48.11 9.53
CA PRO A 752 24.62 48.98 8.82
C PRO A 752 25.19 49.49 7.48
N ALA A 753 24.31 49.62 6.47
CA ALA A 753 24.52 50.50 5.34
C ALA A 753 24.34 51.98 5.78
N GLU A 754 25.05 52.90 5.13
CA GLU A 754 25.09 54.30 5.55
C GLU A 754 23.87 55.12 5.12
N GLY A 755 23.25 55.81 6.07
CA GLY A 755 22.82 57.21 5.88
C GLY A 755 21.33 57.54 5.85
N VAL A 756 21.01 58.66 6.50
CA VAL A 756 19.75 59.45 6.42
C VAL A 756 18.50 58.75 6.99
N GLY A 757 17.85 59.26 8.05
CA GLY A 757 18.17 60.41 8.90
C GLY A 757 17.05 60.65 9.93
N GLU A 758 17.39 61.07 11.14
CA GLU A 758 16.43 61.25 12.24
C GLU A 758 15.61 62.55 12.13
N GLU A 759 14.30 62.48 12.40
CA GLU A 759 13.58 63.54 13.11
C GLU A 759 12.84 62.94 14.31
N THR A 760 12.97 63.57 15.47
CA THR A 760 12.50 63.06 16.77
C THR A 760 11.05 63.46 17.08
N PRO A 761 10.22 62.59 17.67
CA PRO A 761 8.85 62.93 18.08
C PRO A 761 8.81 63.91 19.27
N GLY A 762 7.76 64.74 19.30
CA GLY A 762 7.48 65.66 20.41
C GLY A 762 6.72 65.03 21.59
N PRO A 763 6.52 65.79 22.69
CA PRO A 763 5.83 65.30 23.90
C PRO A 763 4.32 65.06 23.71
N PRO A 764 3.66 64.28 24.58
CA PRO A 764 2.24 63.95 24.48
C PRO A 764 1.31 65.09 24.95
N ASP A 765 0.07 65.08 24.45
CA ASP A 765 -1.07 65.84 24.96
C ASP A 765 -2.34 64.95 24.90
N ASP A 766 -3.36 65.28 25.69
CA ASP A 766 -4.42 64.36 26.11
C ASP A 766 -5.67 64.32 25.20
N SER A 767 -6.41 63.20 25.34
CA SER A 767 -7.82 62.96 24.93
C SER A 767 -8.10 62.40 23.52
N PRO A 768 -9.18 61.60 23.35
CA PRO A 768 -9.82 60.66 24.29
C PRO A 768 -9.72 59.21 23.77
N ALA A 769 -10.38 58.26 24.45
CA ALA A 769 -10.37 56.85 24.04
C ALA A 769 -10.87 56.66 22.59
N VAL A 770 -10.01 56.09 21.73
CA VAL A 770 -10.38 55.64 20.39
C VAL A 770 -11.26 54.41 20.53
N THR A 771 -12.54 54.53 20.19
CA THR A 771 -13.42 53.38 19.95
C THR A 771 -12.84 52.52 18.83
N GLU A 772 -12.86 51.20 19.01
CA GLU A 772 -12.43 50.24 17.98
C GLU A 772 -13.12 50.53 16.64
N PRO A 773 -12.42 50.37 15.50
CA PRO A 773 -13.02 50.60 14.19
C PRO A 773 -14.20 49.66 13.98
N GLU A 774 -15.36 50.22 13.65
CA GLU A 774 -16.63 49.50 13.57
C GLU A 774 -16.54 48.36 12.54
N ARG A 775 -16.57 47.10 13.03
CA ARG A 775 -16.35 45.90 12.22
C ARG A 775 -17.49 45.72 11.21
N ILE A 776 -17.21 46.05 9.95
CA ILE A 776 -18.13 45.81 8.83
C ILE A 776 -18.38 44.30 8.70
N PRO A 777 -19.62 43.80 8.86
CA PRO A 777 -19.91 42.37 8.79
C PRO A 777 -19.64 41.80 7.39
N ALA A 778 -19.15 40.57 7.33
CA ALA A 778 -18.93 39.87 6.05
C ALA A 778 -20.26 39.69 5.29
N PRO A 779 -20.40 40.21 4.04
CA PRO A 779 -21.64 40.10 3.29
C PRO A 779 -21.86 38.66 2.80
N LYS A 780 -23.12 38.21 2.81
CA LYS A 780 -23.50 36.91 2.26
C LYS A 780 -23.10 36.81 0.78
N PRO A 781 -22.30 35.82 0.36
CA PRO A 781 -21.92 35.66 -1.05
C PRO A 781 -23.11 35.25 -1.92
N PRO A 782 -22.99 35.34 -3.27
CA PRO A 782 -23.97 34.75 -4.16
C PRO A 782 -24.01 33.23 -3.97
N ILE A 783 -25.15 32.71 -3.54
CA ILE A 783 -25.40 31.28 -3.32
C ILE A 783 -26.68 30.89 -4.08
N GLU A 784 -26.60 29.90 -4.96
CA GLU A 784 -27.79 29.34 -5.62
C GLU A 784 -28.45 28.27 -4.74
N ASP A 785 -29.72 28.43 -4.41
CA ASP A 785 -30.50 27.37 -3.76
C ASP A 785 -30.95 26.32 -4.79
N VAL A 786 -30.43 25.10 -4.59
CA VAL A 786 -30.76 23.91 -5.38
C VAL A 786 -31.29 22.76 -4.52
N VAL A 787 -31.62 23.00 -3.24
CA VAL A 787 -32.05 21.96 -2.27
C VAL A 787 -33.17 21.10 -2.86
N GLU A 788 -34.24 21.74 -3.34
CA GLU A 788 -35.42 21.07 -3.90
C GLU A 788 -35.22 20.59 -5.36
N ARG A 789 -34.01 20.74 -5.92
CA ARG A 789 -33.61 20.21 -7.24
C ARG A 789 -32.69 18.99 -7.16
N LEU A 790 -32.22 18.63 -5.96
CA LEU A 790 -31.33 17.48 -5.74
C LEU A 790 -32.12 16.28 -5.16
N PRO A 791 -31.69 15.02 -5.42
CA PRO A 791 -32.30 13.84 -4.81
C PRO A 791 -32.25 13.88 -3.28
N ARG A 792 -33.43 13.98 -2.64
CA ARG A 792 -33.58 14.02 -1.18
C ARG A 792 -34.88 13.35 -0.71
N ASP A 793 -34.86 12.78 0.49
CA ASP A 793 -36.01 12.29 1.24
C ASP A 793 -36.18 13.16 2.50
N PRO A 794 -37.02 14.22 2.46
CA PRO A 794 -37.15 15.18 3.54
C PRO A 794 -37.61 14.58 4.88
N GLN A 795 -38.29 13.42 4.87
CA GLN A 795 -38.84 12.83 6.10
C GLN A 795 -37.78 12.11 6.95
N ARG A 796 -36.58 11.91 6.40
CA ARG A 796 -35.46 11.22 7.05
C ARG A 796 -34.32 12.14 7.51
N PHE A 797 -34.43 13.45 7.30
CA PHE A 797 -33.48 14.41 7.86
C PHE A 797 -33.74 14.62 9.36
N VAL A 798 -32.65 14.84 10.11
CA VAL A 798 -32.73 15.22 11.52
C VAL A 798 -32.62 16.74 11.60
N GLN A 799 -33.53 17.37 12.35
CA GLN A 799 -33.48 18.80 12.66
C GLN A 799 -32.50 19.04 13.82
N ARG A 800 -31.77 20.16 13.78
CA ARG A 800 -30.90 20.66 14.86
C ARG A 800 -31.18 22.14 15.13
N GLU A 801 -30.74 22.64 16.29
CA GLU A 801 -30.80 24.05 16.61
C GLU A 801 -29.52 24.79 16.20
N ALA A 802 -29.60 26.10 16.00
CA ALA A 802 -28.46 26.95 15.62
C ALA A 802 -27.30 26.93 16.63
N VAL A 803 -27.59 26.57 17.90
CA VAL A 803 -26.60 26.43 18.99
C VAL A 803 -25.80 25.13 18.91
N ASP A 804 -26.30 24.10 18.21
CA ASP A 804 -25.60 22.81 18.06
C ASP A 804 -24.44 22.89 17.06
N ILE A 805 -24.33 23.99 16.31
CA ILE A 805 -23.33 24.19 15.26
C ILE A 805 -22.03 24.73 15.88
N GLU A 806 -20.97 23.91 15.88
CA GLU A 806 -19.67 24.20 16.49
C GLU A 806 -18.50 24.18 15.48
N PHE A 807 -18.70 23.55 14.32
CA PHE A 807 -17.66 23.33 13.32
C PHE A 807 -18.10 23.73 11.90
N ILE A 808 -17.11 24.08 11.08
CA ILE A 808 -17.23 24.12 9.62
C ILE A 808 -16.36 22.97 9.09
N VAL A 809 -17.00 21.96 8.50
CA VAL A 809 -16.34 20.73 8.07
C VAL A 809 -16.14 20.74 6.56
N ILE A 810 -14.89 20.88 6.17
CA ILE A 810 -14.43 20.91 4.78
C ILE A 810 -14.32 19.49 4.25
N ASN A 811 -14.95 19.26 3.11
CA ASN A 811 -14.95 18.02 2.36
C ASN A 811 -14.49 18.29 0.92
N HIS A 812 -13.87 17.31 0.27
CA HIS A 812 -13.79 17.25 -1.19
C HIS A 812 -14.81 16.25 -1.75
N THR A 813 -14.89 16.12 -3.08
CA THR A 813 -15.79 15.15 -3.72
C THR A 813 -15.16 13.80 -4.04
N ALA A 814 -13.83 13.67 -3.95
CA ALA A 814 -13.07 12.50 -4.40
C ALA A 814 -13.42 12.09 -5.85
N ALA A 815 -13.63 13.09 -6.70
CA ALA A 815 -14.18 12.96 -8.05
C ALA A 815 -13.68 14.11 -8.93
N PRO A 816 -13.58 13.92 -10.27
CA PRO A 816 -13.10 14.96 -11.18
C PRO A 816 -13.81 16.31 -10.98
N PRO A 817 -13.11 17.46 -11.03
CA PRO A 817 -13.70 18.78 -10.71
C PRO A 817 -14.87 19.23 -11.59
N ILE A 818 -15.13 18.54 -12.70
CA ILE A 818 -16.26 18.75 -13.64
C ILE A 818 -17.49 17.84 -13.33
N THR A 819 -17.43 17.00 -12.30
CA THR A 819 -18.50 16.04 -11.97
C THR A 819 -19.80 16.77 -11.59
N PRO A 820 -20.95 16.54 -12.27
CA PRO A 820 -22.18 17.26 -11.98
C PRO A 820 -22.69 17.06 -10.55
N LEU A 821 -23.15 18.15 -9.92
CA LEU A 821 -23.66 18.15 -8.55
C LEU A 821 -24.84 17.19 -8.35
N GLN A 822 -25.68 17.03 -9.38
CA GLN A 822 -26.78 16.06 -9.38
C GLN A 822 -26.27 14.61 -9.30
N THR A 823 -25.16 14.29 -9.96
CA THR A 823 -24.52 12.95 -9.90
C THR A 823 -23.95 12.70 -8.51
N ILE A 824 -23.29 13.70 -7.91
CA ILE A 824 -22.75 13.64 -6.55
C ILE A 824 -23.88 13.45 -5.53
N ALA A 825 -24.95 14.24 -5.63
CA ALA A 825 -26.12 14.12 -4.76
C ALA A 825 -26.83 12.77 -4.91
N ALA A 826 -26.98 12.27 -6.13
CA ALA A 826 -27.53 10.94 -6.40
C ALA A 826 -26.66 9.81 -5.83
N ALA A 827 -25.33 9.97 -5.80
CA ALA A 827 -24.43 8.99 -5.18
C ALA A 827 -24.64 8.92 -3.65
N PHE A 828 -24.71 10.07 -2.97
CA PHE A 828 -25.00 10.13 -1.53
C PHE A 828 -26.41 9.60 -1.19
N HIS A 829 -27.43 9.98 -1.96
CA HIS A 829 -28.84 9.61 -1.71
C HIS A 829 -29.11 8.09 -1.80
N ARG A 830 -28.20 7.29 -2.38
CA ARG A 830 -28.26 5.81 -2.34
C ARG A 830 -28.10 5.24 -0.93
N ARG A 831 -27.50 5.98 0.01
CA ARG A 831 -27.20 5.53 1.39
C ARG A 831 -27.78 6.49 2.44
N LEU A 832 -27.69 7.80 2.20
CA LEU A 832 -28.15 8.88 3.08
C LEU A 832 -29.51 9.44 2.63
N PRO A 833 -30.25 10.19 3.47
CA PRO A 833 -31.49 10.85 3.03
C PRO A 833 -31.27 11.92 1.95
N GLY A 834 -30.04 12.39 1.72
CA GLY A 834 -29.66 13.22 0.57
C GLY A 834 -28.15 13.47 0.56
N ILE A 835 -27.69 14.48 -0.19
CA ILE A 835 -26.29 14.92 -0.15
C ILE A 835 -25.89 15.38 1.26
N LEU A 836 -24.67 15.03 1.68
CA LEU A 836 -24.13 15.29 3.02
C LEU A 836 -23.94 16.79 3.31
N TYR A 837 -23.53 17.55 2.31
CA TYR A 837 -23.11 18.94 2.49
C TYR A 837 -24.31 19.90 2.57
N GLN A 838 -24.22 20.92 3.43
CA GLN A 838 -25.15 22.06 3.41
C GLN A 838 -24.80 23.03 2.27
N PHE A 839 -23.52 23.16 1.92
CA PHE A 839 -23.06 23.92 0.76
C PHE A 839 -22.09 23.14 -0.11
N PHE A 840 -22.06 23.48 -1.40
CA PHE A 840 -21.15 22.92 -2.39
C PHE A 840 -20.46 24.03 -3.18
N ILE A 841 -19.16 23.92 -3.43
CA ILE A 841 -18.37 24.88 -4.18
C ILE A 841 -17.80 24.19 -5.42
N ALA A 842 -18.36 24.51 -6.59
CA ALA A 842 -17.92 23.99 -7.87
C ALA A 842 -16.50 24.50 -8.22
N SER A 843 -15.85 23.86 -9.21
CA SER A 843 -14.47 24.14 -9.64
C SER A 843 -14.24 25.58 -10.13
N ASN A 844 -15.28 26.20 -10.70
CA ASN A 844 -15.33 27.61 -11.09
C ASN A 844 -15.62 28.57 -9.92
N GLY A 845 -15.75 28.07 -8.69
CA GLY A 845 -16.09 28.86 -7.50
C GLY A 845 -17.58 29.11 -7.27
N ALA A 846 -18.50 28.61 -8.11
CA ALA A 846 -19.94 28.79 -7.88
C ALA A 846 -20.39 28.06 -6.59
N ILE A 847 -21.10 28.78 -5.71
CA ILE A 847 -21.58 28.26 -4.43
C ILE A 847 -23.06 27.87 -4.55
N TYR A 848 -23.36 26.63 -4.19
CA TYR A 848 -24.72 26.07 -4.17
C TYR A 848 -25.11 25.74 -2.72
N GLN A 849 -26.33 26.11 -2.32
CA GLN A 849 -26.93 25.58 -1.09
C GLN A 849 -27.62 24.26 -1.42
N THR A 850 -27.20 23.20 -0.74
CA THR A 850 -27.51 21.81 -1.08
C THR A 850 -28.28 21.05 0.00
N GLN A 851 -28.32 21.57 1.23
CA GLN A 851 -29.33 21.26 2.25
C GLN A 851 -29.69 22.52 3.06
N PRO A 852 -30.81 22.54 3.80
CA PRO A 852 -31.07 23.56 4.82
C PRO A 852 -30.05 23.50 5.97
N LEU A 853 -29.66 24.66 6.52
CA LEU A 853 -28.63 24.75 7.57
C LEU A 853 -28.95 23.95 8.85
N MET A 854 -30.23 23.83 9.18
CA MET A 854 -30.74 23.12 10.36
C MET A 854 -31.11 21.65 10.08
N GLU A 855 -30.89 21.17 8.86
CA GLU A 855 -31.15 19.77 8.49
C GLU A 855 -29.85 19.00 8.26
N VAL A 856 -29.72 17.85 8.92
CA VAL A 856 -28.57 16.96 8.83
C VAL A 856 -28.97 15.54 8.46
N VAL A 857 -28.09 14.86 7.74
CA VAL A 857 -28.30 13.49 7.25
C VAL A 857 -28.19 12.41 8.34
N ASP A 858 -27.51 12.72 9.46
CA ASP A 858 -27.51 11.93 10.70
C ASP A 858 -27.23 12.84 11.90
N GLY A 859 -28.09 12.80 12.93
CA GLY A 859 -27.96 13.58 14.15
C GLY A 859 -27.00 12.99 15.20
N ARG A 860 -26.42 11.81 14.96
CA ARG A 860 -25.58 11.08 15.93
C ARG A 860 -24.07 11.25 15.68
N VAL A 861 -23.68 11.61 14.46
CA VAL A 861 -22.27 11.68 14.04
C VAL A 861 -21.77 13.12 14.24
N PRO A 862 -20.76 13.38 15.10
CA PRO A 862 -20.43 14.75 15.52
C PRO A 862 -20.08 15.71 14.37
N TYR A 863 -19.26 15.28 13.39
CA TYR A 863 -18.87 16.11 12.24
C TYR A 863 -20.00 16.34 11.22
N ILE A 864 -21.18 15.74 11.44
CA ILE A 864 -22.39 15.93 10.64
C ILE A 864 -23.41 16.75 11.45
N ALA A 865 -23.75 16.24 12.64
CA ALA A 865 -24.74 16.82 13.53
C ALA A 865 -24.35 18.21 14.04
N ARG A 866 -23.08 18.42 14.42
CA ARG A 866 -22.59 19.67 15.04
C ARG A 866 -21.82 20.57 14.08
N ALA A 867 -22.00 20.38 12.76
CA ALA A 867 -21.21 21.06 11.74
C ALA A 867 -21.98 21.52 10.50
N ILE A 868 -21.54 22.62 9.91
CA ILE A 868 -21.89 22.98 8.53
C ILE A 868 -20.89 22.29 7.62
N ASN A 869 -21.34 21.33 6.81
CA ASN A 869 -20.49 20.61 5.87
C ASN A 869 -20.44 21.36 4.54
N ILE A 870 -19.22 21.64 4.05
CA ILE A 870 -18.95 22.32 2.78
C ILE A 870 -18.17 21.35 1.87
N GLY A 871 -18.74 21.00 0.72
CA GLY A 871 -18.09 20.14 -0.28
C GLY A 871 -17.43 20.94 -1.41
N PHE A 872 -16.13 20.79 -1.60
CA PHE A 872 -15.36 21.37 -2.71
C PHE A 872 -15.26 20.36 -3.86
N ALA A 873 -15.62 20.76 -5.08
CA ALA A 873 -15.52 19.90 -6.26
C ALA A 873 -14.06 19.63 -6.66
N GLY A 874 -13.62 18.37 -6.52
CA GLY A 874 -12.31 17.90 -6.93
C GLY A 874 -11.81 16.67 -6.17
N GLU A 875 -10.58 16.30 -6.50
CA GLU A 875 -9.70 15.41 -5.74
C GLU A 875 -8.46 16.24 -5.38
N PHE A 876 -8.01 16.17 -4.13
CA PHE A 876 -6.98 17.05 -3.55
C PHE A 876 -5.93 16.27 -2.75
N SER A 877 -5.70 15.01 -3.12
CA SER A 877 -4.62 14.18 -2.59
C SER A 877 -3.27 14.61 -3.17
N ASP A 878 -3.21 14.90 -4.47
CA ASP A 878 -2.04 15.51 -5.11
C ASP A 878 -2.20 17.04 -5.32
N ASP A 879 -3.44 17.52 -5.51
CA ASP A 879 -3.75 18.92 -5.86
C ASP A 879 -4.44 19.74 -4.77
N ILE A 880 -4.61 21.05 -5.01
CA ILE A 880 -5.33 21.97 -4.12
C ILE A 880 -6.51 22.62 -4.86
N PRO A 881 -7.54 23.12 -4.15
CA PRO A 881 -8.67 23.79 -4.80
C PRO A 881 -8.24 25.02 -5.62
N THR A 882 -9.02 25.33 -6.65
CA THR A 882 -8.73 26.46 -7.54
C THR A 882 -8.74 27.80 -6.78
N PRO A 883 -8.07 28.87 -7.27
CA PRO A 883 -8.17 30.19 -6.67
C PRO A 883 -9.62 30.68 -6.52
N ALA A 884 -10.50 30.33 -7.47
CA ALA A 884 -11.93 30.62 -7.40
C ALA A 884 -12.62 29.85 -6.26
N GLN A 885 -12.29 28.57 -6.06
CA GLN A 885 -12.78 27.79 -4.93
C GLN A 885 -12.27 28.32 -3.58
N ILE A 886 -11.00 28.70 -3.46
CA ILE A 886 -10.44 29.30 -2.24
C ILE A 886 -11.11 30.64 -1.93
N LYS A 887 -11.31 31.50 -2.94
CA LYS A 887 -12.04 32.78 -2.81
C LYS A 887 -13.49 32.58 -2.36
N SER A 888 -14.24 31.70 -3.00
CA SER A 888 -15.63 31.41 -2.64
C SER A 888 -15.73 30.71 -1.29
N GLY A 889 -14.79 29.81 -0.97
CA GLY A 889 -14.65 29.21 0.35
C GLY A 889 -14.42 30.24 1.44
N ARG A 890 -13.49 31.19 1.22
CA ARG A 890 -13.26 32.33 2.10
C ARG A 890 -14.53 33.13 2.33
N GLN A 891 -15.23 33.54 1.27
CA GLN A 891 -16.42 34.38 1.37
C GLN A 891 -17.57 33.65 2.10
N LEU A 892 -17.78 32.37 1.81
CA LEU A 892 -18.78 31.53 2.47
C LEU A 892 -18.49 31.37 3.96
N ILE A 893 -17.24 31.01 4.31
CA ILE A 893 -16.82 30.80 5.69
C ILE A 893 -16.88 32.11 6.50
N ALA A 894 -16.43 33.22 5.93
CA ALA A 894 -16.49 34.52 6.58
C ALA A 894 -17.93 34.93 6.93
N TRP A 895 -18.88 34.78 5.99
CA TRP A 895 -20.30 35.02 6.24
C TRP A 895 -20.86 34.07 7.31
N LEU A 896 -20.57 32.77 7.24
CA LEU A 896 -21.04 31.79 8.23
C LEU A 896 -20.52 32.07 9.66
N MET A 897 -19.33 32.64 9.80
CA MET A 897 -18.80 33.06 11.11
C MET A 897 -19.47 34.32 11.68
N GLU A 898 -20.19 35.11 10.88
CA GLU A 898 -21.06 36.20 11.38
C GLU A 898 -22.45 35.67 11.77
N GLU A 899 -23.03 34.76 10.99
CA GLU A 899 -24.35 34.15 11.26
C GLU A 899 -24.33 33.23 12.48
N PHE A 900 -23.17 32.61 12.77
CA PHE A 900 -22.96 31.70 13.91
C PHE A 900 -21.76 32.19 14.74
N PRO A 901 -21.94 33.18 15.64
CA PRO A 901 -20.83 33.83 16.37
C PRO A 901 -20.00 32.92 17.29
N GLN A 902 -20.44 31.68 17.54
CA GLN A 902 -19.65 30.65 18.22
C GLN A 902 -18.56 30.02 17.35
N LEU A 903 -18.60 30.21 16.01
CA LEU A 903 -17.63 29.65 15.07
C LEU A 903 -16.36 30.50 15.03
N THR A 904 -15.20 29.84 15.10
CA THR A 904 -13.88 30.47 15.08
C THR A 904 -13.02 29.90 13.95
N LEU A 905 -11.83 30.46 13.70
CA LEU A 905 -10.87 29.85 12.78
C LEU A 905 -10.48 28.41 13.21
N ALA A 906 -10.54 28.08 14.50
CA ALA A 906 -10.28 26.73 15.02
C ALA A 906 -11.49 25.77 14.87
N SER A 907 -12.66 26.29 14.51
CA SER A 907 -13.83 25.53 14.09
C SER A 907 -13.74 25.05 12.64
N ILE A 908 -12.83 25.61 11.82
CA ILE A 908 -12.59 25.20 10.43
C ILE A 908 -11.69 23.96 10.42
N ARG A 909 -12.23 22.83 9.97
CA ARG A 909 -11.56 21.52 10.00
C ARG A 909 -11.94 20.67 8.80
N GLY A 910 -11.05 19.78 8.36
CA GLY A 910 -11.36 18.74 7.39
C GLY A 910 -12.13 17.59 8.05
N VAL A 911 -12.88 16.80 7.28
CA VAL A 911 -13.51 15.58 7.84
C VAL A 911 -12.46 14.57 8.35
N ASN A 912 -11.26 14.56 7.76
CA ASN A 912 -10.08 13.84 8.25
C ASN A 912 -9.55 14.28 9.63
N GLU A 913 -10.05 15.37 10.22
CA GLU A 913 -9.74 15.80 11.59
C GLU A 913 -10.76 15.29 12.64
N PHE A 914 -11.77 14.51 12.22
CA PHE A 914 -12.77 13.88 13.09
C PHE A 914 -12.81 12.37 12.97
N ILE A 915 -12.50 11.83 11.78
CA ILE A 915 -12.45 10.40 11.47
C ILE A 915 -11.28 10.13 10.53
N ASN A 916 -10.74 8.90 10.53
CA ASN A 916 -9.74 8.51 9.53
C ASN A 916 -10.40 8.43 8.14
N HIS A 917 -10.07 9.39 7.27
CA HIS A 917 -10.73 9.61 5.98
C HIS A 917 -9.79 10.38 5.05
N THR A 918 -9.90 10.23 3.73
CA THR A 918 -9.05 10.95 2.76
C THR A 918 -9.45 12.43 2.64
N SER A 919 -10.73 12.68 2.41
CA SER A 919 -11.33 14.02 2.33
C SER A 919 -10.95 14.94 3.49
N PRO A 920 -10.61 16.22 3.23
CA PRO A 920 -10.68 16.91 1.95
C PRO A 920 -9.39 16.81 1.12
N GLY A 921 -8.62 15.72 1.26
CA GLY A 921 -7.41 15.39 0.48
C GLY A 921 -6.13 15.45 1.31
N GLU A 922 -5.10 14.70 0.93
CA GLU A 922 -3.80 14.69 1.62
C GLU A 922 -3.16 16.08 1.68
N GLN A 923 -3.32 16.91 0.63
CA GLN A 923 -2.83 18.29 0.60
C GLN A 923 -3.52 19.22 1.64
N TRP A 924 -4.53 18.76 2.38
CA TRP A 924 -5.23 19.57 3.39
C TRP A 924 -4.31 19.92 4.58
N LEU A 925 -3.69 18.91 5.20
CA LEU A 925 -2.77 19.03 6.35
C LEU A 925 -1.30 18.72 5.99
N GLN A 926 -1.07 18.12 4.83
CA GLN A 926 0.25 17.71 4.34
C GLN A 926 0.54 18.38 2.98
N GLY A 927 1.72 18.13 2.39
CA GLY A 927 2.09 18.70 1.09
C GLY A 927 1.94 20.23 1.04
N ARG A 928 1.10 20.72 0.11
CA ARG A 928 0.77 22.15 -0.09
C ARG A 928 -0.10 22.78 1.01
N ARG A 929 -0.58 22.00 2.01
CA ARG A 929 -1.28 22.47 3.23
C ARG A 929 -2.39 23.49 2.98
N TRP A 930 -3.32 23.18 2.08
CA TRP A 930 -4.35 24.15 1.66
C TRP A 930 -5.35 24.53 2.76
N LYS A 931 -5.37 23.81 3.90
CA LYS A 931 -6.01 24.31 5.13
C LYS A 931 -5.47 25.67 5.55
N ASP A 932 -4.14 25.83 5.56
CA ASP A 932 -3.50 27.08 5.96
C ASP A 932 -3.76 28.17 4.92
N ILE A 933 -3.81 27.83 3.62
CA ILE A 933 -4.19 28.76 2.55
C ILE A 933 -5.62 29.27 2.79
N LEU A 934 -6.59 28.39 3.02
CA LEU A 934 -7.98 28.76 3.26
C LEU A 934 -8.17 29.56 4.57
N ILE A 935 -7.52 29.15 5.66
CA ILE A 935 -7.58 29.87 6.95
C ILE A 935 -6.89 31.23 6.85
N ASN A 936 -5.77 31.35 6.12
CA ASN A 936 -5.13 32.64 5.87
C ASN A 936 -6.01 33.55 5.02
N ALA A 937 -6.68 33.03 3.99
CA ALA A 937 -7.63 33.77 3.17
C ALA A 937 -8.79 34.31 4.03
N VAL A 938 -9.41 33.47 4.87
CA VAL A 938 -10.46 33.89 5.83
C VAL A 938 -9.94 34.93 6.84
N ARG A 939 -8.69 34.81 7.30
CA ARG A 939 -8.08 35.71 8.30
C ARG A 939 -7.65 37.07 7.76
N THR A 940 -7.19 37.14 6.51
CA THR A 940 -6.63 38.37 5.89
C THR A 940 -7.63 39.09 5.00
N GLY A 941 -8.54 38.35 4.36
CA GLY A 941 -9.39 38.87 3.29
C GLY A 941 -8.77 38.78 1.89
N ASP A 942 -7.51 38.37 1.77
CA ASP A 942 -6.78 38.27 0.50
C ASP A 942 -6.96 36.88 -0.16
N ASP A 943 -7.03 36.88 -1.51
CA ASP A 943 -7.25 35.67 -2.33
C ASP A 943 -5.93 35.03 -2.84
N ALA A 944 -4.77 35.43 -2.31
CA ALA A 944 -3.46 35.13 -2.89
C ALA A 944 -2.89 33.75 -2.51
N ILE A 945 -2.75 32.86 -3.50
CA ILE A 945 -1.91 31.67 -3.38
C ILE A 945 -0.45 32.09 -3.62
N ALA A 946 0.35 32.14 -2.56
CA ALA A 946 1.78 32.44 -2.68
C ALA A 946 2.53 31.23 -3.27
N THR A 947 3.06 31.39 -4.48
CA THR A 947 3.92 30.39 -5.14
C THR A 947 5.30 30.36 -4.48
N VAL A 948 5.88 29.16 -4.35
CA VAL A 948 7.20 28.95 -3.73
C VAL A 948 8.14 28.37 -4.77
N ASP A 949 8.90 29.24 -5.43
CA ASP A 949 9.95 28.87 -6.39
C ASP A 949 11.14 29.85 -6.30
N ALA A 950 12.33 29.40 -6.73
CA ALA A 950 13.59 30.05 -6.34
C ALA A 950 14.19 31.01 -7.39
N THR A 951 14.44 32.25 -6.92
CA THR A 951 15.54 33.23 -7.19
C THR A 951 16.57 33.02 -8.34
N PRO A 952 17.24 34.09 -8.86
CA PRO A 952 17.20 35.52 -8.46
C PRO A 952 17.10 36.57 -9.60
N GLY A 953 16.46 37.72 -9.29
CA GLY A 953 16.88 39.05 -9.78
C GLY A 953 16.21 39.66 -11.02
N GLY A 954 15.34 40.66 -10.82
CA GLY A 954 14.86 41.56 -11.88
C GLY A 954 13.63 42.41 -11.52
N GLU A 955 13.81 43.73 -11.36
CA GLU A 955 12.73 44.75 -11.41
C GLU A 955 12.63 45.37 -12.84
N PRO A 956 11.59 46.15 -13.23
CA PRO A 956 10.40 46.65 -12.49
C PRO A 956 9.07 46.15 -13.13
N GLY A 957 7.85 46.69 -12.93
CA GLY A 957 7.39 47.93 -12.28
C GLY A 957 5.84 48.07 -12.19
N PRO A 958 5.30 49.22 -11.72
CA PRO A 958 3.95 49.26 -11.12
C PRO A 958 2.81 49.92 -11.95
N GLY A 959 1.58 49.37 -11.79
CA GLY A 959 0.29 49.95 -12.19
C GLY A 959 -0.75 48.86 -12.60
N SER A 960 -2.07 49.01 -12.43
CA SER A 960 -2.86 50.09 -11.80
C SER A 960 -4.33 49.68 -11.48
N LYS A 961 -4.85 50.10 -10.32
CA LYS A 961 -6.27 50.38 -9.96
C LYS A 961 -7.42 49.63 -10.69
N GLY A 962 -8.14 48.78 -9.95
CA GLY A 962 -9.41 48.14 -10.39
C GLY A 962 -10.69 48.96 -10.14
N LEU A 963 -11.86 48.30 -10.28
CA LEU A 963 -13.21 48.83 -9.97
C LEU A 963 -14.25 47.68 -9.84
N GLU A 964 -15.27 47.88 -8.99
CA GLU A 964 -16.43 47.01 -8.70
C GLU A 964 -17.61 47.93 -8.26
N PRO A 965 -18.87 47.48 -8.07
CA PRO A 965 -19.63 46.40 -8.71
C PRO A 965 -21.02 46.88 -9.20
N GLY A 966 -21.94 45.97 -9.57
CA GLY A 966 -23.35 46.27 -9.82
C GLY A 966 -24.26 45.03 -9.67
N SER A 967 -25.49 45.21 -9.16
CA SER A 967 -26.34 44.10 -8.66
C SER A 967 -27.82 44.21 -9.04
N SER A 968 -28.53 43.09 -9.23
CA SER A 968 -29.89 42.91 -8.69
C SER A 968 -30.48 41.48 -8.81
N GLN A 969 -31.22 41.10 -7.77
CA GLN A 969 -32.30 40.11 -7.66
C GLN A 969 -33.38 40.21 -8.78
N ALA A 970 -34.43 39.38 -8.90
CA ALA A 970 -34.74 37.95 -8.62
C ALA A 970 -36.26 37.75 -8.81
N ALA A 971 -36.76 36.59 -9.26
CA ALA A 971 -38.20 36.27 -9.24
C ALA A 971 -38.50 34.75 -9.33
N ASN A 972 -39.59 34.30 -8.69
CA ASN A 972 -40.09 32.91 -8.69
C ASN A 972 -41.36 32.75 -9.55
N GLY A 973 -41.60 31.54 -10.05
CA GLY A 973 -42.88 31.12 -10.68
C GLY A 973 -43.04 29.59 -10.65
N ARG A 974 -44.24 29.07 -10.38
CA ARG A 974 -44.46 27.64 -10.05
C ARG A 974 -45.70 27.05 -10.76
N MET A 975 -45.50 25.93 -11.45
CA MET A 975 -46.35 24.71 -11.50
C MET A 975 -47.84 24.76 -11.91
N GLU A 976 -48.18 24.02 -12.99
CA GLU A 976 -49.40 23.18 -13.21
C GLU A 976 -49.12 22.32 -14.49
N LEU A 977 -49.41 21.02 -14.70
CA LEU A 977 -50.36 19.96 -14.23
C LEU A 977 -51.56 19.63 -15.16
N ILE A 978 -51.34 18.75 -16.16
CA ILE A 978 -52.34 17.93 -16.90
C ILE A 978 -51.62 16.62 -17.35
N GLY A 979 -52.20 15.42 -17.43
CA GLY A 979 -53.51 14.93 -16.93
C GLY A 979 -54.14 13.77 -17.74
N GLY A 980 -53.90 12.51 -17.35
CA GLY A 980 -54.58 11.29 -17.87
C GLY A 980 -53.92 10.61 -19.09
N GLU A 981 -54.17 9.33 -19.41
CA GLU A 981 -54.93 8.25 -18.73
C GLU A 981 -54.46 6.84 -19.23
N ASP A 982 -54.91 5.74 -18.61
CA ASP A 982 -54.43 4.33 -18.79
C ASP A 982 -54.82 3.66 -20.16
N GLU A 983 -54.19 2.58 -20.66
CA GLU A 983 -54.45 1.18 -20.22
C GLU A 983 -53.53 0.07 -20.83
N GLN A 984 -53.36 -1.01 -20.04
CA GLN A 984 -53.22 -2.44 -20.39
C GLN A 984 -52.11 -2.99 -21.34
N SER A 985 -51.06 -3.54 -20.69
CA SER A 985 -50.48 -4.89 -20.92
C SER A 985 -49.94 -5.35 -22.29
N GLN A 986 -48.66 -5.76 -22.32
CA GLN A 986 -48.27 -7.18 -22.39
C GLN A 986 -46.80 -7.39 -22.01
N GLY A 987 -46.44 -8.59 -21.53
CA GLY A 987 -45.07 -8.92 -21.17
C GLY A 987 -44.25 -9.40 -22.36
N GLY A 988 -43.09 -8.79 -22.62
CA GLY A 988 -42.15 -9.20 -23.67
C GLY A 988 -40.72 -9.26 -23.13
N VAL A 989 -40.08 -10.42 -23.21
CA VAL A 989 -38.65 -10.57 -22.91
C VAL A 989 -37.86 -10.04 -24.09
N LEU A 990 -37.19 -8.90 -23.89
CA LEU A 990 -36.15 -8.40 -24.80
C LEU A 990 -34.80 -8.54 -24.11
N GLY A 991 -34.03 -9.56 -24.49
CA GLY A 991 -32.66 -9.71 -24.06
C GLY A 991 -31.79 -8.68 -24.78
N ALA A 992 -31.17 -7.76 -24.04
CA ALA A 992 -30.06 -6.98 -24.55
C ALA A 992 -28.89 -7.94 -24.82
N GLN A 993 -28.62 -8.23 -26.09
CA GLN A 993 -27.38 -8.87 -26.49
C GLN A 993 -26.26 -7.84 -26.37
N GLU A 994 -25.46 -7.93 -25.31
CA GLU A 994 -24.15 -7.28 -25.28
C GLU A 994 -23.29 -7.90 -26.39
N GLN A 995 -23.21 -7.21 -27.52
CA GLN A 995 -22.21 -7.54 -28.53
C GLN A 995 -20.84 -7.12 -28.00
N PRO A 996 -19.77 -7.92 -28.24
CA PRO A 996 -18.44 -7.54 -27.81
C PRO A 996 -18.02 -6.25 -28.53
N ILE A 997 -17.58 -5.26 -27.75
CA ILE A 997 -16.97 -4.05 -28.30
C ILE A 997 -15.69 -4.48 -29.03
N GLN A 998 -15.75 -4.49 -30.36
CA GLN A 998 -14.55 -4.61 -31.19
C GLN A 998 -13.78 -3.29 -31.03
N ARG A 999 -12.56 -3.35 -30.47
CA ARG A 999 -11.64 -2.23 -30.57
C ARG A 999 -11.30 -2.05 -32.05
N GLU A 1000 -11.54 -0.86 -32.59
CA GLU A 1000 -11.09 -0.55 -33.95
C GLU A 1000 -9.56 -0.55 -33.99
N LEU A 1001 -9.00 -1.01 -35.11
CA LEU A 1001 -7.55 -1.10 -35.29
C LEU A 1001 -6.97 0.29 -35.56
N VAL A 1002 -5.90 0.64 -34.83
CA VAL A 1002 -5.17 1.90 -35.05
C VAL A 1002 -4.65 1.91 -36.49
N ALA A 1003 -5.17 2.82 -37.29
CA ALA A 1003 -4.80 2.95 -38.69
C ALA A 1003 -3.34 3.40 -38.82
N ARG A 1004 -2.57 2.72 -39.68
CA ARG A 1004 -1.17 3.07 -39.97
C ARG A 1004 -1.09 4.53 -40.43
N PRO A 1005 -0.34 5.40 -39.76
CA PRO A 1005 -0.26 6.82 -40.14
C PRO A 1005 0.47 6.99 -41.48
N GLN A 1006 0.36 8.18 -42.07
CA GLN A 1006 1.16 8.52 -43.25
C GLN A 1006 2.65 8.60 -42.85
N ILE A 1007 3.45 7.70 -43.40
CA ILE A 1007 4.89 7.58 -43.13
C ILE A 1007 5.61 7.73 -44.47
N ARG A 1008 6.51 8.70 -44.56
CA ARG A 1008 7.37 8.90 -45.73
C ARG A 1008 8.72 8.23 -45.50
N ASP A 1009 9.03 7.22 -46.31
CA ASP A 1009 10.34 6.56 -46.27
C ASP A 1009 11.38 7.38 -47.04
N ILE A 1010 12.36 7.91 -46.30
CA ILE A 1010 13.53 8.62 -46.82
C ILE A 1010 14.82 7.83 -46.57
N SER A 1011 14.74 6.57 -46.13
CA SER A 1011 15.91 5.77 -45.73
C SER A 1011 16.92 5.56 -46.86
N HIS A 1012 16.48 5.68 -48.12
CA HIS A 1012 17.31 5.64 -49.32
C HIS A 1012 17.93 6.99 -49.71
N GLU A 1013 17.42 8.11 -49.20
CA GLU A 1013 17.90 9.48 -49.48
C GLU A 1013 19.04 9.88 -48.51
N LEU A 1014 19.06 9.31 -47.30
CA LEU A 1014 19.98 9.69 -46.24
C LEU A 1014 21.43 9.17 -46.43
N PRO A 1015 22.46 9.96 -46.05
CA PRO A 1015 23.85 9.52 -45.97
C PRO A 1015 24.09 8.20 -45.23
N ARG A 1016 24.99 7.38 -45.78
CA ARG A 1016 25.41 6.06 -45.26
C ARG A 1016 26.92 5.91 -45.42
N HIS A 1017 27.56 5.18 -44.51
CA HIS A 1017 29.01 4.95 -44.59
C HIS A 1017 29.35 4.01 -45.77
N PRO A 1018 30.42 4.26 -46.55
CA PRO A 1018 30.72 3.49 -47.76
C PRO A 1018 31.05 2.00 -47.52
N THR A 1019 31.37 1.61 -46.28
CA THR A 1019 31.81 0.24 -45.93
C THR A 1019 31.19 -0.36 -44.68
N LEU A 1020 30.49 0.42 -43.84
CA LEU A 1020 29.86 -0.08 -42.61
C LEU A 1020 28.39 -0.40 -42.87
N GLN A 1021 27.90 -1.47 -42.26
CA GLN A 1021 26.55 -1.99 -42.52
C GLN A 1021 25.87 -2.36 -41.20
N TYR A 1022 24.60 -1.95 -41.05
CA TYR A 1022 23.76 -2.40 -39.96
C TYR A 1022 23.55 -3.91 -40.01
N ARG A 1023 23.54 -4.56 -38.84
CA ARG A 1023 23.12 -5.96 -38.72
C ARG A 1023 21.60 -6.04 -38.75
N ARG A 1024 21.03 -7.09 -39.33
CA ARG A 1024 19.56 -7.32 -39.26
C ARG A 1024 19.17 -8.08 -38.00
N ARG A 1025 17.94 -7.87 -37.53
CA ARG A 1025 17.21 -8.64 -36.50
C ARG A 1025 15.94 -9.25 -37.11
N GLN A 1026 15.34 -10.22 -36.42
CA GLN A 1026 13.99 -10.66 -36.74
C GLN A 1026 12.97 -9.64 -36.20
N LEU A 1027 11.79 -9.53 -36.81
CA LEU A 1027 10.71 -8.67 -36.33
C LEU A 1027 10.27 -9.06 -34.91
N ALA A 1028 10.08 -10.35 -34.65
CA ALA A 1028 9.77 -10.90 -33.32
C ALA A 1028 10.91 -10.81 -32.30
N ALA A 1029 12.01 -10.11 -32.61
CA ALA A 1029 13.03 -9.71 -31.64
C ALA A 1029 12.90 -8.24 -31.23
N ILE A 1030 11.86 -7.54 -31.67
CA ILE A 1030 11.50 -6.19 -31.23
C ILE A 1030 10.60 -6.32 -30.01
N THR A 1031 10.94 -5.61 -28.93
CA THR A 1031 10.19 -5.66 -27.65
C THR A 1031 9.95 -4.29 -27.03
N ASN A 1032 10.55 -3.23 -27.55
CA ASN A 1032 10.48 -1.89 -26.95
C ASN A 1032 10.53 -0.79 -28.00
N ILE A 1033 10.02 0.38 -27.63
CA ILE A 1033 10.16 1.62 -28.38
C ILE A 1033 10.99 2.60 -27.53
N ALA A 1034 12.11 3.05 -28.06
CA ALA A 1034 12.98 4.03 -27.46
C ALA A 1034 12.67 5.42 -28.03
N VAL A 1035 12.27 6.35 -27.17
CA VAL A 1035 12.05 7.76 -27.48
C VAL A 1035 13.35 8.54 -27.30
N HIS A 1036 13.68 9.35 -28.32
CA HIS A 1036 14.90 10.15 -28.41
C HIS A 1036 14.56 11.60 -28.73
N HIS A 1037 15.42 12.54 -28.31
CA HIS A 1037 15.53 13.85 -28.95
C HIS A 1037 16.75 13.89 -29.88
N THR A 1038 16.93 14.98 -30.63
CA THR A 1038 18.14 15.17 -31.45
C THR A 1038 19.27 15.91 -30.73
N ALA A 1039 19.01 16.51 -29.56
CA ALA A 1039 19.91 17.43 -28.84
C ALA A 1039 20.38 18.61 -29.73
N LEU A 1040 19.57 18.97 -30.74
CA LEU A 1040 19.89 19.94 -31.78
C LEU A 1040 18.68 20.87 -32.01
N PRO A 1041 18.86 22.07 -32.61
CA PRO A 1041 17.73 22.93 -32.95
C PRO A 1041 16.71 22.20 -33.85
N PRO A 1042 15.39 22.33 -33.65
CA PRO A 1042 14.37 21.55 -34.39
C PRO A 1042 14.42 21.67 -35.92
N ARG A 1043 15.04 22.74 -36.44
CA ARG A 1043 15.31 22.96 -37.88
C ARG A 1043 16.40 22.07 -38.49
N VAL A 1044 17.12 21.27 -37.70
CA VAL A 1044 18.19 20.39 -38.21
C VAL A 1044 17.57 19.06 -38.66
N GLY A 1045 17.47 18.89 -39.98
CA GLY A 1045 16.84 17.73 -40.59
C GLY A 1045 17.67 16.43 -40.50
N PRO A 1046 17.04 15.28 -40.82
CA PRO A 1046 17.65 13.96 -40.66
C PRO A 1046 18.86 13.73 -41.57
N GLU A 1047 19.01 14.45 -42.69
CA GLU A 1047 20.18 14.38 -43.58
C GLU A 1047 21.47 14.80 -42.85
N GLN A 1048 21.47 15.97 -42.21
CA GLN A 1048 22.63 16.47 -41.47
C GLN A 1048 22.95 15.60 -40.24
N ILE A 1049 21.91 15.04 -39.62
CA ILE A 1049 22.05 14.10 -38.50
C ILE A 1049 22.61 12.75 -38.98
N ALA A 1050 22.19 12.26 -40.14
CA ALA A 1050 22.77 11.06 -40.77
C ALA A 1050 24.25 11.27 -41.11
N GLN A 1051 24.61 12.41 -41.72
CA GLN A 1051 25.99 12.77 -42.01
C GLN A 1051 26.85 12.79 -40.73
N THR A 1052 26.39 13.50 -39.69
CA THR A 1052 27.07 13.58 -38.38
C THR A 1052 27.24 12.21 -37.71
N HIS A 1053 26.32 11.27 -37.95
CA HIS A 1053 26.46 9.89 -37.48
C HIS A 1053 27.46 9.06 -38.32
N VAL A 1054 27.45 9.21 -39.65
CA VAL A 1054 28.39 8.53 -40.57
C VAL A 1054 29.84 8.95 -40.31
N ASP A 1055 30.10 10.23 -40.07
CA ASP A 1055 31.45 10.75 -39.92
C ASP A 1055 32.13 10.30 -38.60
N GLU A 1056 33.44 10.15 -38.63
CA GLU A 1056 34.26 9.84 -37.44
C GLU A 1056 34.73 11.13 -36.76
N ASP A 1057 34.54 11.22 -35.44
CA ASP A 1057 35.00 12.33 -34.60
C ASP A 1057 35.89 11.76 -33.49
N LEU A 1058 37.16 11.57 -33.82
CA LEU A 1058 38.17 11.03 -32.91
C LEU A 1058 38.44 11.95 -31.71
N ASP A 1059 38.29 13.26 -31.87
CA ASP A 1059 38.50 14.25 -30.81
C ASP A 1059 37.44 14.13 -29.70
N ARG A 1060 36.23 13.65 -30.05
CA ARG A 1060 35.17 13.26 -29.09
C ARG A 1060 35.11 11.75 -28.80
N GLY A 1061 36.03 10.96 -29.34
CA GLY A 1061 36.05 9.50 -29.19
C GLY A 1061 34.89 8.76 -29.90
N LYS A 1062 34.22 9.40 -30.87
CA LYS A 1062 33.11 8.81 -31.64
C LYS A 1062 33.62 8.18 -32.93
N SER A 1063 33.60 6.85 -33.00
CA SER A 1063 33.78 6.12 -34.26
C SER A 1063 32.64 6.37 -35.26
N ALA A 1064 32.94 6.24 -36.56
CA ALA A 1064 31.95 6.25 -37.63
C ALA A 1064 30.83 5.20 -37.44
N TRP A 1065 29.60 5.54 -37.77
CA TRP A 1065 28.44 4.62 -37.76
C TRP A 1065 28.02 4.23 -39.18
N SER A 1066 27.20 3.18 -39.32
CA SER A 1066 26.69 2.73 -40.63
C SER A 1066 25.80 3.78 -41.35
N GLY A 1067 25.24 4.71 -40.58
CA GLY A 1067 24.27 5.74 -40.98
C GLY A 1067 23.62 6.35 -39.73
N ILE A 1068 22.47 7.00 -39.91
CA ILE A 1068 21.65 7.57 -38.82
C ILE A 1068 21.33 6.56 -37.70
N GLY A 1069 21.32 7.02 -36.45
CA GLY A 1069 21.08 6.17 -35.28
C GLY A 1069 19.64 5.61 -35.16
N TYR A 1070 18.65 6.29 -35.72
CA TYR A 1070 17.22 6.05 -35.45
C TYR A 1070 16.51 5.25 -36.55
N HIS A 1071 15.25 4.87 -36.28
CA HIS A 1071 14.36 4.23 -37.26
C HIS A 1071 13.34 5.24 -37.81
N TYR A 1072 12.76 6.06 -36.93
CA TYR A 1072 11.82 7.12 -37.27
C TYR A 1072 12.30 8.48 -36.75
N PHE A 1073 11.90 9.54 -37.44
CA PHE A 1073 12.23 10.93 -37.13
C PHE A 1073 10.97 11.80 -37.30
N ILE A 1074 10.80 12.79 -36.41
CA ILE A 1074 9.61 13.66 -36.37
C ILE A 1074 10.07 15.13 -36.30
N PRO A 1075 10.04 15.90 -37.41
CA PRO A 1075 10.33 17.32 -37.44
C PRO A 1075 9.27 18.14 -36.68
N ALA A 1076 9.53 19.43 -36.46
CA ALA A 1076 8.66 20.32 -35.67
C ALA A 1076 7.23 20.48 -36.22
N ASP A 1077 6.99 20.11 -37.48
CA ASP A 1077 5.71 20.14 -38.19
C ASP A 1077 4.88 18.86 -38.07
N GLY A 1078 5.45 17.76 -37.54
CA GLY A 1078 4.79 16.47 -37.40
C GLY A 1078 4.86 15.54 -38.61
N GLU A 1079 5.68 15.78 -39.65
CA GLU A 1079 5.90 14.79 -40.71
C GLU A 1079 6.52 13.50 -40.12
N ILE A 1080 5.97 12.31 -40.39
CA ILE A 1080 6.55 11.05 -39.89
C ILE A 1080 7.53 10.50 -40.93
N LEU A 1081 8.82 10.73 -40.69
CA LEU A 1081 9.89 10.30 -41.57
C LEU A 1081 10.45 8.94 -41.14
N GLN A 1082 10.32 7.92 -41.97
CA GLN A 1082 11.03 6.66 -41.79
C GLN A 1082 12.46 6.79 -42.35
N THR A 1083 13.43 6.57 -41.48
CA THR A 1083 14.87 6.81 -41.73
C THR A 1083 15.67 5.51 -41.83
N GLN A 1084 15.18 4.41 -41.25
CA GLN A 1084 15.65 3.03 -41.51
C GLN A 1084 14.50 2.01 -41.39
N PRO A 1085 14.60 0.83 -42.05
CA PRO A 1085 13.73 -0.33 -41.78
C PRO A 1085 13.91 -0.86 -40.35
N VAL A 1086 12.80 -1.26 -39.71
CA VAL A 1086 12.75 -1.72 -38.30
C VAL A 1086 13.51 -3.02 -38.03
N GLU A 1087 13.82 -3.81 -39.06
CA GLU A 1087 14.67 -4.99 -38.96
C GLU A 1087 16.17 -4.65 -38.93
N LEU A 1088 16.57 -3.40 -39.08
CA LEU A 1088 17.97 -3.00 -38.90
C LEU A 1088 18.26 -2.76 -37.41
N ARG A 1089 19.39 -3.27 -36.92
CA ARG A 1089 19.96 -2.86 -35.63
C ARG A 1089 20.75 -1.59 -35.88
N THR A 1090 20.08 -0.45 -35.71
CA THR A 1090 20.69 0.88 -35.79
C THR A 1090 21.48 1.21 -34.51
N HIS A 1091 21.88 2.46 -34.32
CA HIS A 1091 22.78 2.90 -33.25
C HIS A 1091 22.11 4.03 -32.45
N HIS A 1092 21.21 3.72 -31.51
CA HIS A 1092 20.51 4.74 -30.71
C HIS A 1092 20.56 4.49 -29.19
N VAL A 1093 20.46 3.24 -28.72
CA VAL A 1093 20.59 2.90 -27.28
C VAL A 1093 21.64 1.80 -27.12
N ASP A 1094 22.74 2.07 -26.40
CA ASP A 1094 23.78 1.06 -26.22
C ASP A 1094 23.20 -0.19 -25.54
N ARG A 1095 23.64 -1.37 -26.00
CA ARG A 1095 23.14 -2.71 -25.63
C ARG A 1095 21.69 -3.02 -25.99
N HIS A 1096 20.82 -2.03 -26.24
CA HIS A 1096 19.38 -2.23 -26.44
C HIS A 1096 18.93 -2.12 -27.91
N ASN A 1097 19.79 -1.61 -28.81
CA ASN A 1097 19.67 -1.66 -30.28
C ASN A 1097 19.30 -3.05 -30.85
N SER A 1098 19.51 -4.12 -30.06
CA SER A 1098 19.09 -5.48 -30.38
C SER A 1098 17.59 -5.65 -30.58
N TYR A 1099 16.76 -4.88 -29.86
CA TYR A 1099 15.32 -5.08 -29.71
C TYR A 1099 14.48 -3.79 -29.61
N ALA A 1100 15.09 -2.62 -29.44
CA ALA A 1100 14.37 -1.35 -29.45
C ALA A 1100 14.15 -0.79 -30.88
N ILE A 1101 12.96 -0.27 -31.18
CA ILE A 1101 12.76 0.71 -32.27
C ILE A 1101 13.17 2.09 -31.75
N GLY A 1102 13.77 2.94 -32.58
CA GLY A 1102 14.22 4.29 -32.19
C GLY A 1102 13.39 5.37 -32.87
N VAL A 1103 12.67 6.18 -32.10
CA VAL A 1103 11.85 7.30 -32.57
C VAL A 1103 12.46 8.60 -32.07
N ALA A 1104 12.94 9.46 -32.98
CA ALA A 1104 13.61 10.71 -32.64
C ALA A 1104 12.76 11.95 -32.93
N PHE A 1105 12.52 12.75 -31.90
CA PHE A 1105 11.83 14.04 -31.97
C PHE A 1105 12.86 15.14 -32.25
N ALA A 1106 12.66 15.93 -33.30
CA ALA A 1106 13.56 17.01 -33.67
C ALA A 1106 13.52 18.13 -32.63
N GLY A 1107 14.64 18.35 -31.93
CA GLY A 1107 14.75 19.36 -30.88
C GLY A 1107 15.76 19.02 -29.80
N SER A 1108 15.85 19.91 -28.83
CA SER A 1108 16.65 19.80 -27.62
C SER A 1108 15.75 20.18 -26.45
N PHE A 1109 15.35 19.19 -25.66
CA PHE A 1109 14.35 19.34 -24.61
C PHE A 1109 15.03 19.29 -23.23
N MET A 1110 15.99 20.18 -23.00
CA MET A 1110 16.88 20.19 -21.82
C MET A 1110 16.88 21.53 -21.07
N ASN A 1111 15.85 22.35 -21.30
CA ASN A 1111 15.89 23.78 -21.04
C ASN A 1111 14.48 24.40 -21.00
N GLY A 1112 13.49 23.71 -20.41
CA GLY A 1112 12.10 24.16 -20.34
C GLY A 1112 11.34 24.13 -21.68
N ALA A 1113 11.89 23.48 -22.71
CA ALA A 1113 11.29 23.35 -24.02
C ALA A 1113 10.82 21.91 -24.28
N THR A 1114 9.61 21.75 -24.80
CA THR A 1114 8.98 20.46 -25.17
C THR A 1114 8.90 20.29 -26.69
N PRO A 1115 8.56 19.10 -27.22
CA PRO A 1115 8.17 18.95 -28.62
C PRO A 1115 6.89 19.75 -28.92
N SER A 1116 6.69 20.13 -30.18
CA SER A 1116 5.46 20.81 -30.60
C SER A 1116 4.22 19.90 -30.45
N PRO A 1117 3.00 20.46 -30.34
CA PRO A 1117 1.77 19.66 -30.35
C PRO A 1117 1.66 18.75 -31.58
N HIS A 1118 2.15 19.22 -32.74
CA HIS A 1118 2.21 18.43 -33.97
C HIS A 1118 3.18 17.24 -33.84
N GLN A 1119 4.34 17.43 -33.19
CA GLN A 1119 5.27 16.35 -32.88
C GLN A 1119 4.69 15.33 -31.91
N ILE A 1120 4.00 15.77 -30.85
CA ILE A 1120 3.35 14.89 -29.87
C ILE A 1120 2.26 14.06 -30.56
N HIS A 1121 1.35 14.68 -31.31
CA HIS A 1121 0.27 13.99 -32.04
C HIS A 1121 0.82 12.99 -33.06
N ALA A 1122 1.78 13.39 -33.90
CA ALA A 1122 2.40 12.52 -34.90
C ALA A 1122 3.17 11.36 -34.25
N GLY A 1123 3.92 11.64 -33.18
CA GLY A 1123 4.66 10.64 -32.41
C GLY A 1123 3.74 9.65 -31.71
N ALA A 1124 2.66 10.11 -31.11
CA ALA A 1124 1.67 9.27 -30.48
C ALA A 1124 0.98 8.34 -31.49
N ARG A 1125 0.58 8.85 -32.66
CA ARG A 1125 -0.02 8.01 -33.72
C ARG A 1125 0.96 7.00 -34.32
N LEU A 1126 2.23 7.37 -34.48
CA LEU A 1126 3.28 6.42 -34.86
C LEU A 1126 3.43 5.33 -33.79
N ILE A 1127 3.57 5.71 -32.52
CA ILE A 1127 3.81 4.78 -31.41
C ILE A 1127 2.59 3.87 -31.19
N ALA A 1128 1.37 4.41 -31.19
CA ALA A 1128 0.13 3.63 -31.08
C ALA A 1128 0.01 2.55 -32.18
N TRP A 1129 0.35 2.89 -33.43
CA TRP A 1129 0.40 1.90 -34.52
C TRP A 1129 1.53 0.88 -34.31
N LEU A 1130 2.73 1.30 -33.90
CA LEU A 1130 3.84 0.38 -33.63
C LEU A 1130 3.55 -0.56 -32.45
N LEU A 1131 2.86 -0.10 -31.40
CA LEU A 1131 2.42 -0.95 -30.28
C LEU A 1131 1.49 -2.06 -30.78
N GLN A 1132 0.55 -1.73 -31.68
CA GLN A 1132 -0.33 -2.70 -32.31
C GLN A 1132 0.42 -3.66 -33.26
N GLU A 1133 1.30 -3.15 -34.12
CA GLU A 1133 2.03 -3.93 -35.14
C GLU A 1133 3.01 -4.93 -34.51
N PHE A 1134 3.50 -4.67 -33.29
CA PHE A 1134 4.49 -5.49 -32.59
C PHE A 1134 3.96 -6.16 -31.29
N GLU A 1135 2.65 -6.10 -31.03
CA GLU A 1135 1.99 -6.66 -29.83
C GLU A 1135 2.59 -6.14 -28.50
N LEU A 1136 3.03 -4.88 -28.48
CA LEU A 1136 3.70 -4.23 -27.33
C LEU A 1136 2.71 -3.43 -26.46
N GLN A 1137 3.10 -3.16 -25.21
CA GLN A 1137 2.31 -2.38 -24.26
C GLN A 1137 2.84 -0.94 -24.14
N LEU A 1138 2.02 -0.01 -23.62
CA LEU A 1138 2.45 1.37 -23.38
C LEU A 1138 3.69 1.46 -22.46
N THR A 1139 3.82 0.51 -21.53
CA THR A 1139 4.97 0.32 -20.64
C THR A 1139 6.26 -0.11 -21.34
N ASP A 1140 6.20 -0.57 -22.60
CA ASP A 1140 7.37 -0.90 -23.43
C ASP A 1140 7.93 0.33 -24.18
N VAL A 1141 7.26 1.49 -24.06
CA VAL A 1141 7.71 2.79 -24.58
C VAL A 1141 8.51 3.51 -23.50
N LEU A 1142 9.80 3.74 -23.76
CA LEU A 1142 10.77 4.27 -22.79
C LEU A 1142 11.61 5.38 -23.42
N GLY A 1143 11.93 6.43 -22.65
CA GLY A 1143 12.98 7.38 -23.01
C GLY A 1143 14.36 6.72 -23.00
N HIS A 1144 15.32 7.27 -23.74
CA HIS A 1144 16.70 6.76 -23.75
C HIS A 1144 17.30 6.66 -22.32
N ASN A 1145 17.00 7.61 -21.44
CA ASN A 1145 17.39 7.62 -20.03
C ASN A 1145 16.73 6.55 -19.15
N GLU A 1146 15.57 6.00 -19.55
CA GLU A 1146 14.90 4.90 -18.84
C GLU A 1146 15.52 3.52 -19.15
N PHE A 1147 16.40 3.42 -20.16
CA PHE A 1147 17.10 2.17 -20.47
C PHE A 1147 18.31 1.93 -19.56
N SER A 1148 18.37 0.73 -18.98
CA SER A 1148 19.49 0.29 -18.14
C SER A 1148 20.86 0.51 -18.79
N TYR A 1149 21.89 0.78 -17.98
CA TYR A 1149 23.26 1.05 -18.42
C TYR A 1149 23.47 2.28 -19.36
N ASN A 1150 22.43 3.05 -19.68
CA ASN A 1150 22.52 4.26 -20.52
C ASN A 1150 22.39 5.53 -19.65
N ALA A 1151 23.51 6.03 -19.12
CA ALA A 1151 23.54 7.32 -18.44
C ALA A 1151 23.51 8.47 -19.46
N THR A 1152 22.32 9.04 -19.71
CA THR A 1152 22.07 10.05 -20.75
C THR A 1152 20.93 10.98 -20.33
N PRO A 1153 20.93 12.28 -20.72
CA PRO A 1153 19.78 13.16 -20.55
C PRO A 1153 18.75 13.04 -21.69
N CYS A 1154 18.98 12.21 -22.71
CA CYS A 1154 18.02 11.98 -23.80
C CYS A 1154 16.80 11.20 -23.27
N PRO A 1155 15.54 11.53 -23.64
CA PRO A 1155 15.11 12.49 -24.66
C PRO A 1155 14.83 13.90 -24.11
N GLY A 1156 15.30 14.21 -22.91
CA GLY A 1156 15.25 15.54 -22.30
C GLY A 1156 15.27 15.47 -20.78
N SER A 1157 15.67 16.55 -20.10
CA SER A 1157 15.27 16.75 -18.69
C SER A 1157 13.75 16.81 -18.61
N GLU A 1158 13.15 17.56 -19.54
CA GLU A 1158 11.70 17.76 -19.68
C GLU A 1158 10.90 16.47 -19.94
N TRP A 1159 11.55 15.31 -20.09
CA TRP A 1159 10.89 14.01 -20.27
C TRP A 1159 10.26 13.52 -18.97
N LEU A 1160 11.03 13.44 -17.88
CA LEU A 1160 10.57 13.00 -16.54
C LEU A 1160 10.50 14.14 -15.52
N GLU A 1161 11.18 15.25 -15.78
CA GLU A 1161 11.28 16.43 -14.93
C GLU A 1161 10.65 17.63 -15.66
N GLY A 1162 10.59 18.81 -15.01
CA GLY A 1162 10.10 20.04 -15.64
C GLY A 1162 8.70 19.89 -16.25
N ASN A 1163 8.62 20.09 -17.57
CA ASN A 1163 7.36 20.02 -18.32
C ASN A 1163 6.80 18.59 -18.54
N ARG A 1164 7.53 17.52 -18.17
CA ARG A 1164 7.07 16.11 -18.19
C ARG A 1164 6.38 15.67 -19.49
N TRP A 1165 6.93 16.01 -20.66
CA TRP A 1165 6.27 15.74 -21.96
C TRP A 1165 6.12 14.24 -22.29
N ARG A 1166 6.76 13.35 -21.53
CA ARG A 1166 6.45 11.92 -21.50
C ARG A 1166 4.97 11.67 -21.25
N ASP A 1167 4.40 12.34 -20.24
CA ASP A 1167 3.03 12.06 -19.81
C ASP A 1167 2.01 12.60 -20.84
N THR A 1168 2.32 13.74 -21.47
CA THR A 1168 1.58 14.26 -22.62
C THR A 1168 1.59 13.28 -23.81
N LEU A 1169 2.75 12.67 -24.10
CA LEU A 1169 2.88 11.67 -25.16
C LEU A 1169 2.12 10.38 -24.83
N MET A 1170 2.20 9.88 -23.60
CA MET A 1170 1.49 8.66 -23.18
C MET A 1170 -0.03 8.85 -23.25
N ALA A 1171 -0.56 9.97 -22.74
CA ALA A 1171 -2.00 10.26 -22.79
C ALA A 1171 -2.53 10.36 -24.23
N GLU A 1172 -1.76 10.94 -25.16
CA GLU A 1172 -2.14 11.00 -26.58
C GLU A 1172 -2.04 9.63 -27.26
N ILE A 1173 -1.10 8.75 -26.88
CA ILE A 1173 -1.07 7.35 -27.35
C ILE A 1173 -2.32 6.61 -26.89
N GLU A 1174 -2.71 6.75 -25.62
CA GLU A 1174 -3.94 6.15 -25.08
C GLU A 1174 -5.20 6.68 -25.75
N ARG A 1175 -5.26 7.99 -26.05
CA ARG A 1175 -6.37 8.59 -26.83
C ARG A 1175 -6.49 7.95 -28.22
N VAL A 1176 -5.37 7.80 -28.93
CA VAL A 1176 -5.33 7.17 -30.26
C VAL A 1176 -5.71 5.69 -30.20
N GLN A 1177 -5.32 4.96 -29.15
CA GLN A 1177 -5.75 3.57 -28.91
C GLN A 1177 -7.19 3.43 -28.42
N GLY A 1178 -7.82 4.52 -27.97
CA GLY A 1178 -9.20 4.56 -27.47
C GLY A 1178 -10.27 4.32 -28.55
N GLY A 1179 -9.98 4.65 -29.81
CA GLY A 1179 -10.75 4.19 -30.97
C GLY A 1179 -12.23 4.57 -30.97
N VAL A 1180 -12.59 5.78 -30.52
CA VAL A 1180 -13.96 6.33 -30.64
C VAL A 1180 -13.92 7.48 -31.65
N PRO A 1181 -14.40 7.28 -32.90
CA PRO A 1181 -14.44 8.35 -33.89
C PRO A 1181 -15.40 9.49 -33.45
N PRO A 1182 -14.99 10.77 -33.52
CA PRO A 1182 -15.77 11.87 -32.96
C PRO A 1182 -17.06 12.11 -33.77
N TYR A 1183 -18.23 11.92 -33.15
CA TYR A 1183 -19.52 12.09 -33.86
C TYR A 1183 -19.64 13.45 -34.56
N HIS A 1184 -19.17 14.51 -33.91
CA HIS A 1184 -19.08 15.86 -34.44
C HIS A 1184 -17.74 16.45 -33.99
N TYR A 1185 -16.95 16.98 -34.92
CA TYR A 1185 -15.68 17.65 -34.67
C TYR A 1185 -15.73 19.12 -35.14
N VAL A 1186 -15.15 20.05 -34.39
CA VAL A 1186 -15.03 21.46 -34.77
C VAL A 1186 -13.56 21.73 -35.11
N LEU A 1187 -13.27 21.98 -36.38
CA LEU A 1187 -11.91 22.07 -36.92
C LEU A 1187 -11.49 23.54 -37.06
N PHE A 1188 -10.42 23.90 -36.36
CA PHE A 1188 -9.86 25.25 -36.26
C PHE A 1188 -8.51 25.37 -37.02
N PRO A 1189 -8.12 26.58 -37.47
CA PRO A 1189 -6.82 26.82 -38.13
C PRO A 1189 -5.62 26.72 -37.20
N SER A 1190 -5.84 27.01 -35.91
CA SER A 1190 -4.80 27.29 -34.94
C SER A 1190 -5.33 27.13 -33.53
N GLU A 1191 -4.44 26.77 -32.61
CA GLU A 1191 -4.78 26.59 -31.20
C GLU A 1191 -5.25 27.92 -30.57
N ALA A 1192 -4.71 29.06 -31.00
CA ALA A 1192 -5.16 30.37 -30.54
C ALA A 1192 -6.65 30.63 -30.85
N LEU A 1193 -7.07 30.47 -32.11
CA LEU A 1193 -8.48 30.68 -32.47
C LEU A 1193 -9.38 29.64 -31.79
N MET A 1194 -8.90 28.39 -31.65
CA MET A 1194 -9.60 27.32 -30.96
C MET A 1194 -9.86 27.66 -29.49
N THR A 1195 -8.81 28.03 -28.73
CA THR A 1195 -8.91 28.34 -27.29
C THR A 1195 -9.79 29.56 -27.04
N GLU A 1196 -9.58 30.66 -27.77
CA GLU A 1196 -10.40 31.87 -27.63
C GLU A 1196 -11.89 31.60 -27.98
N THR A 1197 -12.16 30.79 -29.00
CA THR A 1197 -13.55 30.43 -29.37
C THR A 1197 -14.19 29.45 -28.38
N LEU A 1198 -13.42 28.51 -27.81
CA LEU A 1198 -13.91 27.56 -26.81
C LEU A 1198 -14.34 28.25 -25.51
N GLU A 1199 -13.59 29.26 -25.06
CA GLU A 1199 -13.88 30.03 -23.86
C GLU A 1199 -15.19 30.84 -24.02
N GLU A 1200 -15.28 31.64 -25.09
CA GLU A 1200 -16.45 32.47 -25.40
C GLU A 1200 -17.69 31.64 -25.78
N ALA A 1201 -17.54 30.48 -26.43
CA ALA A 1201 -18.66 29.66 -26.93
C ALA A 1201 -19.03 28.44 -26.07
N SER A 1202 -18.49 28.34 -24.84
CA SER A 1202 -18.64 27.19 -23.93
C SER A 1202 -20.01 26.49 -23.96
N HIS A 1203 -21.12 27.25 -23.89
CA HIS A 1203 -22.49 26.71 -23.93
C HIS A 1203 -22.79 25.81 -25.16
N TYR A 1204 -22.27 26.14 -26.35
CA TYR A 1204 -22.44 25.30 -27.56
C TYR A 1204 -21.69 23.97 -27.44
N PHE A 1205 -20.50 24.01 -26.84
CA PHE A 1205 -19.69 22.83 -26.60
C PHE A 1205 -20.28 21.95 -25.48
N ASP A 1206 -20.87 22.54 -24.44
CA ASP A 1206 -21.59 21.82 -23.38
C ASP A 1206 -22.89 21.15 -23.90
N GLU A 1207 -23.66 21.86 -24.73
CA GLU A 1207 -24.96 21.39 -25.25
C GLU A 1207 -24.78 20.25 -26.27
N PHE A 1208 -23.99 20.47 -27.32
CA PHE A 1208 -23.87 19.51 -28.42
C PHE A 1208 -22.71 18.53 -28.27
N LYS A 1209 -21.73 18.83 -27.42
CA LYS A 1209 -20.54 18.01 -27.14
C LYS A 1209 -19.72 17.59 -28.38
N PRO A 1210 -19.41 18.51 -29.30
CA PRO A 1210 -18.49 18.22 -30.39
C PRO A 1210 -17.03 18.30 -29.88
N VAL A 1211 -16.14 17.56 -30.54
CA VAL A 1211 -14.71 17.57 -30.23
C VAL A 1211 -14.05 18.73 -30.97
N ALA A 1212 -13.56 19.74 -30.26
CA ALA A 1212 -12.75 20.79 -30.86
C ALA A 1212 -11.31 20.31 -31.13
N GLY A 1213 -10.71 20.78 -32.22
CA GLY A 1213 -9.30 20.52 -32.50
C GLY A 1213 -8.79 21.19 -33.77
N THR A 1214 -7.49 21.06 -34.01
CA THR A 1214 -6.76 21.66 -35.16
C THR A 1214 -6.29 20.62 -36.19
N PHE A 1215 -6.47 19.34 -35.91
CA PHE A 1215 -5.92 18.25 -36.72
C PHE A 1215 -6.95 17.69 -37.72
N LEU A 1216 -6.66 17.87 -39.01
CA LEU A 1216 -7.49 17.34 -40.11
C LEU A 1216 -7.64 15.82 -40.02
N GLU A 1217 -6.63 15.09 -39.57
CA GLU A 1217 -6.63 13.64 -39.47
C GLU A 1217 -7.56 13.08 -38.38
N ASP A 1218 -7.94 13.88 -37.38
CA ASP A 1218 -8.98 13.54 -36.42
C ASP A 1218 -10.37 13.94 -36.95
N ALA A 1219 -10.47 15.08 -37.63
CA ALA A 1219 -11.68 15.48 -38.35
C ALA A 1219 -12.07 14.49 -39.48
N LEU A 1220 -11.09 13.82 -40.10
CA LEU A 1220 -11.30 12.76 -41.10
C LEU A 1220 -11.89 11.46 -40.54
N GLN A 1221 -11.90 11.30 -39.21
CA GLN A 1221 -12.57 10.20 -38.53
C GLN A 1221 -13.96 10.62 -38.04
N ALA A 1222 -14.33 11.91 -38.14
CA ALA A 1222 -15.61 12.40 -37.67
C ALA A 1222 -16.75 12.02 -38.63
N ARG A 1223 -17.98 11.90 -38.12
CA ARG A 1223 -19.17 11.83 -38.99
C ARG A 1223 -19.55 13.22 -39.51
N TYR A 1224 -19.45 14.22 -38.64
CA TYR A 1224 -19.76 15.62 -38.92
C TYR A 1224 -18.58 16.53 -38.60
N VAL A 1225 -18.26 17.48 -39.49
CA VAL A 1225 -17.21 18.49 -39.26
C VAL A 1225 -17.75 19.89 -39.45
N THR A 1226 -17.64 20.73 -38.41
CA THR A 1226 -17.82 22.18 -38.53
C THR A 1226 -16.46 22.82 -38.78
N LEU A 1227 -16.26 23.43 -39.95
CA LEU A 1227 -15.06 24.19 -40.29
C LEU A 1227 -15.20 25.64 -39.77
N VAL A 1228 -14.28 26.08 -38.91
CA VAL A 1228 -14.30 27.43 -38.32
C VAL A 1228 -13.28 28.34 -39.00
N GLY A 1229 -13.73 29.50 -39.45
CA GLY A 1229 -12.96 30.61 -40.01
C GLY A 1229 -12.75 30.59 -41.53
N ALA A 1230 -12.58 31.77 -42.10
CA ALA A 1230 -12.33 31.93 -43.53
C ALA A 1230 -10.91 31.45 -43.94
N GLY A 1231 -10.85 30.41 -44.78
CA GLY A 1231 -9.59 29.92 -45.37
C GLY A 1231 -8.73 29.07 -44.43
N THR A 1232 -9.31 28.54 -43.35
CA THR A 1232 -8.59 27.95 -42.22
C THR A 1232 -8.00 26.57 -42.47
N ILE A 1233 -8.45 25.87 -43.52
CA ILE A 1233 -7.55 25.02 -44.30
C ILE A 1233 -7.65 25.40 -45.78
N SER A 1234 -6.81 26.35 -46.21
CA SER A 1234 -6.68 26.76 -47.62
C SER A 1234 -5.93 25.73 -48.48
N THR A 1235 -6.46 24.51 -48.54
CA THR A 1235 -6.34 23.67 -49.73
C THR A 1235 -7.71 23.08 -50.03
N ALA A 1236 -8.14 23.14 -51.30
CA ALA A 1236 -9.27 22.36 -51.82
C ALA A 1236 -8.96 20.84 -51.90
N GLU A 1237 -8.05 20.39 -51.05
CA GLU A 1237 -7.60 19.02 -50.81
C GLU A 1237 -8.00 18.58 -49.40
N ALA A 1238 -8.06 19.47 -48.40
CA ALA A 1238 -8.60 19.14 -47.08
C ALA A 1238 -10.13 18.90 -47.11
N GLU A 1239 -10.90 19.84 -47.68
CA GLU A 1239 -12.34 19.65 -47.93
C GLU A 1239 -12.61 18.42 -48.80
N ARG A 1240 -11.73 18.16 -49.78
CA ARG A 1240 -11.82 16.97 -50.64
C ARG A 1240 -11.52 15.69 -49.88
N ARG A 1241 -10.50 15.66 -49.02
CA ARG A 1241 -10.18 14.51 -48.17
C ARG A 1241 -11.34 14.20 -47.21
N LEU A 1242 -11.99 15.23 -46.66
CA LEU A 1242 -13.20 15.08 -45.83
C LEU A 1242 -14.36 14.49 -46.64
N ALA A 1243 -14.62 15.01 -47.84
CA ALA A 1243 -15.66 14.47 -48.73
C ALA A 1243 -15.34 13.06 -49.25
N ASP A 1244 -14.08 12.76 -49.58
CA ASP A 1244 -13.60 11.44 -50.03
C ASP A 1244 -13.68 10.39 -48.89
N ALA A 1245 -13.56 10.84 -47.62
CA ALA A 1245 -13.80 10.03 -46.43
C ALA A 1245 -15.30 9.90 -46.06
N GLY A 1246 -16.20 10.60 -46.76
CA GLY A 1246 -17.64 10.55 -46.52
C GLY A 1246 -18.14 11.41 -45.36
N VAL A 1247 -17.34 12.37 -44.90
CA VAL A 1247 -17.66 13.27 -43.78
C VAL A 1247 -18.64 14.36 -44.22
N GLU A 1248 -19.69 14.61 -43.43
CA GLU A 1248 -20.64 15.70 -43.69
C GLU A 1248 -20.11 17.02 -43.11
N ILE A 1249 -19.99 18.06 -43.96
CA ILE A 1249 -19.29 19.32 -43.64
C ILE A 1249 -20.28 20.48 -43.46
N ASP A 1250 -20.12 21.23 -42.37
CA ASP A 1250 -20.81 22.50 -42.09
C ASP A 1250 -19.79 23.66 -42.01
N HIS A 1251 -20.16 24.86 -42.44
CA HIS A 1251 -19.22 25.99 -42.58
C HIS A 1251 -19.58 27.19 -41.69
N LEU A 1252 -18.63 27.59 -40.84
CA LEU A 1252 -18.68 28.74 -39.95
C LEU A 1252 -17.60 29.74 -40.39
N GLU A 1253 -17.92 30.62 -41.34
CA GLU A 1253 -16.95 31.43 -42.12
C GLU A 1253 -16.20 32.51 -41.31
N ASP A 1254 -16.47 32.62 -40.02
CA ASP A 1254 -16.12 33.74 -39.15
C ASP A 1254 -14.66 33.66 -38.68
N SER A 1255 -13.84 34.59 -39.18
CA SER A 1255 -12.36 34.55 -39.11
C SER A 1255 -11.74 34.92 -37.75
N ASP A 1256 -12.54 35.31 -36.77
CA ASP A 1256 -12.14 35.79 -35.45
C ASP A 1256 -12.96 35.12 -34.35
N ALA A 1257 -12.35 34.91 -33.18
CA ALA A 1257 -12.91 34.08 -32.12
C ALA A 1257 -14.26 34.59 -31.63
N ILE A 1258 -14.41 35.92 -31.53
CA ILE A 1258 -15.64 36.57 -31.06
C ILE A 1258 -16.79 36.30 -32.04
N SER A 1259 -16.58 36.51 -33.34
CA SER A 1259 -17.62 36.28 -34.36
C SER A 1259 -17.94 34.79 -34.53
N ALA A 1260 -16.94 33.91 -34.44
CA ALA A 1260 -17.14 32.47 -34.44
C ALA A 1260 -17.96 32.03 -33.21
N ALA A 1261 -17.56 32.46 -32.02
CA ALA A 1261 -18.25 32.13 -30.77
C ALA A 1261 -19.70 32.62 -30.77
N GLN A 1262 -19.96 33.85 -31.22
CA GLN A 1262 -21.32 34.38 -31.35
C GLN A 1262 -22.21 33.53 -32.27
N ARG A 1263 -21.69 32.94 -33.36
CA ARG A 1263 -22.47 32.01 -34.18
C ARG A 1263 -22.71 30.67 -33.50
N LEU A 1264 -21.70 30.10 -32.84
CA LEU A 1264 -21.85 28.85 -32.10
C LEU A 1264 -22.87 29.01 -30.95
N LEU A 1265 -22.80 30.12 -30.20
CA LEU A 1265 -23.82 30.47 -29.20
C LEU A 1265 -25.22 30.68 -29.80
N GLN A 1266 -25.34 31.28 -30.99
CA GLN A 1266 -26.65 31.41 -31.66
C GLN A 1266 -27.19 30.04 -32.10
N LEU A 1267 -26.33 29.13 -32.58
CA LEU A 1267 -26.71 27.76 -32.93
C LEU A 1267 -27.23 26.99 -31.71
N ALA A 1268 -26.57 27.15 -30.56
CA ALA A 1268 -27.05 26.63 -29.27
C ALA A 1268 -28.40 27.25 -28.86
N HIS A 1269 -28.53 28.58 -28.93
CA HIS A 1269 -29.78 29.28 -28.62
C HIS A 1269 -30.96 28.86 -29.52
N ASP A 1270 -30.69 28.56 -30.79
CA ASP A 1270 -31.67 28.05 -31.75
C ASP A 1270 -32.01 26.55 -31.53
N GLY A 1271 -31.29 25.85 -30.64
CA GLY A 1271 -31.40 24.39 -30.43
C GLY A 1271 -30.89 23.57 -31.63
N ARG A 1272 -29.89 24.08 -32.37
CA ARG A 1272 -29.42 23.53 -33.65
C ARG A 1272 -27.93 23.22 -33.62
N ARG A 1273 -27.56 21.95 -33.71
CA ARG A 1273 -26.16 21.50 -33.80
C ARG A 1273 -25.39 22.12 -34.98
N PHE A 1274 -26.03 22.25 -36.14
CA PHE A 1274 -25.42 22.67 -37.41
C PHE A 1274 -26.14 23.87 -38.04
N ARG A 1275 -25.38 24.72 -38.74
CA ARG A 1275 -25.86 25.89 -39.49
C ARG A 1275 -26.62 25.49 -40.76
N SER A 1276 -26.11 24.52 -41.53
CA SER A 1276 -26.64 24.13 -42.85
C SER A 1276 -27.05 22.67 -43.00
N LEU A 1277 -26.50 21.75 -42.20
CA LEU A 1277 -26.87 20.33 -42.21
C LEU A 1277 -28.22 20.09 -41.52
N LEU A 1278 -28.90 19.02 -41.93
CA LEU A 1278 -30.15 18.54 -41.36
C LEU A 1278 -29.90 17.24 -40.60
N GLU A 1279 -30.30 17.17 -39.34
CA GLU A 1279 -30.26 15.92 -38.57
C GLU A 1279 -31.34 14.94 -39.09
N SER A 1280 -30.96 13.66 -39.26
CA SER A 1280 -31.69 12.64 -40.03
C SER A 1280 -32.18 11.44 -39.20
#